data_AF-A0A663E8C0-F1
#
_entry.id   AF-A0A663E8C0-F1
#
_cell.length_a   1.000
_cell.length_b   1.000
_cell.length_c   1.000
_cell.angle_alpha   90.00
_cell.angle_beta   90.00
_cell.angle_gamma   90.00
#
_symmetry.space_group_name_H-M   'P 1'
#
loop_
_entity.id
_entity.type
_entity.pdbx_description
1 polymer ?
#
loop_
_entity_poly.entity_id
_entity_poly.type
_entity_poly.pdbx_seq_one_letter_code
_entity_poly.pdbx_strand_id
1 'polypeptide(L)'
;MAQRILALAAEEVPERLQEALQSLGEGEVRRCPAGWVPLAGKGRGSPCSQPSGVLRRLQLYKHCVPLVESGDLHLGKVSEIIGLLMLEARQLPGHALAELATLFVDVIKGGSLSNGKSLELFSTVLTALASSKESLAYGKGELNGEEFKKQLINTLCSSKWDPRSVIHLANMFRDIPLLGEELQFVVEKVLRMFSKLDLQEIPPLVYQLLLLSAKGSKKTVLEGIISFFNQLDKRQKEEQRVPQSADLEIATMPLDQLRHVEGTVILHIVSVINLDQDLGEELIRLLKTEQQKDPGRALCPFSVALLLSVAVKHRLQEQIFDFLKTSITRSCKDLQFLQASKFLQDLFPQQYDVTAVILEVVKNSAFGWDHVTQGLVDLGFSLMESYEPKKPFGGKAADTSYGLSKTPAQQACRLGASILLETFKVVYQLLLLFFYFSDLLSNIVVSAPLVLQTSSSKVTETFDNLSFLPIDTVQGLLRAVQPLLKVSMSVRDSLILVLQKAIFSRQLDARKAAVAGFLLLLRNFKVLGSLSSSQCSQAIGATQVQADVHACYNSAANEAFCLEILGSLRRCLSQQADVRLMLYEGFYDVLRRNSQLASSIMEMLLSQIKQYYLPQPDLLPPLKLEGCIMAQGDQIFLQEPLAHLLCCIQHCLAWYKSTVHLCQGTEDDDEEEDVGFEQNFEEMLESVTRRMIKSELEDFELDKSADFSLSSGVGVKNNIYAIQVMGICEVLIEYNFNIGNFSKNKFEDVLGLFTCYNKLSEILKEKAGKNKSTLGNKIARSFLSMGFVSTLLTALFRDNAQSHEESLAVLRSSTEFLRYAVSVALQKVQQLEETGQTDGPDGQNPEKMFQNLCKITRVLLWRYTSIPTVVEESGKKKGKSISLLCLEGLLRIFNTVQQLYTARIPQFLQALDITDGDAEETDINVTEKAAFQIRQFQRSLVNQFSSAEDDFNSKETQSLITVLSTLSKLLDPASQQFLQFLTWTVKVCKENALEDIACCKALLSLLFSLHVLYKSPVSLLRELAQDIHACLGDIDQDVEVESRSHFAIVNAKTAAPTVCLLLLGQVDKVLEEVDWLIKKLTSLGSDTSEDSSQASDQTQALEKGVILQLGTLLTVYHELVQTALPAGSCVDTLLRSLSKTYAILTSLIKHVSAALLTVGWLGSKNFFPICYSKLTVTPGSSYAQNWAAKVLRDTKPIPNLIFAIEQYEKFLIHLSKKSKVNLMQYMKLSTSRDFRINASMLDSVLQEHNTEDAENDSTAEQTDENQEPKKKRQRKK
;
A
#
# COMPACT_ATOMS: atom_id res chain seq x y z
N MET A 1 12.18 -11.51 -85.70
CA MET A 1 11.47 -12.48 -84.83
C MET A 1 10.32 -11.85 -84.05
N ALA A 2 10.53 -10.82 -83.23
CA ALA A 2 9.45 -10.14 -82.49
C ALA A 2 8.29 -9.68 -83.39
N GLN A 3 8.58 -9.09 -84.56
CA GLN A 3 7.57 -8.71 -85.56
C GLN A 3 6.79 -9.91 -86.14
N ARG A 4 7.41 -11.09 -86.25
CA ARG A 4 6.75 -12.33 -86.73
C ARG A 4 5.78 -12.88 -85.67
N ILE A 5 6.14 -12.80 -84.39
CA ILE A 5 5.25 -13.21 -83.29
C ILE A 5 4.10 -12.22 -83.10
N LEU A 6 4.33 -10.92 -83.26
CA LEU A 6 3.28 -9.90 -83.21
C LEU A 6 2.25 -10.04 -84.35
N ALA A 7 2.72 -10.33 -85.57
CA ALA A 7 1.83 -10.60 -86.70
C ALA A 7 0.97 -11.85 -86.45
N LEU A 8 1.57 -12.95 -85.96
CA LEU A 8 0.86 -14.19 -85.65
C LEU A 8 -0.10 -14.06 -84.45
N ALA A 9 0.20 -13.19 -83.48
CA ALA A 9 -0.70 -12.92 -82.35
C ALA A 9 -1.93 -12.09 -82.74
N ALA A 10 -1.83 -11.29 -83.81
CA ALA A 10 -2.94 -10.50 -84.35
C ALA A 10 -3.88 -11.29 -85.27
N GLU A 11 -3.43 -12.45 -85.79
CA GLU A 11 -4.21 -13.30 -86.71
C GLU A 11 -5.23 -14.22 -86.02
N GLU A 12 -5.28 -14.29 -84.67
CA GLU A 12 -6.17 -15.17 -83.87
C GLU A 12 -6.17 -16.68 -84.22
N VAL A 13 -5.14 -17.18 -84.94
CA VAL A 13 -4.99 -18.62 -85.24
C VAL A 13 -3.96 -19.27 -84.30
N PRO A 14 -4.36 -20.04 -83.26
CA PRO A 14 -3.45 -20.55 -82.23
C PRO A 14 -2.43 -21.59 -82.74
N GLU A 15 -2.75 -22.33 -83.81
CA GLU A 15 -1.92 -23.42 -84.34
C GLU A 15 -0.63 -22.92 -85.01
N ARG A 16 -0.70 -21.84 -85.80
CA ARG A 16 0.48 -21.22 -86.45
C ARG A 16 1.43 -20.57 -85.44
N LEU A 17 0.87 -20.04 -84.36
CA LEU A 17 1.63 -19.47 -83.26
C LEU A 17 2.34 -20.59 -82.46
N GLN A 18 1.69 -21.75 -82.28
CA GLN A 18 2.30 -22.94 -81.67
C GLN A 18 3.46 -23.49 -82.51
N GLU A 19 3.30 -23.66 -83.82
CA GLU A 19 4.37 -24.14 -84.73
C GLU A 19 5.59 -23.21 -84.74
N ALA A 20 5.35 -21.89 -84.83
CA ALA A 20 6.42 -20.89 -84.77
C ALA A 20 7.17 -20.95 -83.43
N LEU A 21 6.46 -21.20 -82.33
CA LEU A 21 7.09 -21.39 -81.04
C LEU A 21 7.82 -22.75 -80.96
N GLN A 22 7.27 -23.85 -81.50
CA GLN A 22 7.89 -25.19 -81.52
C GLN A 22 9.25 -25.22 -82.24
N SER A 23 9.44 -24.36 -83.25
CA SER A 23 10.72 -24.20 -83.95
C SER A 23 11.84 -23.53 -83.14
N LEU A 24 11.55 -22.96 -81.96
CA LEU A 24 12.54 -22.31 -81.09
C LEU A 24 13.13 -23.32 -80.08
N GLY A 25 14.45 -23.53 -80.12
CA GLY A 25 15.18 -24.34 -79.15
C GLY A 25 15.39 -23.65 -77.80
N GLU A 26 15.73 -24.43 -76.75
CA GLU A 26 15.88 -23.97 -75.36
C GLU A 26 16.84 -22.77 -75.17
N GLY A 27 17.83 -22.62 -76.07
CA GLY A 27 18.82 -21.53 -76.03
C GLY A 27 18.34 -20.18 -76.58
N GLU A 28 17.32 -20.14 -77.43
CA GLU A 28 16.86 -18.90 -78.08
C GLU A 28 15.82 -18.14 -77.25
N VAL A 29 15.09 -18.85 -76.36
CA VAL A 29 14.17 -18.24 -75.39
C VAL A 29 14.92 -17.34 -74.38
N ARG A 30 16.18 -17.67 -74.06
CA ARG A 30 17.06 -16.88 -73.17
C ARG A 30 17.57 -15.57 -73.78
N ARG A 31 17.52 -15.40 -75.11
CA ARG A 31 18.04 -14.20 -75.82
C ARG A 31 16.99 -13.11 -76.04
N CYS A 32 15.75 -13.30 -75.61
CA CYS A 32 14.70 -12.28 -75.73
C CYS A 32 14.69 -11.36 -74.50
N PRO A 33 15.12 -10.09 -74.58
CA PRO A 33 14.94 -9.14 -73.48
C PRO A 33 13.45 -8.92 -73.22
N ALA A 34 13.04 -9.02 -71.95
CA ALA A 34 11.66 -9.04 -71.46
C ALA A 34 10.78 -7.81 -71.79
N GLY A 35 11.29 -6.84 -72.55
CA GLY A 35 10.55 -5.62 -72.94
C GLY A 35 9.87 -5.68 -74.30
N TRP A 36 9.86 -6.82 -75.00
CA TRP A 36 9.36 -6.90 -76.37
C TRP A 36 8.47 -8.14 -76.55
N VAL A 37 7.21 -7.89 -76.95
CA VAL A 37 6.11 -8.84 -77.23
C VAL A 37 5.20 -9.12 -76.02
N PRO A 38 3.86 -8.97 -76.11
CA PRO A 38 2.96 -9.23 -74.99
C PRO A 38 3.13 -10.69 -74.55
N LEU A 39 3.45 -10.94 -73.28
CA LEU A 39 3.33 -12.29 -72.70
C LEU A 39 1.93 -12.89 -72.97
N ALA A 40 0.90 -12.03 -73.09
CA ALA A 40 -0.44 -12.40 -73.51
C ALA A 40 -0.52 -13.11 -74.88
N GLY A 41 0.35 -12.75 -75.84
CA GLY A 41 0.45 -13.44 -77.13
C GLY A 41 1.06 -14.83 -77.00
N LYS A 42 2.13 -14.98 -76.19
CA LYS A 42 2.77 -16.28 -75.92
C LYS A 42 1.88 -17.21 -75.08
N GLY A 43 1.07 -16.68 -74.16
CA GLY A 43 0.05 -17.42 -73.42
C GLY A 43 -0.95 -18.09 -74.37
N ARG A 44 -1.51 -17.33 -75.33
CA ARG A 44 -2.41 -17.87 -76.36
C ARG A 44 -1.74 -18.89 -77.30
N GLY A 45 -0.43 -18.79 -77.53
CA GLY A 45 0.35 -19.72 -78.35
C GLY A 45 0.90 -20.95 -77.64
N SER A 46 0.65 -21.12 -76.35
CA SER A 46 1.11 -22.28 -75.56
C SER A 46 0.02 -22.71 -74.56
N PRO A 47 -1.11 -23.28 -75.02
CA PRO A 47 -2.24 -23.59 -74.14
C PRO A 47 -1.89 -24.69 -73.13
N CYS A 48 -2.49 -24.62 -71.94
CA CYS A 48 -2.30 -25.61 -70.87
C CYS A 48 -2.94 -26.97 -71.16
N SER A 49 -3.71 -27.09 -72.25
CA SER A 49 -4.24 -28.36 -72.76
C SER A 49 -3.18 -29.25 -73.41
N GLN A 50 -2.01 -28.71 -73.77
CA GLN A 50 -0.90 -29.47 -74.35
C GLN A 50 0.31 -29.51 -73.38
N PRO A 51 0.95 -30.68 -73.16
CA PRO A 51 2.09 -30.80 -72.26
C PRO A 51 3.31 -29.98 -72.72
N SER A 52 3.52 -29.84 -74.04
CA SER A 52 4.59 -28.99 -74.61
C SER A 52 4.36 -27.49 -74.35
N GLY A 53 3.10 -27.06 -74.26
CA GLY A 53 2.72 -25.70 -73.89
C GLY A 53 3.02 -25.40 -72.43
N VAL A 54 2.67 -26.32 -71.53
CA VAL A 54 2.95 -26.22 -70.08
C VAL A 54 4.45 -26.14 -69.80
N LEU A 55 5.26 -27.01 -70.41
CA LEU A 55 6.71 -27.03 -70.23
C LEU A 55 7.38 -25.72 -70.72
N ARG A 56 6.90 -25.17 -71.83
CA ARG A 56 7.39 -23.88 -72.36
C ARG A 56 7.01 -22.70 -71.49
N ARG A 57 5.78 -22.68 -70.96
CA ARG A 57 5.36 -21.68 -69.95
C ARG A 57 6.26 -21.79 -68.72
N LEU A 58 6.47 -22.99 -68.18
CA LEU A 58 7.34 -23.21 -67.03
C LEU A 58 8.77 -22.68 -67.24
N GLN A 59 9.37 -22.92 -68.42
CA GLN A 59 10.68 -22.37 -68.78
C GLN A 59 10.68 -20.83 -68.82
N LEU A 60 9.58 -20.20 -69.24
CA LEU A 60 9.42 -18.74 -69.21
C LEU A 60 9.43 -18.21 -67.77
N TYR A 61 8.69 -18.84 -66.86
CA TYR A 61 8.73 -18.50 -65.43
C TYR A 61 10.13 -18.66 -64.84
N LYS A 62 10.81 -19.79 -65.14
CA LYS A 62 12.20 -20.06 -64.69
C LYS A 62 13.22 -19.02 -65.18
N HIS A 63 12.95 -18.34 -66.31
CA HIS A 63 13.81 -17.29 -66.83
C HIS A 63 13.45 -15.90 -66.30
N CYS A 64 12.16 -15.58 -66.20
CA CYS A 64 11.69 -14.26 -65.78
C CYS A 64 11.91 -14.01 -64.27
N VAL A 65 11.80 -15.04 -63.42
CA VAL A 65 11.98 -14.88 -61.96
C VAL A 65 13.40 -14.42 -61.58
N PRO A 66 14.49 -15.09 -62.02
CA PRO A 66 15.85 -14.62 -61.75
C PRO A 66 16.15 -13.25 -62.40
N LEU A 67 15.55 -12.94 -63.55
CA LEU A 67 15.75 -11.65 -64.21
C LEU A 67 15.15 -10.50 -63.40
N VAL A 68 13.99 -10.71 -62.79
CA VAL A 68 13.36 -9.74 -61.87
C VAL A 68 14.19 -9.56 -60.59
N GLU A 69 14.84 -10.61 -60.12
CA GLU A 69 15.73 -10.61 -58.94
C GLU A 69 17.17 -10.15 -59.24
N SER A 70 17.56 -10.00 -60.50
CA SER A 70 18.92 -9.56 -60.87
C SER A 70 19.22 -8.10 -60.53
N GLY A 71 18.17 -7.27 -60.38
CA GLY A 71 18.31 -5.82 -60.10
C GLY A 71 18.53 -4.95 -61.35
N ASP A 72 18.75 -5.55 -62.52
CA ASP A 72 19.13 -4.84 -63.76
C ASP A 72 17.96 -4.14 -64.50
N LEU A 73 16.73 -4.23 -63.98
CA LEU A 73 15.51 -3.74 -64.62
C LEU A 73 14.85 -2.58 -63.85
N HIS A 74 14.33 -1.59 -64.59
CA HIS A 74 13.56 -0.49 -63.99
C HIS A 74 12.26 -0.99 -63.33
N LEU A 75 11.93 -0.42 -62.16
CA LEU A 75 10.85 -0.86 -61.27
C LEU A 75 9.48 -1.02 -61.96
N GLY A 76 9.17 -0.13 -62.91
CA GLY A 76 7.93 -0.19 -63.71
C GLY A 76 7.84 -1.41 -64.63
N LYS A 77 8.95 -1.81 -65.28
CA LYS A 77 9.00 -3.01 -66.14
C LYS A 77 8.94 -4.29 -65.31
N VAL A 78 9.55 -4.28 -64.13
CA VAL A 78 9.47 -5.40 -63.18
C VAL A 78 8.03 -5.66 -62.75
N SER A 79 7.29 -4.61 -62.39
CA SER A 79 5.87 -4.73 -62.01
C SER A 79 4.98 -5.16 -63.18
N GLU A 80 5.25 -4.72 -64.41
CA GLU A 80 4.53 -5.17 -65.61
C GLU A 80 4.75 -6.66 -65.88
N ILE A 81 6.01 -7.13 -65.80
CA ILE A 81 6.35 -8.55 -65.97
C ILE A 81 5.67 -9.41 -64.90
N ILE A 82 5.75 -9.02 -63.62
CA ILE A 82 5.10 -9.76 -62.53
C ILE A 82 3.58 -9.77 -62.70
N GLY A 83 2.96 -8.64 -63.04
CA GLY A 83 1.51 -8.57 -63.26
C GLY A 83 1.02 -9.51 -64.36
N LEU A 84 1.78 -9.62 -65.45
CA LEU A 84 1.48 -10.56 -66.54
C LEU A 84 1.65 -12.03 -66.10
N LEU A 85 2.70 -12.34 -65.35
CA LEU A 85 2.92 -13.69 -64.81
C LEU A 85 1.84 -14.08 -63.79
N MET A 86 1.39 -13.17 -62.93
CA MET A 86 0.32 -13.46 -61.96
C MET A 86 -1.01 -13.83 -62.64
N LEU A 87 -1.34 -13.18 -63.76
CA LEU A 87 -2.57 -13.44 -64.50
C LEU A 87 -2.56 -14.82 -65.18
N GLU A 88 -1.40 -15.21 -65.75
CA GLU A 88 -1.21 -16.50 -66.41
C GLU A 88 -1.01 -17.67 -65.42
N ALA A 89 -0.54 -17.41 -64.20
CA ALA A 89 -0.29 -18.45 -63.19
C ALA A 89 -1.57 -19.21 -62.82
N ARG A 90 -2.74 -18.55 -62.84
CA ARG A 90 -4.04 -19.16 -62.54
C ARG A 90 -4.48 -20.22 -63.55
N GLN A 91 -3.88 -20.24 -64.74
CA GLN A 91 -4.23 -21.17 -65.82
C GLN A 91 -3.34 -22.44 -65.84
N LEU A 92 -2.28 -22.49 -65.03
CA LEU A 92 -1.33 -23.61 -65.02
C LEU A 92 -1.90 -24.85 -64.29
N PRO A 93 -1.57 -26.08 -64.75
CA PRO A 93 -1.96 -27.31 -64.07
C PRO A 93 -1.18 -27.50 -62.75
N GLY A 94 -1.71 -28.33 -61.84
CA GLY A 94 -1.21 -28.47 -60.47
C GLY A 94 0.24 -28.91 -60.38
N HIS A 95 0.69 -29.85 -61.23
CA HIS A 95 2.08 -30.32 -61.26
C HIS A 95 3.09 -29.22 -61.65
N ALA A 96 2.70 -28.31 -62.56
CA ALA A 96 3.55 -27.18 -62.96
C ALA A 96 3.60 -26.11 -61.87
N LEU A 97 2.49 -25.87 -61.16
CA LEU A 97 2.45 -24.98 -60.00
C LEU A 97 3.30 -25.51 -58.84
N ALA A 98 3.28 -26.82 -58.60
CA ALA A 98 4.11 -27.49 -57.61
C ALA A 98 5.61 -27.37 -57.90
N GLU A 99 6.01 -27.53 -59.17
CA GLU A 99 7.41 -27.34 -59.59
C GLU A 99 7.87 -25.89 -59.46
N LEU A 100 7.02 -24.91 -59.83
CA LEU A 100 7.32 -23.49 -59.63
C LEU A 100 7.45 -23.12 -58.16
N ALA A 101 6.52 -23.59 -57.33
CA ALA A 101 6.54 -23.33 -55.90
C ALA A 101 7.79 -23.93 -55.21
N THR A 102 8.22 -25.11 -55.64
CA THR A 102 9.45 -25.75 -55.15
C THR A 102 10.69 -24.94 -55.53
N LEU A 103 10.73 -24.41 -56.76
CA LEU A 103 11.82 -23.54 -57.21
C LEU A 103 11.92 -22.25 -56.39
N PHE A 104 10.79 -21.62 -56.04
CA PHE A 104 10.79 -20.47 -55.12
C PHE A 104 11.33 -20.84 -53.73
N VAL A 105 10.94 -21.98 -53.18
CA VAL A 105 11.45 -22.46 -51.88
C VAL A 105 12.97 -22.70 -51.94
N ASP A 106 13.49 -23.22 -53.05
CA ASP A 106 14.93 -23.45 -53.20
C ASP A 106 15.72 -22.15 -53.42
N VAL A 107 15.14 -21.15 -54.10
CA VAL A 107 15.69 -19.79 -54.20
C VAL A 107 15.74 -19.11 -52.82
N ILE A 108 14.68 -19.25 -52.02
CA ILE A 108 14.65 -18.71 -50.65
C ILE A 108 15.71 -19.40 -49.76
N LYS A 109 15.87 -20.73 -49.87
CA LYS A 109 16.94 -21.47 -49.17
C LYS A 109 18.34 -21.02 -49.60
N GLY A 110 18.51 -20.66 -50.87
CA GLY A 110 19.77 -20.20 -51.45
C GLY A 110 20.15 -18.76 -51.10
N GLY A 111 19.24 -17.97 -50.52
CA GLY A 111 19.51 -16.59 -50.07
C GLY A 111 19.72 -15.56 -51.19
N SER A 112 19.24 -15.82 -52.42
CA SER A 112 19.50 -14.96 -53.59
C SER A 112 18.42 -13.89 -53.84
N LEU A 113 17.55 -13.59 -52.87
CA LEU A 113 16.46 -12.62 -52.99
C LEU A 113 16.92 -11.19 -52.73
N SER A 114 17.02 -10.38 -53.79
CA SER A 114 17.42 -8.95 -53.70
C SER A 114 16.23 -7.98 -53.58
N ASN A 115 15.21 -8.13 -54.45
CA ASN A 115 14.14 -7.13 -54.64
C ASN A 115 12.77 -7.52 -54.02
N GLY A 116 12.59 -8.77 -53.56
CA GLY A 116 11.37 -9.26 -52.90
C GLY A 116 10.08 -9.30 -53.75
N LYS A 117 10.01 -8.59 -54.87
CA LYS A 117 8.82 -8.49 -55.74
C LYS A 117 8.40 -9.81 -56.40
N SER A 118 9.36 -10.70 -56.63
CA SER A 118 9.09 -12.06 -57.12
C SER A 118 8.21 -12.88 -56.14
N LEU A 119 8.17 -12.50 -54.85
CA LEU A 119 7.34 -13.16 -53.84
C LEU A 119 5.84 -12.83 -54.02
N GLU A 120 5.47 -11.70 -54.65
CA GLU A 120 4.07 -11.41 -55.02
C GLU A 120 3.54 -12.48 -55.98
N LEU A 121 4.38 -12.92 -56.93
CA LEU A 121 4.06 -14.02 -57.83
C LEU A 121 3.96 -15.34 -57.06
N PHE A 122 4.86 -15.59 -56.11
CA PHE A 122 4.83 -16.80 -55.29
C PHE A 122 3.54 -16.93 -54.48
N SER A 123 3.02 -15.82 -53.92
CA SER A 123 1.72 -15.80 -53.22
C SER A 123 0.55 -16.23 -54.12
N THR A 124 0.57 -15.81 -55.40
CA THR A 124 -0.43 -16.18 -56.40
C THR A 124 -0.32 -17.65 -56.80
N VAL A 125 0.92 -18.15 -56.98
CA VAL A 125 1.20 -19.56 -57.29
C VAL A 125 0.70 -20.47 -56.17
N LEU A 126 0.99 -20.15 -54.90
CA LEU A 126 0.51 -20.93 -53.75
C LEU A 126 -1.02 -20.92 -53.63
N THR A 127 -1.66 -19.79 -53.93
CA THR A 127 -3.11 -19.67 -53.91
C THR A 127 -3.76 -20.49 -55.04
N ALA A 128 -3.18 -20.45 -56.25
CA ALA A 128 -3.63 -21.27 -57.38
C ALA A 128 -3.44 -22.76 -57.10
N LEU A 129 -2.32 -23.15 -56.49
CA LEU A 129 -2.02 -24.53 -56.10
C LEU A 129 -3.05 -25.05 -55.08
N ALA A 130 -3.41 -24.25 -54.08
CA ALA A 130 -4.44 -24.61 -53.10
C ALA A 130 -5.83 -24.84 -53.73
N SER A 131 -6.13 -24.15 -54.84
CA SER A 131 -7.39 -24.33 -55.57
C SER A 131 -7.41 -25.55 -56.51
N SER A 132 -6.25 -26.18 -56.74
CA SER A 132 -6.15 -27.35 -57.61
C SER A 132 -6.62 -28.63 -56.89
N LYS A 133 -7.56 -29.35 -57.51
CA LYS A 133 -8.10 -30.64 -57.02
C LYS A 133 -7.32 -31.85 -57.55
N GLU A 134 -6.24 -31.61 -58.29
CA GLU A 134 -5.41 -32.66 -58.87
C GLU A 134 -4.60 -33.37 -57.78
N SER A 135 -4.44 -34.68 -57.92
CA SER A 135 -3.54 -35.48 -57.07
C SER A 135 -2.10 -35.28 -57.55
N LEU A 136 -1.23 -34.74 -56.69
CA LEU A 136 0.14 -34.36 -56.99
C LEU A 136 1.11 -35.37 -56.40
N ALA A 137 2.05 -35.85 -57.20
CA ALA A 137 3.09 -36.75 -56.73
C ALA A 137 4.07 -36.01 -55.79
N TYR A 138 4.22 -36.51 -54.56
CA TYR A 138 5.20 -36.01 -53.58
C TYR A 138 5.93 -37.20 -52.93
N GLY A 139 7.22 -37.34 -53.22
CA GLY A 139 8.02 -38.49 -52.76
C GLY A 139 7.48 -39.82 -53.31
N LYS A 140 6.96 -40.68 -52.43
CA LYS A 140 6.35 -41.98 -52.79
C LYS A 140 4.81 -41.98 -52.72
N GLY A 141 4.19 -40.84 -52.41
CA GLY A 141 2.74 -40.71 -52.23
C GLY A 141 2.10 -39.65 -53.13
N GLU A 142 0.79 -39.53 -52.98
CA GLU A 142 -0.08 -38.58 -53.68
C GLU A 142 -0.68 -37.60 -52.66
N LEU A 143 -0.54 -36.30 -52.89
CA LEU A 143 -1.07 -35.22 -52.04
C LEU A 143 -2.04 -34.37 -52.84
N ASN A 144 -3.09 -33.85 -52.19
CA ASN A 144 -3.92 -32.81 -52.81
C ASN A 144 -3.17 -31.46 -52.83
N GLY A 145 -3.67 -30.49 -53.62
CA GLY A 145 -3.04 -29.17 -53.75
C GLY A 145 -2.91 -28.40 -52.43
N GLU A 146 -3.84 -28.58 -51.49
CA GLU A 146 -3.83 -27.93 -50.17
C GLU A 146 -2.79 -28.55 -49.22
N GLU A 147 -2.68 -29.88 -49.20
CA GLU A 147 -1.68 -30.64 -48.46
C GLU A 147 -0.27 -30.38 -49.00
N PHE A 148 -0.12 -30.26 -50.32
CA PHE A 148 1.15 -29.89 -50.94
C PHE A 148 1.57 -28.47 -50.53
N LYS A 149 0.64 -27.50 -50.54
CA LYS A 149 0.88 -26.15 -50.00
C LYS A 149 1.33 -26.20 -48.53
N LYS A 150 0.66 -26.99 -47.69
CA LYS A 150 1.02 -27.14 -46.27
C LYS A 150 2.46 -27.65 -46.11
N GLN A 151 2.85 -28.66 -46.88
CA GLN A 151 4.23 -29.19 -46.86
C GLN A 151 5.26 -28.18 -47.36
N LEU A 152 4.95 -27.39 -48.39
CA LEU A 152 5.82 -26.31 -48.87
C LEU A 152 6.01 -25.22 -47.80
N ILE A 153 4.93 -24.81 -47.12
CA ILE A 153 5.02 -23.81 -46.04
C ILE A 153 5.85 -24.36 -44.88
N ASN A 154 5.68 -25.63 -44.51
CA ASN A 154 6.49 -26.27 -43.47
C ASN A 154 7.98 -26.34 -43.87
N THR A 155 8.27 -26.69 -45.13
CA THR A 155 9.63 -26.70 -45.69
C THR A 155 10.24 -25.28 -45.70
N LEU A 156 9.43 -24.28 -45.99
CA LEU A 156 9.85 -22.88 -45.96
C LEU A 156 10.12 -22.41 -44.52
N CYS A 157 9.27 -22.75 -43.56
CA CYS A 157 9.45 -22.37 -42.15
C CYS A 157 10.63 -23.11 -41.48
N SER A 158 10.96 -24.32 -41.93
CA SER A 158 12.13 -25.07 -41.45
C SER A 158 13.45 -24.60 -42.08
N SER A 159 13.42 -23.93 -43.24
CA SER A 159 14.61 -23.38 -43.89
C SER A 159 15.21 -22.16 -43.17
N LYS A 160 16.47 -21.82 -43.46
CA LYS A 160 17.11 -20.59 -42.96
C LYS A 160 16.70 -19.42 -43.84
N TRP A 161 16.13 -18.36 -43.25
CA TRP A 161 15.78 -17.14 -43.97
C TRP A 161 16.92 -16.13 -43.87
N ASP A 162 17.23 -15.47 -44.98
CA ASP A 162 18.18 -14.35 -45.01
C ASP A 162 17.52 -13.11 -44.35
N PRO A 163 18.17 -12.42 -43.39
CA PRO A 163 17.60 -11.28 -42.67
C PRO A 163 16.97 -10.21 -43.56
N ARG A 164 17.59 -9.90 -44.71
CA ARG A 164 17.11 -8.88 -45.68
C ARG A 164 15.77 -9.25 -46.33
N SER A 165 15.47 -10.54 -46.40
CA SER A 165 14.26 -11.07 -47.04
C SER A 165 13.07 -11.22 -46.07
N VAL A 166 13.30 -11.15 -44.75
CA VAL A 166 12.28 -11.51 -43.72
C VAL A 166 11.05 -10.61 -43.80
N ILE A 167 11.22 -9.30 -43.96
CA ILE A 167 10.09 -8.34 -44.06
C ILE A 167 9.25 -8.63 -45.31
N HIS A 168 9.91 -8.91 -46.44
CA HIS A 168 9.26 -9.24 -47.70
C HIS A 168 8.50 -10.57 -47.62
N LEU A 169 9.09 -11.59 -46.97
CA LEU A 169 8.44 -12.88 -46.71
C LEU A 169 7.22 -12.72 -45.78
N ALA A 170 7.33 -11.95 -44.71
CA ALA A 170 6.20 -11.67 -43.81
C ALA A 170 5.05 -10.96 -44.55
N ASN A 171 5.37 -9.99 -45.41
CA ASN A 171 4.39 -9.30 -46.26
C ASN A 171 3.71 -10.26 -47.26
N MET A 172 4.46 -11.18 -47.88
CA MET A 172 3.91 -12.19 -48.80
C MET A 172 2.87 -13.10 -48.12
N PHE A 173 3.11 -13.56 -46.89
CA PHE A 173 2.15 -14.39 -46.15
C PHE A 173 0.82 -13.67 -45.85
N ARG A 174 0.80 -12.34 -45.91
CA ARG A 174 -0.44 -11.55 -45.80
C ARG A 174 -1.36 -11.75 -47.00
N ASP A 175 -0.84 -12.12 -48.17
CA ASP A 175 -1.66 -12.29 -49.37
C ASP A 175 -2.09 -13.76 -49.61
N ILE A 176 -1.54 -14.70 -48.82
CA ILE A 176 -1.82 -16.15 -48.91
C ILE A 176 -2.96 -16.54 -47.94
N PRO A 177 -3.99 -17.30 -48.35
CA PRO A 177 -4.96 -17.88 -47.42
C PRO A 177 -4.28 -18.98 -46.60
N LEU A 178 -4.16 -18.79 -45.27
CA LEU A 178 -3.48 -19.72 -44.37
C LEU A 178 -4.48 -20.42 -43.45
N LEU A 179 -4.30 -21.72 -43.24
CA LEU A 179 -5.00 -22.47 -42.18
C LEU A 179 -4.42 -22.12 -40.81
N GLY A 180 -5.15 -22.40 -39.73
CA GLY A 180 -4.73 -22.06 -38.36
C GLY A 180 -3.35 -22.60 -37.98
N GLU A 181 -3.06 -23.87 -38.30
CA GLU A 181 -1.75 -24.49 -38.05
C GLU A 181 -0.63 -23.87 -38.90
N GLU A 182 -0.92 -23.57 -40.18
CA GLU A 182 0.05 -22.93 -41.08
C GLU A 182 0.41 -21.53 -40.60
N LEU A 183 -0.59 -20.76 -40.18
CA LEU A 183 -0.42 -19.43 -39.62
C LEU A 183 0.44 -19.46 -38.35
N GLN A 184 0.22 -20.44 -37.47
CA GLN A 184 1.03 -20.60 -36.28
C GLN A 184 2.51 -20.89 -36.62
N PHE A 185 2.80 -21.80 -37.55
CA PHE A 185 4.18 -22.07 -37.97
C PHE A 185 4.89 -20.82 -38.54
N VAL A 186 4.17 -20.03 -39.36
CA VAL A 186 4.70 -18.80 -39.93
C VAL A 186 4.97 -17.77 -38.84
N VAL A 187 4.02 -17.54 -37.92
CA VAL A 187 4.17 -16.60 -36.80
C VAL A 187 5.36 -16.98 -35.92
N GLU A 188 5.46 -18.26 -35.51
CA GLU A 188 6.58 -18.74 -34.69
C GLU A 188 7.92 -18.57 -35.42
N LYS A 189 7.96 -18.82 -36.73
CA LYS A 189 9.17 -18.61 -37.53
C LYS A 189 9.59 -17.14 -37.57
N VAL A 190 8.65 -16.22 -37.79
CA VAL A 190 8.92 -14.78 -37.81
C VAL A 190 9.43 -14.30 -36.44
N LEU A 191 8.80 -14.74 -35.35
CA LEU A 191 9.23 -14.41 -33.98
C LEU A 191 10.67 -14.90 -33.70
N ARG A 192 11.05 -16.10 -34.16
CA ARG A 192 12.44 -16.61 -34.04
C ARG A 192 13.46 -15.79 -34.84
N MET A 193 13.03 -14.98 -35.80
CA MET A 193 13.93 -14.10 -36.57
C MET A 193 14.22 -12.78 -35.85
N PHE A 194 13.44 -12.37 -34.84
CA PHE A 194 13.67 -11.12 -34.10
C PHE A 194 15.07 -11.05 -33.47
N SER A 195 15.57 -12.17 -32.92
CA SER A 195 16.90 -12.23 -32.30
C SER A 195 18.07 -12.19 -33.28
N LYS A 196 17.80 -12.21 -34.59
CA LYS A 196 18.81 -12.22 -35.67
C LYS A 196 18.84 -10.93 -36.49
N LEU A 197 17.92 -10.02 -36.21
CA LEU A 197 17.76 -8.75 -36.92
C LEU A 197 18.34 -7.62 -36.07
N ASP A 198 18.77 -6.56 -36.75
CA ASP A 198 19.16 -5.33 -36.07
C ASP A 198 17.94 -4.65 -35.45
N LEU A 199 18.13 -3.96 -34.31
CA LEU A 199 17.03 -3.34 -33.55
C LEU A 199 16.12 -2.43 -34.39
N GLN A 200 16.65 -1.75 -35.41
CA GLN A 200 15.88 -0.83 -36.27
C GLN A 200 15.00 -1.56 -37.30
N GLU A 201 15.30 -2.82 -37.61
CA GLU A 201 14.52 -3.64 -38.54
C GLU A 201 13.34 -4.34 -37.85
N ILE A 202 13.31 -4.34 -36.51
CA ILE A 202 12.26 -4.96 -35.70
C ILE A 202 10.92 -4.21 -35.83
N PRO A 203 10.82 -2.86 -35.69
CA PRO A 203 9.55 -2.16 -35.81
C PRO A 203 8.77 -2.41 -37.11
N PRO A 204 9.38 -2.35 -38.32
CA PRO A 204 8.65 -2.63 -39.56
C PRO A 204 8.23 -4.11 -39.65
N LEU A 205 9.05 -5.05 -39.15
CA LEU A 205 8.68 -6.46 -39.12
C LEU A 205 7.51 -6.72 -38.15
N VAL A 206 7.52 -6.11 -36.97
CA VAL A 206 6.42 -6.19 -36.01
C VAL A 206 5.13 -5.64 -36.62
N TYR A 207 5.20 -4.52 -37.36
CA TYR A 207 4.03 -3.99 -38.06
C TYR A 207 3.46 -5.01 -39.06
N GLN A 208 4.30 -5.66 -39.87
CA GLN A 208 3.83 -6.70 -40.80
C GLN A 208 3.25 -7.93 -40.08
N LEU A 209 3.86 -8.34 -38.97
CA LEU A 209 3.38 -9.45 -38.14
C LEU A 209 2.02 -9.14 -37.51
N LEU A 210 1.81 -7.90 -37.04
CA LEU A 210 0.53 -7.44 -36.50
C LEU A 210 -0.56 -7.43 -37.58
N LEU A 211 -0.26 -6.98 -38.80
CA LEU A 211 -1.20 -7.06 -39.91
C LEU A 211 -1.55 -8.52 -40.26
N LEU A 212 -0.59 -9.45 -40.16
CA LEU A 212 -0.85 -10.88 -40.37
C LEU A 212 -1.77 -11.45 -39.27
N SER A 213 -1.69 -10.93 -38.05
CA SER A 213 -2.52 -11.37 -36.91
C SER A 213 -4.02 -11.11 -37.11
N ALA A 214 -4.41 -10.24 -38.04
CA ALA A 214 -5.80 -10.04 -38.43
C ALA A 214 -6.44 -11.34 -38.97
N LYS A 215 -5.63 -12.28 -39.50
CA LYS A 215 -6.09 -13.60 -39.96
C LYS A 215 -6.24 -14.64 -38.83
N GLY A 216 -5.69 -14.39 -37.64
CA GLY A 216 -5.68 -15.33 -36.51
C GLY A 216 -4.41 -15.26 -35.66
N SER A 217 -4.26 -16.16 -34.68
CA SER A 217 -3.08 -16.28 -33.81
C SER A 217 -2.65 -15.00 -33.06
N LYS A 218 -3.61 -14.10 -32.78
CA LYS A 218 -3.40 -12.81 -32.07
C LYS A 218 -2.65 -12.99 -30.75
N LYS A 219 -3.02 -14.01 -29.97
CA LYS A 219 -2.36 -14.37 -28.70
C LYS A 219 -0.86 -14.61 -28.87
N THR A 220 -0.48 -15.52 -29.76
CA THR A 220 0.93 -15.92 -29.97
C THR A 220 1.79 -14.76 -30.47
N VAL A 221 1.22 -13.89 -31.32
CA VAL A 221 1.92 -12.69 -31.80
C VAL A 221 2.21 -11.74 -30.65
N LEU A 222 1.21 -11.38 -29.85
CA LEU A 222 1.37 -10.48 -28.69
C LEU A 222 2.33 -11.08 -27.65
N GLU A 223 2.16 -12.37 -27.33
CA GLU A 223 3.01 -13.10 -26.38
C GLU A 223 4.47 -13.11 -26.83
N GLY A 224 4.71 -13.38 -28.12
CA GLY A 224 6.04 -13.40 -28.71
C GLY A 224 6.74 -12.04 -28.68
N ILE A 225 6.02 -10.96 -29.01
CA ILE A 225 6.56 -9.59 -28.96
C ILE A 225 6.89 -9.18 -27.52
N ILE A 226 5.95 -9.38 -26.59
CA ILE A 226 6.12 -9.01 -25.17
C ILE A 226 7.27 -9.82 -24.54
N SER A 227 7.33 -11.12 -24.79
CA SER A 227 8.39 -12.00 -24.28
C SER A 227 9.76 -11.59 -24.82
N PHE A 228 9.86 -11.23 -26.11
CA PHE A 228 11.09 -10.78 -26.72
C PHE A 228 11.64 -9.50 -26.05
N PHE A 229 10.82 -8.46 -25.92
CA PHE A 229 11.26 -7.21 -25.27
C PHE A 229 11.52 -7.37 -23.77
N ASN A 230 10.76 -8.23 -23.06
CA ASN A 230 11.05 -8.56 -21.66
C ASN A 230 12.43 -9.23 -21.50
N GLN A 231 12.83 -10.11 -22.44
CA GLN A 231 14.16 -10.71 -22.42
C GLN A 231 15.28 -9.70 -22.70
N LEU A 232 15.07 -8.77 -23.64
CA LEU A 232 16.02 -7.69 -23.90
C LEU A 232 16.19 -6.78 -22.67
N ASP A 233 15.10 -6.40 -22.02
CA ASP A 233 15.13 -5.60 -20.80
C ASP A 233 15.89 -6.28 -19.65
N LYS A 234 15.72 -7.60 -19.49
CA LYS A 234 16.44 -8.37 -18.47
C LYS A 234 17.96 -8.39 -18.73
N ARG A 235 18.37 -8.62 -19.97
CA ARG A 235 19.80 -8.58 -20.35
C ARG A 235 20.41 -7.21 -20.08
N GLN A 236 19.71 -6.14 -20.46
CA GLN A 236 20.15 -4.76 -20.20
C GLN A 236 20.32 -4.48 -18.70
N LYS A 237 19.41 -4.99 -17.85
CA LYS A 237 19.50 -4.83 -16.39
C LYS A 237 20.67 -5.62 -15.78
N GLU A 238 20.94 -6.81 -16.29
CA GLU A 238 22.09 -7.61 -15.87
C GLU A 238 23.40 -6.92 -16.24
N GLU A 239 23.49 -6.36 -17.45
CA GLU A 239 24.64 -5.57 -17.91
C GLU A 239 24.85 -4.30 -17.08
N GLN A 240 23.78 -3.62 -16.65
CA GLN A 240 23.88 -2.44 -15.76
C GLN A 240 24.30 -2.78 -14.32
N ARG A 241 24.07 -4.01 -13.85
CA ARG A 241 24.43 -4.44 -12.48
C ARG A 241 25.88 -4.86 -12.34
N VAL A 242 26.53 -5.28 -13.43
CA VAL A 242 27.96 -5.63 -13.42
C VAL A 242 28.76 -4.33 -13.56
N PRO A 243 29.48 -3.86 -12.52
CA PRO A 243 30.38 -2.74 -12.70
C PRO A 243 31.43 -3.13 -13.74
N GLN A 244 31.56 -2.32 -14.80
CA GLN A 244 32.45 -2.57 -15.93
C GLN A 244 33.85 -2.99 -15.45
N SER A 245 34.15 -4.29 -15.48
CA SER A 245 35.52 -4.77 -15.45
C SER A 245 36.14 -4.44 -16.80
N ALA A 246 37.24 -3.70 -16.78
CA ALA A 246 37.84 -2.97 -17.89
C ALA A 246 38.31 -3.78 -19.12
N ASP A 247 38.06 -5.08 -19.20
CA ASP A 247 38.60 -5.94 -20.26
C ASP A 247 37.48 -6.78 -20.90
N LEU A 248 36.78 -6.18 -21.87
CA LEU A 248 36.18 -6.79 -23.08
C LEU A 248 35.15 -5.80 -23.65
N GLU A 249 35.51 -5.13 -24.76
CA GLU A 249 34.58 -4.36 -25.61
C GLU A 249 33.57 -5.31 -26.29
N ILE A 250 32.66 -5.91 -25.52
CA ILE A 250 31.44 -6.47 -26.08
C ILE A 250 30.52 -5.29 -26.30
N ALA A 251 30.17 -5.03 -27.56
CA ALA A 251 29.31 -3.94 -28.00
C ALA A 251 28.06 -3.86 -27.11
N THR A 252 28.04 -2.91 -26.19
CA THR A 252 26.92 -2.68 -25.27
C THR A 252 25.75 -2.17 -26.11
N MET A 253 24.58 -2.80 -26.00
CA MET A 253 23.39 -2.33 -26.73
C MET A 253 23.07 -0.89 -26.27
N PRO A 254 23.00 0.10 -27.19
CA PRO A 254 22.70 1.48 -26.79
C PRO A 254 21.30 1.54 -26.17
N LEU A 255 21.23 1.92 -24.88
CA LEU A 255 19.98 2.01 -24.13
C LEU A 255 18.97 2.90 -24.86
N ASP A 256 19.42 4.04 -25.37
CA ASP A 256 18.59 4.98 -26.11
C ASP A 256 17.95 4.31 -27.33
N GLN A 257 18.73 3.55 -28.11
CA GLN A 257 18.22 2.89 -29.31
C GLN A 257 17.16 1.84 -28.96
N LEU A 258 17.36 1.04 -27.90
CA LEU A 258 16.37 0.07 -27.44
C LEU A 258 15.05 0.76 -27.03
N ARG A 259 15.14 1.84 -26.26
CA ARG A 259 13.96 2.57 -25.76
C ARG A 259 13.18 3.27 -26.87
N HIS A 260 13.85 3.81 -27.89
CA HIS A 260 13.18 4.37 -29.08
C HIS A 260 12.49 3.28 -29.92
N VAL A 261 13.12 2.12 -30.06
CA VAL A 261 12.55 0.96 -30.77
C VAL A 261 11.31 0.43 -30.04
N GLU A 262 11.37 0.30 -28.72
CA GLU A 262 10.21 -0.05 -27.88
C GLU A 262 9.05 0.92 -28.07
N GLY A 263 9.31 2.23 -27.99
CA GLY A 263 8.28 3.25 -28.22
C GLY A 263 7.65 3.16 -29.61
N THR A 264 8.45 2.91 -30.65
CA THR A 264 7.96 2.74 -32.03
C THR A 264 7.10 1.48 -32.17
N VAL A 265 7.52 0.36 -31.56
CA VAL A 265 6.75 -0.88 -31.58
C VAL A 265 5.43 -0.72 -30.82
N ILE A 266 5.43 -0.07 -29.65
CA ILE A 266 4.21 0.22 -28.90
C ILE A 266 3.25 1.04 -29.75
N LEU A 267 3.74 2.09 -30.43
CA LEU A 267 2.92 2.89 -31.36
C LEU A 267 2.34 2.06 -32.51
N HIS A 268 3.09 1.12 -33.08
CA HIS A 268 2.57 0.20 -34.10
C HIS A 268 1.46 -0.71 -33.55
N ILE A 269 1.64 -1.30 -32.36
CA ILE A 269 0.62 -2.13 -31.72
C ILE A 269 -0.64 -1.30 -31.43
N VAL A 270 -0.48 -0.13 -30.82
CA VAL A 270 -1.60 0.79 -30.53
C VAL A 270 -2.29 1.22 -31.81
N SER A 271 -1.56 1.44 -32.91
CA SER A 271 -2.13 1.78 -34.22
C SER A 271 -3.00 0.65 -34.78
N VAL A 272 -2.53 -0.60 -34.69
CA VAL A 272 -3.28 -1.77 -35.15
C VAL A 272 -4.48 -2.07 -34.26
N ILE A 273 -4.38 -1.91 -32.94
CA ILE A 273 -5.53 -2.04 -32.01
C ILE A 273 -6.67 -1.06 -32.39
N ASN A 274 -6.35 0.09 -33.00
CA ASN A 274 -7.39 1.01 -33.46
C ASN A 274 -8.14 0.49 -34.69
N LEU A 275 -7.47 -0.31 -35.50
CA LEU A 275 -8.03 -0.91 -36.70
C LEU A 275 -8.76 -2.22 -36.34
N ASP A 276 -8.25 -2.98 -35.39
CA ASP A 276 -8.75 -4.29 -34.94
C ASP A 276 -8.94 -4.31 -33.40
N GLN A 277 -10.19 -4.18 -32.95
CA GLN A 277 -10.52 -4.09 -31.53
C GLN A 277 -10.31 -5.41 -30.77
N ASP A 278 -10.48 -6.55 -31.44
CA ASP A 278 -10.32 -7.87 -30.82
C ASP A 278 -8.88 -8.08 -30.34
N LEU A 279 -7.91 -7.43 -30.99
CA LEU A 279 -6.50 -7.47 -30.59
C LEU A 279 -6.29 -6.82 -29.21
N GLY A 280 -7.02 -5.74 -28.92
CA GLY A 280 -6.98 -5.06 -27.61
C GLY A 280 -7.61 -5.88 -26.49
N GLU A 281 -8.74 -6.55 -26.76
CA GLU A 281 -9.35 -7.46 -25.80
C GLU A 281 -8.49 -8.71 -25.55
N GLU A 282 -7.88 -9.26 -26.60
CA GLU A 282 -6.95 -10.38 -26.49
C GLU A 282 -5.71 -10.02 -25.68
N LEU A 283 -5.18 -8.78 -25.83
CA LEU A 283 -4.07 -8.29 -25.00
C LEU A 283 -4.41 -8.33 -23.51
N ILE A 284 -5.57 -7.79 -23.11
CA ILE A 284 -6.00 -7.79 -21.70
C ILE A 284 -6.22 -9.22 -21.20
N ARG A 285 -6.81 -10.09 -22.03
CA ARG A 285 -7.04 -11.51 -21.71
C ARG A 285 -5.73 -12.25 -21.49
N LEU A 286 -4.76 -12.09 -22.40
CA LEU A 286 -3.42 -12.66 -22.31
C LEU A 286 -2.74 -12.22 -21.01
N LEU A 287 -2.72 -10.91 -20.73
CA LEU A 287 -2.06 -10.38 -19.54
C LEU A 287 -2.73 -10.84 -18.24
N LYS A 288 -4.06 -10.98 -18.21
CA LYS A 288 -4.79 -11.56 -17.06
C LYS A 288 -4.44 -13.04 -16.85
N THR A 289 -4.31 -13.82 -17.92
CA THR A 289 -3.91 -15.23 -17.85
C THR A 289 -2.46 -15.36 -17.41
N GLU A 290 -1.55 -14.59 -18.00
CA GLU A 290 -0.13 -14.62 -17.67
C GLU A 290 0.15 -14.10 -16.25
N GLN A 291 -0.59 -13.10 -15.76
CA GLN A 291 -0.41 -12.60 -14.40
C GLN A 291 -0.72 -13.67 -13.35
N GLN A 292 -1.68 -14.56 -13.65
CA GLN A 292 -1.97 -15.68 -12.76
C GLN A 292 -0.78 -16.62 -12.70
N LYS A 293 -0.16 -16.93 -13.86
CA LYS A 293 1.02 -17.80 -14.01
C LYS A 293 2.29 -17.21 -13.42
N ASP A 294 2.79 -16.14 -14.03
CA ASP A 294 4.00 -15.43 -13.66
C ASP A 294 3.77 -13.90 -13.77
N PRO A 295 3.72 -13.17 -12.64
CA PRO A 295 3.53 -11.72 -12.66
C PRO A 295 4.68 -11.00 -13.39
N GLY A 296 5.89 -11.58 -13.43
CA GLY A 296 7.06 -10.99 -14.07
C GLY A 296 7.09 -11.12 -15.59
N ARG A 297 6.33 -12.06 -16.15
CA ARG A 297 6.08 -12.17 -17.59
C ARG A 297 4.93 -11.28 -18.03
N ALA A 298 3.89 -11.16 -17.20
CA ALA A 298 2.73 -10.35 -17.52
C ALA A 298 3.00 -8.84 -17.43
N LEU A 299 3.64 -8.36 -16.35
CA LEU A 299 3.72 -6.93 -16.05
C LEU A 299 5.16 -6.41 -16.13
N CYS A 300 5.86 -6.60 -17.24
CA CYS A 300 7.18 -6.02 -17.48
C CYS A 300 7.11 -4.53 -17.88
N PRO A 301 8.24 -3.79 -17.88
CA PRO A 301 8.26 -2.39 -18.28
C PRO A 301 7.60 -2.16 -19.66
N PHE A 302 7.92 -3.00 -20.64
CA PHE A 302 7.33 -2.94 -21.98
C PHE A 302 5.80 -3.15 -21.99
N SER A 303 5.29 -4.18 -21.31
CA SER A 303 3.85 -4.47 -21.31
C SER A 303 3.04 -3.42 -20.53
N VAL A 304 3.61 -2.88 -19.44
CA VAL A 304 3.01 -1.77 -18.69
C VAL A 304 2.98 -0.50 -19.53
N ALA A 305 4.07 -0.16 -20.23
CA ALA A 305 4.11 0.98 -21.16
C ALA A 305 3.08 0.82 -22.30
N LEU A 306 2.97 -0.38 -22.86
CA LEU A 306 1.95 -0.72 -23.87
C LEU A 306 0.52 -0.51 -23.33
N LEU A 307 0.21 -1.03 -22.14
CA LEU A 307 -1.09 -0.86 -21.51
C LEU A 307 -1.43 0.62 -21.27
N LEU A 308 -0.49 1.39 -20.74
CA LEU A 308 -0.67 2.83 -20.49
C LEU A 308 -0.91 3.61 -21.80
N SER A 309 -0.23 3.21 -22.88
CA SER A 309 -0.42 3.79 -24.20
C SER A 309 -1.78 3.46 -24.82
N VAL A 310 -2.28 2.24 -24.60
CA VAL A 310 -3.64 1.85 -25.02
C VAL A 310 -4.69 2.56 -24.15
N ALA A 311 -4.40 2.80 -22.86
CA ALA A 311 -5.32 3.43 -21.90
C ALA A 311 -5.65 4.90 -22.23
N VAL A 312 -4.81 5.60 -23.01
CA VAL A 312 -5.11 6.95 -23.53
C VAL A 312 -6.42 6.95 -24.36
N LYS A 313 -6.88 5.78 -24.81
CA LYS A 313 -8.15 5.63 -25.53
C LYS A 313 -9.27 5.21 -24.58
N HIS A 314 -10.28 6.06 -24.46
CA HIS A 314 -11.38 5.93 -23.49
C HIS A 314 -12.11 4.57 -23.45
N ARG A 315 -12.08 3.75 -24.51
CA ARG A 315 -12.86 2.50 -24.57
C ARG A 315 -12.30 1.38 -23.71
N LEU A 316 -10.97 1.23 -23.65
CA LEU A 316 -10.30 0.19 -22.84
C LEU A 316 -9.71 0.76 -21.55
N GLN A 317 -9.76 2.08 -21.37
CA GLN A 317 -9.17 2.80 -20.25
C GLN A 317 -9.58 2.23 -18.89
N GLU A 318 -10.90 2.08 -18.63
CA GLU A 318 -11.39 1.55 -17.35
C GLU A 318 -10.90 0.13 -17.09
N GLN A 319 -10.98 -0.76 -18.09
CA GLN A 319 -10.55 -2.15 -17.95
C GLN A 319 -9.05 -2.27 -17.66
N ILE A 320 -8.24 -1.42 -18.29
CA ILE A 320 -6.78 -1.38 -18.10
C ILE A 320 -6.44 -0.82 -16.72
N PHE A 321 -7.06 0.28 -16.30
CA PHE A 321 -6.81 0.86 -14.98
C PHE A 321 -7.30 -0.04 -13.85
N ASP A 322 -8.44 -0.72 -13.99
CA ASP A 322 -8.91 -1.69 -13.01
C ASP A 322 -7.98 -2.90 -12.93
N PHE A 323 -7.45 -3.37 -14.07
CA PHE A 323 -6.42 -4.39 -14.10
C PHE A 323 -5.14 -3.94 -13.39
N LEU A 324 -4.61 -2.75 -13.70
CA LEU A 324 -3.39 -2.21 -13.08
C LEU A 324 -3.58 -1.94 -11.57
N LYS A 325 -4.67 -1.31 -11.15
CA LYS A 325 -5.00 -1.06 -9.74
C LYS A 325 -5.09 -2.36 -8.93
N THR A 326 -5.75 -3.37 -9.49
CA THR A 326 -5.86 -4.70 -8.86
C THR A 326 -4.49 -5.38 -8.77
N SER A 327 -3.68 -5.25 -9.82
CA SER A 327 -2.33 -5.81 -9.90
C SER A 327 -1.36 -5.18 -8.89
N ILE A 328 -1.38 -3.85 -8.77
CA ILE A 328 -0.59 -3.09 -7.79
C ILE A 328 -0.99 -3.49 -6.38
N THR A 329 -2.29 -3.47 -6.08
CA THR A 329 -2.79 -3.86 -4.74
C THR A 329 -2.43 -5.30 -4.40
N ARG A 330 -2.49 -6.21 -5.38
CA ARG A 330 -2.09 -7.61 -5.21
C ARG A 330 -0.59 -7.74 -4.98
N SER A 331 0.25 -7.04 -5.73
CA SER A 331 1.71 -7.03 -5.55
C SER A 331 2.08 -6.49 -4.17
N CYS A 332 1.47 -5.39 -3.72
CA CYS A 332 1.66 -4.86 -2.37
C CYS A 332 1.22 -5.86 -1.28
N LYS A 333 0.09 -6.54 -1.46
CA LYS A 333 -0.39 -7.59 -0.53
C LYS A 333 0.58 -8.79 -0.50
N ASP A 334 0.98 -9.29 -1.66
CA ASP A 334 1.92 -10.42 -1.78
C ASP A 334 3.25 -10.07 -1.11
N LEU A 335 3.81 -8.87 -1.34
CA LEU A 335 5.05 -8.40 -0.69
C LEU A 335 4.92 -8.29 0.83
N GLN A 336 3.82 -7.72 1.34
CA GLN A 336 3.58 -7.66 2.79
C GLN A 336 3.46 -9.05 3.41
N PHE A 337 2.81 -9.96 2.70
CA PHE A 337 2.62 -11.33 3.14
C PHE A 337 3.96 -12.11 3.20
N LEU A 338 4.81 -11.94 2.18
CA LEU A 338 6.18 -12.47 2.17
C LEU A 338 7.02 -11.88 3.31
N GLN A 339 6.94 -10.56 3.55
CA GLN A 339 7.68 -9.92 4.64
C GLN A 339 7.23 -10.37 6.03
N ALA A 340 5.99 -10.83 6.17
CA ALA A 340 5.42 -11.26 7.45
C ALA A 340 5.90 -12.65 7.90
N SER A 341 6.37 -13.52 7.00
CA SER A 341 6.71 -14.92 7.32
C SER A 341 8.06 -15.34 6.74
N LYS A 342 8.95 -15.82 7.62
CA LYS A 342 10.27 -16.31 7.20
C LYS A 342 10.18 -17.59 6.36
N PHE A 343 9.19 -18.44 6.67
CA PHE A 343 8.91 -19.64 5.89
C PHE A 343 8.62 -19.33 4.42
N LEU A 344 7.86 -18.27 4.15
CA LEU A 344 7.59 -17.84 2.79
C LEU A 344 8.81 -17.23 2.09
N GLN A 345 9.63 -16.46 2.81
CA GLN A 345 10.87 -15.87 2.26
C GLN A 345 11.87 -16.94 1.84
N ASP A 346 12.00 -18.02 2.62
CA ASP A 346 12.93 -19.11 2.32
C ASP A 346 12.46 -19.94 1.11
N LEU A 347 11.15 -20.08 0.94
CA LEU A 347 10.54 -20.81 -0.17
C LEU A 347 10.42 -19.99 -1.47
N PHE A 348 10.28 -18.66 -1.37
CA PHE A 348 10.06 -17.77 -2.51
C PHE A 348 10.96 -16.52 -2.43
N PRO A 349 12.25 -16.64 -2.81
CA PRO A 349 13.21 -15.54 -2.69
C PRO A 349 13.07 -14.47 -3.79
N GLN A 350 12.46 -14.79 -4.94
CA GLN A 350 12.29 -13.84 -6.03
C GLN A 350 11.09 -12.92 -5.77
N GLN A 351 11.37 -11.63 -5.55
CA GLN A 351 10.35 -10.61 -5.36
C GLN A 351 10.09 -9.90 -6.69
N TYR A 352 8.86 -9.98 -7.19
CA TYR A 352 8.43 -9.16 -8.31
C TYR A 352 7.61 -7.97 -7.82
N ASP A 353 8.24 -6.81 -7.79
CA ASP A 353 7.61 -5.57 -7.37
C ASP A 353 7.08 -4.78 -8.58
N VAL A 354 5.76 -4.81 -8.76
CA VAL A 354 5.07 -4.05 -9.81
C VAL A 354 5.25 -2.54 -9.59
N THR A 355 5.39 -2.10 -8.34
CA THR A 355 5.64 -0.70 -7.96
C THR A 355 6.94 -0.20 -8.59
N ALA A 356 8.02 -0.98 -8.43
CA ALA A 356 9.32 -0.67 -9.01
C ALA A 356 9.28 -0.67 -10.54
N VAL A 357 8.54 -1.61 -11.16
CA VAL A 357 8.38 -1.67 -12.62
C VAL A 357 7.67 -0.42 -13.16
N ILE A 358 6.60 0.04 -12.52
CA ILE A 358 5.89 1.25 -12.99
C ILE A 358 6.80 2.48 -12.86
N LEU A 359 7.56 2.61 -11.76
CA LEU A 359 8.52 3.70 -11.60
C LEU A 359 9.67 3.61 -12.63
N GLU A 360 10.04 2.41 -13.06
CA GLU A 360 10.97 2.23 -14.17
C GLU A 360 10.38 2.68 -15.51
N VAL A 361 9.10 2.41 -15.77
CA VAL A 361 8.40 2.93 -16.95
C VAL A 361 8.38 4.47 -16.95
N VAL A 362 8.20 5.10 -15.79
CA VAL A 362 8.30 6.57 -15.66
C VAL A 362 9.70 7.05 -16.07
N LYS A 363 10.77 6.37 -15.62
CA LYS A 363 12.15 6.71 -16.03
C LYS A 363 12.38 6.51 -17.53
N ASN A 364 11.89 5.41 -18.07
CA ASN A 364 12.01 5.11 -19.50
C ASN A 364 11.19 6.07 -20.38
N SER A 365 10.15 6.71 -19.83
CA SER A 365 9.35 7.67 -20.59
C SER A 365 10.13 8.92 -21.05
N ALA A 366 11.28 9.20 -20.42
CA ALA A 366 12.17 10.29 -20.79
C ALA A 366 12.73 10.17 -22.22
N PHE A 367 12.72 8.97 -22.82
CA PHE A 367 13.18 8.71 -24.18
C PHE A 367 12.11 9.00 -25.26
N GLY A 368 11.27 10.02 -25.04
CA GLY A 368 10.26 10.48 -26.02
C GLY A 368 8.97 9.64 -26.07
N TRP A 369 8.57 9.00 -24.97
CA TRP A 369 7.34 8.21 -24.93
C TRP A 369 6.09 9.05 -24.61
N ASP A 370 5.80 10.06 -25.42
CA ASP A 370 4.67 10.98 -25.18
C ASP A 370 3.33 10.24 -25.02
N HIS A 371 3.14 9.19 -25.82
CA HIS A 371 1.97 8.32 -25.81
C HIS A 371 1.76 7.54 -24.50
N VAL A 372 2.80 7.36 -23.68
CA VAL A 372 2.74 6.70 -22.36
C VAL A 372 2.44 7.70 -21.25
N THR A 373 2.96 8.93 -21.36
CA THR A 373 2.95 9.94 -20.29
C THR A 373 1.54 10.33 -19.83
N GLN A 374 0.60 10.50 -20.77
CA GLN A 374 -0.80 10.77 -20.45
C GLN A 374 -1.42 9.63 -19.63
N GLY A 375 -1.17 8.37 -20.04
CA GLY A 375 -1.65 7.19 -19.31
C GLY A 375 -1.04 7.06 -17.91
N LEU A 376 0.23 7.44 -17.73
CA LEU A 376 0.89 7.48 -16.41
C LEU A 376 0.22 8.48 -15.47
N VAL A 377 -0.11 9.67 -15.97
CA VAL A 377 -0.75 10.73 -15.18
C VAL A 377 -2.16 10.32 -14.78
N ASP A 378 -2.94 9.82 -15.72
CA ASP A 378 -4.30 9.34 -15.47
C ASP A 378 -4.30 8.16 -14.47
N LEU A 379 -3.33 7.24 -14.57
CA LEU A 379 -3.13 6.17 -13.59
C LEU A 379 -2.76 6.73 -12.20
N GLY A 380 -1.86 7.71 -12.15
CA GLY A 380 -1.42 8.36 -10.92
C GLY A 380 -2.59 8.97 -10.15
N PHE A 381 -3.44 9.74 -10.83
CA PHE A 381 -4.68 10.27 -10.25
C PHE A 381 -5.67 9.17 -9.87
N SER A 382 -5.89 8.18 -10.74
CA SER A 382 -6.81 7.07 -10.46
C SER A 382 -6.43 6.29 -9.20
N LEU A 383 -5.12 6.09 -8.95
CA LEU A 383 -4.60 5.46 -7.73
C LEU A 383 -4.87 6.32 -6.49
N MET A 384 -4.61 7.63 -6.58
CA MET A 384 -4.82 8.55 -5.46
C MET A 384 -6.31 8.66 -5.11
N GLU A 385 -7.19 8.80 -6.10
CA GLU A 385 -8.65 8.88 -5.89
C GLU A 385 -9.24 7.58 -5.32
N SER A 386 -8.75 6.42 -5.80
CA SER A 386 -9.27 5.11 -5.38
C SER A 386 -8.82 4.72 -3.96
N TYR A 387 -7.62 5.14 -3.55
CA TYR A 387 -6.98 4.70 -2.31
C TYR A 387 -6.69 5.83 -1.32
N GLU A 388 -7.32 7.00 -1.51
CA GLU A 388 -7.21 8.11 -0.57
C GLU A 388 -7.58 7.69 0.85
N PRO A 389 -6.86 8.16 1.89
CA PRO A 389 -7.28 7.99 3.28
C PRO A 389 -8.56 8.79 3.51
N LYS A 390 -9.72 8.20 3.19
CA LYS A 390 -11.02 8.83 3.46
C LYS A 390 -11.15 9.00 4.97
N LYS A 391 -11.03 10.24 5.48
CA LYS A 391 -11.51 10.57 6.82
C LYS A 391 -12.99 10.22 6.86
N PRO A 392 -13.46 9.29 7.71
CA PRO A 392 -14.88 9.02 7.81
C PRO A 392 -15.59 10.30 8.24
N PHE A 393 -16.42 10.85 7.35
CA PHE A 393 -17.19 12.07 7.60
C PHE A 393 -18.05 11.86 8.87
N GLY A 394 -17.76 12.62 9.93
CA GLY A 394 -18.52 12.58 11.19
C GLY A 394 -18.23 11.41 12.14
N GLY A 395 -17.27 10.54 11.86
CA GLY A 395 -16.85 9.48 12.79
C GLY A 395 -15.72 9.94 13.71
N LYS A 396 -15.69 9.46 14.97
CA LYS A 396 -14.48 9.51 15.80
C LYS A 396 -13.30 9.06 14.94
N ALA A 397 -12.15 9.71 15.10
CA ALA A 397 -10.86 9.21 14.60
C ALA A 397 -10.63 7.82 15.23
N ALA A 398 -11.26 6.80 14.68
CA ALA A 398 -10.97 5.42 14.96
C ALA A 398 -9.62 5.18 14.31
N ASP A 399 -8.59 5.15 15.15
CA ASP A 399 -7.23 4.71 14.85
C ASP A 399 -6.83 5.01 13.41
N THR A 400 -6.76 6.30 13.07
CA THR A 400 -5.95 6.73 11.94
C THR A 400 -4.50 6.51 12.37
N SER A 401 -4.07 5.24 12.32
CA SER A 401 -2.67 4.88 12.43
C SER A 401 -1.96 5.54 11.25
N TYR A 402 -1.48 6.76 11.47
CA TYR A 402 -0.46 7.40 10.67
C TYR A 402 0.85 6.62 10.90
N GLY A 403 0.91 5.35 10.49
CA GLY A 403 2.13 4.58 10.50
C GLY A 403 2.00 3.13 10.94
N LEU A 404 2.79 2.29 10.25
CA LEU A 404 3.14 0.89 10.52
C LEU A 404 2.22 -0.22 10.03
N SER A 405 0.96 0.04 9.66
CA SER A 405 0.36 -0.76 8.59
C SER A 405 0.38 0.10 7.34
N LYS A 406 1.43 -0.03 6.52
CA LYS A 406 1.39 0.49 5.14
C LYS A 406 0.32 -0.35 4.44
N THR A 407 -0.96 -0.08 4.66
CA THR A 407 -2.00 -0.89 4.03
C THR A 407 -1.72 -0.90 2.53
N PRO A 408 -2.00 -1.99 1.81
CA PRO A 408 -1.77 -2.04 0.36
C PRO A 408 -2.38 -0.83 -0.37
N ALA A 409 -3.50 -0.30 0.15
CA ALA A 409 -4.11 0.94 -0.31
C ALA A 409 -3.21 2.17 -0.10
N GLN A 410 -2.63 2.38 1.08
CA GLN A 410 -1.68 3.47 1.31
C GLN A 410 -0.42 3.37 0.46
N GLN A 411 0.09 2.15 0.22
CA GLN A 411 1.22 1.95 -0.69
C GLN A 411 0.85 2.31 -2.14
N ALA A 412 -0.33 1.89 -2.60
CA ALA A 412 -0.85 2.26 -3.91
C ALA A 412 -1.07 3.77 -4.07
N CYS A 413 -1.60 4.45 -3.04
CA CYS A 413 -1.77 5.90 -3.03
C CYS A 413 -0.42 6.63 -3.08
N ARG A 414 0.59 6.17 -2.32
CA ARG A 414 1.95 6.72 -2.38
C ARG A 414 2.60 6.51 -3.73
N LEU A 415 2.41 5.34 -4.34
CA LEU A 415 2.85 5.06 -5.70
C LEU A 415 2.22 6.06 -6.69
N GLY A 416 0.91 6.32 -6.57
CA GLY A 416 0.22 7.32 -7.40
C GLY A 416 0.89 8.70 -7.30
N ALA A 417 1.18 9.16 -6.09
CA ALA A 417 1.90 10.41 -5.86
C ALA A 417 3.33 10.40 -6.42
N SER A 418 4.06 9.29 -6.27
CA SER A 418 5.42 9.13 -6.82
C SER A 418 5.43 9.11 -8.34
N ILE A 419 4.47 8.45 -9.00
CA ILE A 419 4.32 8.46 -10.46
C ILE A 419 4.14 9.91 -10.93
N LEU A 420 3.19 10.63 -10.34
CA LEU A 420 2.91 12.01 -10.71
C LEU A 420 4.11 12.95 -10.50
N LEU A 421 4.81 12.81 -9.37
CA LEU A 421 5.99 13.63 -9.07
C LEU A 421 7.14 13.35 -10.04
N GLU A 422 7.46 12.08 -10.30
CA GLU A 422 8.56 11.71 -11.20
C GLU A 422 8.21 12.01 -12.66
N THR A 423 6.95 11.81 -13.09
CA THR A 423 6.50 12.21 -14.43
C THR A 423 6.57 13.73 -14.61
N PHE A 424 6.24 14.54 -13.58
CA PHE A 424 6.38 16.00 -13.64
C PHE A 424 7.84 16.44 -13.82
N LYS A 425 8.80 15.76 -13.18
CA LYS A 425 10.23 16.03 -13.37
C LYS A 425 10.71 15.74 -14.80
N VAL A 426 10.07 14.81 -15.50
CA VAL A 426 10.42 14.37 -16.86
C VAL A 426 9.66 15.16 -17.93
N VAL A 427 8.39 15.51 -17.71
CA VAL A 427 7.50 16.18 -18.67
C VAL A 427 6.84 17.40 -18.02
N TYR A 428 7.32 18.59 -18.40
CA TYR A 428 7.01 19.88 -17.75
C TYR A 428 5.60 20.46 -18.01
N GLN A 429 4.57 19.66 -18.33
CA GLN A 429 3.36 20.21 -18.97
C GLN A 429 2.01 19.89 -18.34
N LEU A 430 1.96 19.35 -17.13
CA LEU A 430 0.68 19.06 -16.46
C LEU A 430 0.65 19.74 -15.09
N LEU A 431 -0.23 20.73 -14.94
CA LEU A 431 -0.33 21.60 -13.77
C LEU A 431 -1.75 21.76 -13.22
N LEU A 432 -2.74 21.11 -13.85
CA LEU A 432 -4.14 21.49 -13.67
C LEU A 432 -4.95 20.69 -12.65
N LEU A 433 -4.41 19.62 -12.03
CA LEU A 433 -5.16 18.80 -11.05
C LEU A 433 -4.47 18.57 -9.70
N PHE A 434 -3.30 19.21 -9.46
CA PHE A 434 -2.46 18.95 -8.28
C PHE A 434 -2.94 19.61 -6.98
N PHE A 435 -3.93 20.50 -7.05
CA PHE A 435 -4.30 21.38 -5.94
C PHE A 435 -5.11 20.72 -4.82
N TYR A 436 -5.66 19.52 -5.04
CA TYR A 436 -6.35 18.76 -4.00
C TYR A 436 -5.39 18.02 -3.05
N PHE A 437 -4.12 17.82 -3.44
CA PHE A 437 -3.12 17.10 -2.65
C PHE A 437 -1.97 18.01 -2.23
N SER A 438 -2.07 18.61 -1.03
CA SER A 438 -1.10 19.57 -0.50
C SER A 438 0.34 19.07 -0.50
N ASP A 439 0.54 17.78 -0.20
CA ASP A 439 1.89 17.19 -0.08
C ASP A 439 2.56 16.99 -1.44
N LEU A 440 1.79 16.54 -2.44
CA LEU A 440 2.27 16.41 -3.81
C LEU A 440 2.58 17.78 -4.42
N LEU A 441 1.68 18.76 -4.22
CA LEU A 441 1.89 20.13 -4.64
C LEU A 441 3.15 20.73 -3.98
N SER A 442 3.33 20.52 -2.68
CA SER A 442 4.53 20.97 -1.96
C SER A 442 5.80 20.37 -2.57
N ASN A 443 5.82 19.07 -2.85
CA ASN A 443 6.97 18.40 -3.46
C ASN A 443 7.26 18.91 -4.88
N ILE A 444 6.22 19.16 -5.68
CA ILE A 444 6.35 19.73 -7.02
C ILE A 444 6.92 21.15 -6.97
N VAL A 445 6.36 22.00 -6.09
CA VAL A 445 6.79 23.38 -5.90
C VAL A 445 8.23 23.48 -5.41
N VAL A 446 8.62 22.61 -4.48
CA VAL A 446 10.00 22.54 -3.97
C VAL A 446 10.97 22.03 -5.06
N SER A 447 10.54 21.08 -5.91
CA SER A 447 11.40 20.50 -6.94
C SER A 447 11.74 21.48 -8.06
N ALA A 448 10.79 22.31 -8.53
CA ALA A 448 11.01 23.22 -9.66
C ALA A 448 10.19 24.53 -9.56
N PRO A 449 10.50 25.42 -8.59
CA PRO A 449 9.72 26.65 -8.38
C PRO A 449 9.76 27.62 -9.57
N LEU A 450 10.87 27.66 -10.31
CA LEU A 450 11.05 28.52 -11.48
C LEU A 450 10.15 28.11 -12.66
N VAL A 451 9.90 26.82 -12.84
CA VAL A 451 9.02 26.32 -13.91
C VAL A 451 7.59 26.75 -13.63
N LEU A 452 7.14 26.64 -12.38
CA LEU A 452 5.78 27.01 -11.97
C LEU A 452 5.52 28.51 -12.05
N GLN A 453 6.56 29.35 -12.03
CA GLN A 453 6.43 30.78 -12.25
C GLN A 453 5.79 31.10 -13.61
N THR A 454 6.09 30.31 -14.64
CA THR A 454 5.48 30.45 -15.98
C THR A 454 3.97 30.19 -15.98
N SER A 455 3.48 29.44 -14.99
CA SER A 455 2.06 29.09 -14.78
C SER A 455 1.39 29.88 -13.64
N SER A 456 1.96 31.03 -13.26
CA SER A 456 1.51 31.85 -12.12
C SER A 456 0.04 32.27 -12.18
N SER A 457 -0.57 32.37 -13.37
CA SER A 457 -1.99 32.68 -13.52
C SER A 457 -2.90 31.64 -12.85
N LYS A 458 -2.62 30.35 -12.99
CA LYS A 458 -3.43 29.26 -12.40
C LYS A 458 -3.28 29.20 -10.88
N VAL A 459 -2.07 29.44 -10.37
CA VAL A 459 -1.85 29.56 -8.92
C VAL A 459 -2.65 30.74 -8.36
N THR A 460 -2.72 31.84 -9.11
CA THR A 460 -3.48 33.04 -8.72
C THR A 460 -4.99 32.79 -8.74
N GLU A 461 -5.52 32.08 -9.76
CA GLU A 461 -6.93 31.65 -9.81
C GLU A 461 -7.32 30.78 -8.61
N THR A 462 -6.40 29.94 -8.11
CA THR A 462 -6.66 29.14 -6.90
C THR A 462 -6.83 30.02 -5.66
N PHE A 463 -6.15 31.18 -5.58
CA PHE A 463 -6.33 32.10 -4.46
C PHE A 463 -7.73 32.72 -4.44
N ASP A 464 -8.37 32.97 -5.58
CA ASP A 464 -9.74 33.49 -5.61
C ASP A 464 -10.74 32.52 -4.94
N ASN A 465 -10.42 31.22 -4.94
CA ASN A 465 -11.24 30.20 -4.29
C ASN A 465 -10.92 29.98 -2.81
N LEU A 466 -9.89 30.63 -2.27
CA LEU A 466 -9.35 30.39 -0.92
C LEU A 466 -10.40 30.63 0.17
N SER A 467 -11.32 31.59 -0.01
CA SER A 467 -12.41 31.86 0.95
C SER A 467 -13.45 30.74 1.07
N PHE A 468 -13.54 29.83 0.10
CA PHE A 468 -14.50 28.73 0.07
C PHE A 468 -13.90 27.40 0.52
N LEU A 469 -12.58 27.35 0.72
CA LEU A 469 -11.88 26.13 1.12
C LEU A 469 -11.87 25.97 2.66
N PRO A 470 -11.88 24.73 3.16
CA PRO A 470 -11.64 24.46 4.57
C PRO A 470 -10.26 24.98 5.02
N ILE A 471 -10.16 25.43 6.27
CA ILE A 471 -8.95 26.02 6.82
C ILE A 471 -7.71 25.11 6.72
N ASP A 472 -7.87 23.79 6.91
CA ASP A 472 -6.77 22.82 6.80
C ASP A 472 -6.18 22.79 5.38
N THR A 473 -7.06 22.82 4.36
CA THR A 473 -6.67 22.86 2.95
C THR A 473 -5.97 24.17 2.62
N VAL A 474 -6.47 25.30 3.14
CA VAL A 474 -5.86 26.62 2.96
C VAL A 474 -4.44 26.64 3.56
N GLN A 475 -4.27 26.17 4.79
CA GLN A 475 -2.95 26.12 5.43
C GLN A 475 -1.99 25.21 4.66
N GLY A 476 -2.45 24.05 4.18
CA GLY A 476 -1.67 23.15 3.34
C GLY A 476 -1.24 23.80 2.02
N LEU A 477 -2.17 24.45 1.32
CA LEU A 477 -1.91 25.17 0.07
C LEU A 477 -0.91 26.31 0.27
N LEU A 478 -1.12 27.15 1.29
CA LEU A 478 -0.25 28.29 1.58
C LEU A 478 1.18 27.85 1.95
N ARG A 479 1.33 26.76 2.71
CA ARG A 479 2.64 26.15 3.00
C ARG A 479 3.30 25.59 1.73
N ALA A 480 2.54 24.89 0.88
CA ALA A 480 3.05 24.32 -0.36
C ALA A 480 3.52 25.39 -1.37
N VAL A 481 2.80 26.50 -1.48
CA VAL A 481 3.10 27.61 -2.43
C VAL A 481 4.14 28.58 -1.86
N GLN A 482 4.57 28.42 -0.61
CA GLN A 482 5.54 29.31 0.06
C GLN A 482 6.84 29.55 -0.74
N PRO A 483 7.47 28.55 -1.39
CA PRO A 483 8.65 28.80 -2.22
C PRO A 483 8.36 29.73 -3.41
N LEU A 484 7.16 29.67 -4.00
CA LEU A 484 6.75 30.55 -5.11
C LEU A 484 6.53 31.99 -4.66
N LEU A 485 5.96 32.20 -3.48
CA LEU A 485 5.75 33.53 -2.90
C LEU A 485 7.06 34.29 -2.67
N LYS A 486 8.17 33.57 -2.47
CA LYS A 486 9.52 34.17 -2.34
C LYS A 486 10.12 34.59 -3.69
N VAL A 487 9.69 33.98 -4.79
CA VAL A 487 10.25 34.19 -6.14
C VAL A 487 9.43 35.20 -6.95
N SER A 488 8.09 35.15 -6.86
CA SER A 488 7.20 35.96 -7.69
C SER A 488 6.45 37.03 -6.88
N MET A 489 6.75 38.31 -7.19
CA MET A 489 6.04 39.45 -6.58
C MET A 489 4.56 39.51 -7.01
N SER A 490 4.24 39.24 -8.28
CA SER A 490 2.86 39.31 -8.77
C SER A 490 1.92 38.31 -8.10
N VAL A 491 2.38 37.07 -7.88
CA VAL A 491 1.62 36.04 -7.16
C VAL A 491 1.41 36.44 -5.69
N ARG A 492 2.44 37.03 -5.07
CA ARG A 492 2.37 37.53 -3.70
C ARG A 492 1.36 38.68 -3.57
N ASP A 493 1.42 39.66 -4.46
CA ASP A 493 0.54 40.84 -4.41
C ASP A 493 -0.93 40.42 -4.65
N SER A 494 -1.15 39.46 -5.55
CA SER A 494 -2.47 38.87 -5.78
C SER A 494 -3.00 38.14 -4.54
N LEU A 495 -2.15 37.35 -3.85
CA LEU A 495 -2.52 36.71 -2.59
C LEU A 495 -2.88 37.76 -1.53
N ILE A 496 -2.08 38.81 -1.37
CA ILE A 496 -2.35 39.88 -0.38
C ILE A 496 -3.72 40.51 -0.63
N LEU A 497 -4.04 40.85 -1.88
CA LEU A 497 -5.33 41.44 -2.25
C LEU A 497 -6.52 40.51 -1.89
N VAL A 498 -6.37 39.21 -2.15
CA VAL A 498 -7.38 38.21 -1.78
C VAL A 498 -7.53 38.13 -0.25
N LEU A 499 -6.43 38.07 0.49
CA LEU A 499 -6.45 37.99 1.95
C LEU A 499 -7.06 39.25 2.59
N GLN A 500 -6.75 40.45 2.07
CA GLN A 500 -7.34 41.71 2.51
C GLN A 500 -8.86 41.67 2.35
N LYS A 501 -9.38 41.21 1.19
CA LYS A 501 -10.82 41.02 0.98
C LYS A 501 -11.42 39.99 1.93
N ALA A 502 -10.70 38.89 2.18
CA ALA A 502 -11.17 37.79 3.01
C ALA A 502 -11.34 38.17 4.49
N ILE A 503 -10.56 39.11 5.05
CA ILE A 503 -10.77 39.64 6.42
C ILE A 503 -12.17 40.26 6.59
N PHE A 504 -12.74 40.84 5.53
CA PHE A 504 -14.06 41.47 5.54
C PHE A 504 -15.20 40.53 5.13
N SER A 505 -14.89 39.26 4.81
CA SER A 505 -15.90 38.27 4.46
C SER A 505 -16.86 38.05 5.63
N ARG A 506 -18.13 37.73 5.31
CA ARG A 506 -19.12 37.33 6.32
C ARG A 506 -18.85 35.94 6.89
N GLN A 507 -18.22 35.07 6.11
CA GLN A 507 -17.92 33.69 6.48
C GLN A 507 -16.74 33.62 7.45
N LEU A 508 -16.88 32.84 8.52
CA LEU A 508 -15.86 32.67 9.55
C LEU A 508 -14.61 31.95 9.00
N ASP A 509 -14.78 30.92 8.17
CA ASP A 509 -13.65 30.18 7.58
C ASP A 509 -12.82 31.04 6.62
N ALA A 510 -13.45 31.93 5.84
CA ALA A 510 -12.75 32.90 5.01
C ALA A 510 -11.90 33.87 5.85
N ARG A 511 -12.39 34.31 7.02
CA ARG A 511 -11.62 35.18 7.94
C ARG A 511 -10.47 34.43 8.60
N LYS A 512 -10.68 33.17 9.02
CA LYS A 512 -9.61 32.29 9.51
C LYS A 512 -8.53 32.08 8.46
N ALA A 513 -8.94 31.80 7.22
CA ALA A 513 -8.05 31.63 6.09
C ALA A 513 -7.21 32.90 5.80
N ALA A 514 -7.84 34.08 5.91
CA ALA A 514 -7.15 35.37 5.80
C ALA A 514 -6.07 35.53 6.89
N VAL A 515 -6.42 35.25 8.15
CA VAL A 515 -5.48 35.34 9.28
C VAL A 515 -4.32 34.36 9.10
N ALA A 516 -4.59 33.11 8.73
CA ALA A 516 -3.55 32.12 8.44
C ALA A 516 -2.59 32.58 7.33
N GLY A 517 -3.12 33.17 6.25
CA GLY A 517 -2.33 33.74 5.17
C GLY A 517 -1.45 34.91 5.61
N PHE A 518 -2.01 35.89 6.31
CA PHE A 518 -1.25 37.04 6.80
C PHE A 518 -0.17 36.64 7.81
N LEU A 519 -0.47 35.72 8.74
CA LEU A 519 0.53 35.18 9.66
C LEU A 519 1.65 34.47 8.91
N LEU A 520 1.36 33.71 7.85
CA LEU A 520 2.39 33.07 7.03
C LEU A 520 3.27 34.09 6.29
N LEU A 521 2.69 35.17 5.78
CA LEU A 521 3.44 36.26 5.15
C LEU A 521 4.39 36.90 6.17
N LEU A 522 3.87 37.32 7.33
CA LEU A 522 4.67 37.96 8.39
C LEU A 522 5.81 37.06 8.92
N ARG A 523 5.63 35.73 8.92
CA ARG A 523 6.68 34.76 9.30
C ARG A 523 7.85 34.70 8.32
N ASN A 524 7.65 35.05 7.06
CA ASN A 524 8.60 34.80 5.97
C ASN A 524 9.22 36.05 5.36
N PHE A 525 8.52 37.18 5.42
CA PHE A 525 9.02 38.48 4.98
C PHE A 525 9.56 39.22 6.19
N LYS A 526 10.89 39.16 6.36
CA LYS A 526 11.58 39.90 7.42
C LYS A 526 11.67 41.37 7.03
N VAL A 527 11.42 42.25 8.00
CA VAL A 527 11.89 43.62 7.91
C VAL A 527 13.40 43.53 8.18
N LEU A 528 14.22 43.82 7.16
CA LEU A 528 15.67 43.94 7.33
C LEU A 528 15.91 45.30 7.94
N GLY A 529 16.60 45.40 9.08
CA GLY A 529 16.72 46.67 9.80
C GLY A 529 17.20 47.81 8.91
N SER A 530 16.39 48.85 8.77
CA SER A 530 16.89 50.17 8.44
C SER A 530 17.44 50.78 9.71
N LEU A 531 18.67 51.29 9.66
CA LEU A 531 19.13 52.29 10.62
C LEU A 531 18.08 53.42 10.70
N SER A 532 17.92 53.97 11.89
CA SER A 532 16.98 55.04 12.22
C SER A 532 16.93 56.10 11.12
N SER A 533 15.76 56.27 10.50
CA SER A 533 15.52 57.43 9.65
C SER A 533 14.32 58.19 10.21
N SER A 534 14.64 59.21 11.00
CA SER A 534 13.72 60.19 11.60
C SER A 534 13.05 61.11 10.56
N GLN A 535 12.82 60.64 9.33
CA GLN A 535 12.14 61.38 8.28
C GLN A 535 11.32 60.45 7.37
N CYS A 536 10.19 59.92 7.85
CA CYS A 536 9.16 59.41 6.95
C CYS A 536 7.77 59.76 7.45
N SER A 537 7.44 61.05 7.35
CA SER A 537 6.09 61.58 7.60
C SER A 537 5.36 61.88 6.29
N GLN A 538 5.47 61.04 5.24
CA GLN A 538 4.52 61.06 4.12
C GLN A 538 4.30 59.64 3.57
N ALA A 539 3.09 59.13 3.78
CA ALA A 539 2.59 57.96 3.08
C ALA A 539 2.59 58.25 1.57
N ILE A 540 3.44 57.57 0.81
CA ILE A 540 3.46 57.67 -0.65
C ILE A 540 2.61 56.55 -1.23
N GLY A 541 1.43 56.91 -1.72
CA GLY A 541 0.83 56.21 -2.85
C GLY A 541 1.65 56.52 -4.10
N ALA A 542 2.20 55.52 -4.77
CA ALA A 542 2.85 55.70 -6.06
C ALA A 542 2.47 54.56 -7.02
N THR A 543 1.60 54.89 -7.97
CA THR A 543 1.16 54.03 -9.07
C THR A 543 2.18 53.95 -10.23
N GLN A 544 3.42 54.42 -10.04
CA GLN A 544 4.46 54.42 -11.07
C GLN A 544 5.84 54.18 -10.47
N VAL A 545 6.16 52.91 -10.17
CA VAL A 545 7.55 52.45 -10.04
C VAL A 545 7.65 51.10 -10.78
N GLN A 546 7.63 51.16 -12.10
CA GLN A 546 8.03 50.05 -12.96
C GLN A 546 9.24 50.52 -13.76
N ALA A 547 10.43 50.07 -13.32
CA ALA A 547 11.73 50.08 -13.99
C ALA A 547 12.82 50.64 -13.06
N ASP A 548 13.15 49.92 -11.99
CA ASP A 548 14.55 49.86 -11.59
C ASP A 548 14.91 48.46 -11.11
N VAL A 549 15.88 47.85 -11.79
CA VAL A 549 16.07 46.39 -11.87
C VAL A 549 16.87 45.81 -10.69
N HIS A 550 17.31 46.62 -9.72
CA HIS A 550 18.07 46.14 -8.56
C HIS A 550 17.80 46.91 -7.25
N ALA A 551 16.53 47.19 -6.91
CA ALA A 551 16.19 47.58 -5.53
C ALA A 551 16.20 46.35 -4.60
N CYS A 552 17.39 45.86 -4.26
CA CYS A 552 17.56 45.00 -3.08
C CYS A 552 16.95 45.70 -1.86
N TYR A 553 15.89 45.14 -1.30
CA TYR A 553 15.39 45.41 0.06
C TYR A 553 15.15 46.88 0.43
N ASN A 554 14.05 47.48 -0.03
CA ASN A 554 13.56 48.72 0.55
C ASN A 554 12.98 48.41 1.95
N SER A 555 13.87 48.36 2.95
CA SER A 555 13.57 48.03 4.36
C SER A 555 12.34 48.76 4.88
N ALA A 556 12.28 50.08 4.67
CA ALA A 556 11.16 50.93 5.08
C ALA A 556 9.84 50.57 4.39
N ALA A 557 9.87 50.09 3.14
CA ALA A 557 8.66 49.64 2.45
C ALA A 557 8.17 48.28 2.98
N ASN A 558 9.10 47.37 3.32
CA ASN A 558 8.76 46.10 3.96
C ASN A 558 8.24 46.30 5.39
N GLU A 559 8.80 47.26 6.12
CA GLU A 559 8.33 47.66 7.45
C GLU A 559 6.91 48.22 7.39
N ALA A 560 6.67 49.24 6.57
CA ALA A 560 5.35 49.82 6.37
C ALA A 560 4.31 48.77 5.95
N PHE A 561 4.70 47.84 5.08
CA PHE A 561 3.86 46.72 4.66
C PHE A 561 3.53 45.76 5.82
N CYS A 562 4.52 45.36 6.62
CA CYS A 562 4.29 44.50 7.79
C CYS A 562 3.39 45.20 8.83
N LEU A 563 3.55 46.51 9.03
CA LEU A 563 2.70 47.31 9.90
C LEU A 563 1.27 47.46 9.35
N GLU A 564 1.08 47.57 8.03
CA GLU A 564 -0.25 47.56 7.39
C GLU A 564 -0.98 46.22 7.61
N ILE A 565 -0.25 45.11 7.48
CA ILE A 565 -0.80 43.78 7.81
C ILE A 565 -1.18 43.71 9.29
N LEU A 566 -0.32 44.16 10.21
CA LEU A 566 -0.64 44.18 11.65
C LEU A 566 -1.84 45.09 11.94
N GLY A 567 -1.96 46.23 11.28
CA GLY A 567 -3.13 47.11 11.33
C GLY A 567 -4.41 46.40 10.89
N SER A 568 -4.32 45.59 9.83
CA SER A 568 -5.43 44.74 9.36
C SER A 568 -5.78 43.64 10.37
N LEU A 569 -4.76 42.97 10.94
CA LEU A 569 -4.93 41.93 11.96
C LEU A 569 -5.46 42.47 13.30
N ARG A 570 -5.20 43.74 13.63
CA ARG A 570 -5.78 44.39 14.82
C ARG A 570 -7.30 44.33 14.83
N ARG A 571 -7.93 44.45 13.66
CA ARG A 571 -9.39 44.29 13.54
C ARG A 571 -9.86 42.89 13.91
N CYS A 572 -9.06 41.85 13.70
CA CYS A 572 -9.40 40.47 14.06
C CYS A 572 -9.56 40.27 15.58
N LEU A 573 -8.91 41.10 16.41
CA LEU A 573 -9.12 41.11 17.87
C LEU A 573 -10.55 41.53 18.26
N SER A 574 -11.29 42.19 17.39
CA SER A 574 -12.71 42.53 17.60
C SER A 574 -13.70 41.47 17.09
N GLN A 575 -13.21 40.38 16.48
CA GLN A 575 -14.05 39.35 15.83
C GLN A 575 -14.37 38.17 16.77
N GLN A 576 -14.78 37.03 16.21
CA GLN A 576 -15.18 35.84 16.98
C GLN A 576 -13.97 35.15 17.63
N ALA A 577 -14.20 34.40 18.72
CA ALA A 577 -13.16 33.73 19.49
C ALA A 577 -12.20 32.88 18.65
N ASP A 578 -12.71 32.09 17.69
CA ASP A 578 -11.85 31.22 16.89
C ASP A 578 -10.83 32.00 16.03
N VAL A 579 -11.18 33.20 15.57
CA VAL A 579 -10.27 34.05 14.79
C VAL A 579 -9.19 34.62 15.71
N ARG A 580 -9.58 35.04 16.93
CA ARG A 580 -8.65 35.53 17.96
C ARG A 580 -7.69 34.45 18.42
N LEU A 581 -8.17 33.24 18.65
CA LEU A 581 -7.37 32.09 19.02
C LEU A 581 -6.28 31.83 17.98
N MET A 582 -6.64 31.78 16.70
CA MET A 582 -5.67 31.60 15.61
C MET A 582 -4.64 32.74 15.55
N LEU A 583 -5.06 33.96 15.86
CA LEU A 583 -4.17 35.12 15.90
C LEU A 583 -3.17 35.02 17.07
N TYR A 584 -3.64 34.61 18.27
CA TYR A 584 -2.80 34.42 19.45
C TYR A 584 -1.76 33.32 19.26
N GLU A 585 -2.15 32.17 18.69
CA GLU A 585 -1.21 31.11 18.32
C GLU A 585 -0.20 31.58 17.26
N GLY A 586 -0.66 32.47 16.36
CA GLY A 586 0.13 33.03 15.27
C GLY A 586 1.22 34.02 15.69
N PHE A 587 0.91 34.91 16.64
CA PHE A 587 1.76 36.04 16.99
C PHE A 587 3.11 35.62 17.56
N TYR A 588 3.15 34.60 18.40
CA TYR A 588 4.41 34.09 18.95
C TYR A 588 5.37 33.62 17.84
N ASP A 589 4.87 32.89 16.85
CA ASP A 589 5.68 32.40 15.73
C ASP A 589 6.16 33.54 14.80
N VAL A 590 5.35 34.60 14.64
CA VAL A 590 5.73 35.80 13.88
C VAL A 590 6.87 36.53 14.61
N LEU A 591 6.67 36.82 15.89
CA LEU A 591 7.60 37.56 16.72
C LEU A 591 8.98 36.89 16.79
N ARG A 592 9.02 35.54 16.86
CA ARG A 592 10.27 34.78 16.82
C ARG A 592 11.04 34.84 15.50
N ARG A 593 10.35 35.05 14.38
CA ARG A 593 10.97 35.11 13.05
C ARG A 593 11.26 36.54 12.60
N ASN A 594 10.48 37.51 13.08
CA ASN A 594 10.56 38.92 12.73
C ASN A 594 10.55 39.77 14.02
N SER A 595 11.72 39.92 14.62
CA SER A 595 11.92 40.58 15.92
C SER A 595 11.50 42.05 15.94
N GLN A 596 11.55 42.73 14.80
CA GLN A 596 11.20 44.16 14.68
C GLN A 596 9.70 44.42 14.87
N LEU A 597 8.85 43.40 14.73
CA LEU A 597 7.42 43.51 15.01
C LEU A 597 7.07 43.31 16.49
N ALA A 598 8.05 43.05 17.35
CA ALA A 598 7.82 42.74 18.76
C ALA A 598 7.07 43.86 19.49
N SER A 599 7.50 45.11 19.35
CA SER A 599 6.86 46.27 20.01
C SER A 599 5.38 46.38 19.60
N SER A 600 5.10 46.38 18.30
CA SER A 600 3.73 46.46 17.76
C SER A 600 2.83 45.32 18.22
N ILE A 601 3.33 44.09 18.25
CA ILE A 601 2.57 42.92 18.71
C ILE A 601 2.32 43.03 20.22
N MET A 602 3.34 43.39 21.01
CA MET A 602 3.24 43.53 22.46
C MET A 602 2.26 44.65 22.87
N GLU A 603 2.27 45.79 22.17
CA GLU A 603 1.28 46.86 22.38
C GLU A 603 -0.15 46.41 22.06
N MET A 604 -0.34 45.66 20.97
CA MET A 604 -1.65 45.11 20.61
C MET A 604 -2.16 44.17 21.71
N LEU A 605 -1.31 43.26 22.20
CA LEU A 605 -1.66 42.35 23.30
C LEU A 605 -1.93 43.12 24.60
N LEU A 606 -1.15 44.17 24.90
CA LEU A 606 -1.32 45.00 26.09
C LEU A 606 -2.67 45.73 26.06
N SER A 607 -3.02 46.30 24.91
CA SER A 607 -4.31 46.97 24.71
C SER A 607 -5.49 46.02 24.87
N GLN A 608 -5.31 44.74 24.51
CA GLN A 608 -6.35 43.72 24.64
C GLN A 608 -6.50 43.26 26.09
N ILE A 609 -5.41 42.94 26.80
CA ILE A 609 -5.50 42.45 28.19
C ILE A 609 -6.02 43.51 29.16
N LYS A 610 -5.70 44.80 28.92
CA LYS A 610 -6.21 45.92 29.74
C LYS A 610 -7.74 46.04 29.75
N GLN A 611 -8.43 45.52 28.73
CA GLN A 611 -9.91 45.50 28.71
C GLN A 611 -10.50 44.53 29.75
N TYR A 612 -9.76 43.47 30.08
CA TYR A 612 -10.20 42.38 30.96
C TYR A 612 -9.55 42.43 32.35
N TYR A 613 -8.42 43.13 32.49
CA TYR A 613 -7.72 43.29 33.77
C TYR A 613 -8.41 44.29 34.69
N LEU A 614 -8.54 43.93 35.97
CA LEU A 614 -9.04 44.81 37.03
C LEU A 614 -7.86 45.43 37.79
N PRO A 615 -7.62 46.76 37.68
CA PRO A 615 -6.45 47.40 38.30
C PRO A 615 -6.56 47.58 39.81
N GLN A 616 -7.75 47.45 40.40
CA GLN A 616 -7.96 47.57 41.85
C GLN A 616 -7.31 46.39 42.59
N PRO A 617 -6.40 46.62 43.56
CA PRO A 617 -5.55 45.57 44.14
C PRO A 617 -6.30 44.58 45.04
N ASP A 618 -7.43 44.97 45.63
CA ASP A 618 -8.21 44.15 46.57
C ASP A 618 -9.44 43.50 45.91
N LEU A 619 -9.68 43.75 44.62
CA LEU A 619 -10.82 43.20 43.91
C LEU A 619 -10.48 41.78 43.40
N LEU A 620 -11.29 40.81 43.85
CA LEU A 620 -11.29 39.42 43.41
C LEU A 620 -12.57 39.16 42.60
N PRO A 621 -12.50 38.40 41.50
CA PRO A 621 -11.30 37.87 40.84
C PRO A 621 -10.53 38.98 40.06
N PRO A 622 -9.24 38.77 39.73
CA PRO A 622 -8.40 39.79 39.10
C PRO A 622 -8.74 40.09 37.62
N LEU A 623 -9.55 39.25 36.99
CA LEU A 623 -9.89 39.30 35.57
C LEU A 623 -11.41 39.25 35.38
N LYS A 624 -11.95 40.10 34.50
CA LYS A 624 -13.38 40.14 34.16
C LYS A 624 -13.76 38.99 33.23
N LEU A 625 -14.42 37.97 33.76
CA LEU A 625 -14.92 36.83 32.96
C LEU A 625 -16.20 37.16 32.18
N GLU A 626 -17.00 38.14 32.63
CA GLU A 626 -18.25 38.55 31.98
C GLU A 626 -18.04 38.97 30.52
N GLY A 627 -16.96 39.73 30.25
CA GLY A 627 -16.61 40.17 28.89
C GLY A 627 -16.11 39.06 27.96
N CYS A 628 -15.91 37.83 28.47
CA CYS A 628 -15.44 36.70 27.69
C CYS A 628 -16.57 35.90 27.03
N ILE A 629 -17.83 36.13 27.41
CA ILE A 629 -18.98 35.38 26.92
C ILE A 629 -19.98 36.31 26.25
N MET A 630 -20.53 35.85 25.12
CA MET A 630 -21.63 36.51 24.42
C MET A 630 -22.86 35.60 24.42
N ALA A 631 -23.98 36.11 24.90
CA ALA A 631 -25.28 35.44 24.80
C ALA A 631 -26.04 35.95 23.58
N GLN A 632 -26.38 35.06 22.65
CA GLN A 632 -27.26 35.35 21.51
C GLN A 632 -28.48 34.43 21.59
N GLY A 633 -29.60 34.95 22.10
CA GLY A 633 -30.78 34.13 22.39
C GLY A 633 -30.49 33.11 23.50
N ASP A 634 -30.85 31.84 23.27
CA ASP A 634 -30.61 30.72 24.20
C ASP A 634 -29.21 30.10 24.05
N GLN A 635 -28.40 30.60 23.10
CA GLN A 635 -27.06 30.08 22.82
C GLN A 635 -25.98 30.98 23.44
N ILE A 636 -25.03 30.33 24.11
CA ILE A 636 -23.89 30.97 24.78
C ILE A 636 -22.63 30.64 24.00
N PHE A 637 -21.91 31.69 23.60
CA PHE A 637 -20.67 31.58 22.84
C PHE A 637 -19.51 32.18 23.62
N LEU A 638 -18.35 31.53 23.51
CA LEU A 638 -17.08 32.15 23.91
C LEU A 638 -16.78 33.28 22.93
N GLN A 639 -16.55 34.48 23.45
CA GLN A 639 -16.13 35.65 22.69
C GLN A 639 -14.63 35.86 22.82
N GLU A 640 -14.08 35.95 24.03
CA GLU A 640 -12.65 36.15 24.28
C GLU A 640 -12.01 34.91 24.93
N PRO A 641 -11.07 34.24 24.25
CA PRO A 641 -10.33 33.13 24.85
C PRO A 641 -9.20 33.67 25.75
N LEU A 642 -9.57 34.17 26.93
CA LEU A 642 -8.65 34.88 27.84
C LEU A 642 -7.41 34.06 28.25
N ALA A 643 -7.57 32.76 28.46
CA ALA A 643 -6.44 31.86 28.72
C ALA A 643 -5.43 31.82 27.55
N HIS A 644 -5.89 31.84 26.30
CA HIS A 644 -5.02 31.88 25.12
C HIS A 644 -4.34 33.25 24.95
N LEU A 645 -5.03 34.34 25.30
CA LEU A 645 -4.44 35.68 25.33
C LEU A 645 -3.29 35.76 26.32
N LEU A 646 -3.51 35.31 27.57
CA LEU A 646 -2.43 35.25 28.58
C LEU A 646 -1.30 34.32 28.15
N CYS A 647 -1.63 33.17 27.55
CA CYS A 647 -0.63 32.25 27.01
C CYS A 647 0.25 32.94 25.95
N CYS A 648 -0.36 33.66 25.01
CA CYS A 648 0.39 34.44 24.01
C CYS A 648 1.29 35.50 24.65
N ILE A 649 0.76 36.27 25.62
CA ILE A 649 1.51 37.30 26.35
C ILE A 649 2.71 36.69 27.07
N GLN A 650 2.50 35.62 27.83
CA GLN A 650 3.54 34.95 28.61
C GLN A 650 4.68 34.47 27.71
N HIS A 651 4.38 33.82 26.59
CA HIS A 651 5.39 33.32 25.68
C HIS A 651 6.12 34.44 24.93
N CYS A 652 5.40 35.48 24.49
CA CYS A 652 6.01 36.64 23.82
C CYS A 652 6.94 37.39 24.78
N LEU A 653 6.51 37.62 26.03
CA LEU A 653 7.31 38.24 27.08
C LEU A 653 8.55 37.41 27.43
N ALA A 654 8.39 36.09 27.61
CA ALA A 654 9.52 35.20 27.89
C ALA A 654 10.56 35.21 26.76
N TRP A 655 10.12 35.24 25.50
CA TRP A 655 11.03 35.34 24.36
C TRP A 655 11.72 36.70 24.30
N TYR A 656 10.98 37.80 24.53
CA TYR A 656 11.50 39.16 24.51
C TYR A 656 12.65 39.30 25.51
N LYS A 657 12.42 38.89 26.77
CA LYS A 657 13.43 38.83 27.83
C LYS A 657 14.65 37.99 27.47
N SER A 658 14.45 36.82 26.87
CA SER A 658 15.55 35.90 26.58
C SER A 658 16.42 36.36 25.41
N THR A 659 15.86 37.13 24.47
CA THR A 659 16.50 37.43 23.17
C THR A 659 16.96 38.89 23.06
N VAL A 660 16.15 39.85 23.51
CA VAL A 660 16.43 41.28 23.34
C VAL A 660 17.51 41.75 24.35
N HIS A 661 17.47 41.27 25.59
CA HIS A 661 18.54 41.50 26.57
C HIS A 661 19.92 40.96 26.12
N LEU A 662 19.94 39.94 25.26
CA LEU A 662 21.19 39.37 24.72
C LEU A 662 21.76 40.22 23.57
N CYS A 663 20.90 40.97 22.86
CA CYS A 663 21.28 41.78 21.69
C CYS A 663 21.62 43.24 22.05
N GLN A 664 21.09 43.78 23.14
CA GLN A 664 21.42 45.13 23.64
C GLN A 664 22.75 45.19 24.41
N GLY A 665 23.40 44.06 24.67
CA GLY A 665 24.67 44.01 25.41
C GLY A 665 25.92 44.43 24.64
N THR A 666 25.82 44.89 23.38
CA THR A 666 27.01 45.13 22.53
C THR A 666 27.17 46.49 21.87
N GLU A 667 26.20 47.40 21.83
CA GLU A 667 26.41 48.72 21.20
C GLU A 667 25.67 49.83 21.94
N ASP A 668 26.47 50.72 22.56
CA ASP A 668 26.32 52.11 23.00
C ASP A 668 25.00 52.68 23.56
N ASP A 669 25.20 53.47 24.64
CA ASP A 669 24.27 54.32 25.39
C ASP A 669 23.52 55.37 24.55
N ASP A 670 22.59 54.96 23.69
CA ASP A 670 21.50 55.83 23.24
C ASP A 670 20.21 55.40 23.96
N GLU A 671 19.68 56.32 24.79
CA GLU A 671 18.41 56.23 25.52
C GLU A 671 17.20 56.12 24.56
N GLU A 672 17.06 55.01 23.84
CA GLU A 672 15.83 54.67 23.15
C GLU A 672 14.78 54.26 24.19
N GLU A 673 13.67 55.02 24.24
CA GLU A 673 12.45 54.82 25.02
C GLU A 673 12.29 53.39 25.56
N ASP A 674 12.81 53.15 26.77
CA ASP A 674 12.74 51.88 27.48
C ASP A 674 11.28 51.47 27.61
N VAL A 675 10.85 50.49 26.79
CA VAL A 675 9.44 50.38 26.43
C VAL A 675 8.63 49.87 27.62
N GLY A 676 7.89 50.77 28.28
CA GLY A 676 7.14 50.50 29.51
C GLY A 676 6.10 49.37 29.43
N PHE A 677 5.85 48.74 28.28
CA PHE A 677 4.98 47.57 28.20
C PHE A 677 5.51 46.36 28.99
N GLU A 678 6.83 46.18 29.11
CA GLU A 678 7.41 45.01 29.79
C GLU A 678 7.09 45.04 31.29
N GLN A 679 7.45 46.14 31.95
CA GLN A 679 7.13 46.38 33.36
C GLN A 679 5.61 46.28 33.60
N ASN A 680 4.80 46.86 32.71
CA ASN A 680 3.34 46.75 32.80
C ASN A 680 2.86 45.30 32.75
N PHE A 681 3.37 44.47 31.83
CA PHE A 681 2.98 43.06 31.75
C PHE A 681 3.40 42.28 33.00
N GLU A 682 4.60 42.52 33.52
CA GLU A 682 5.09 41.86 34.72
C GLU A 682 4.28 42.21 35.95
N GLU A 683 4.06 43.50 36.20
CA GLU A 683 3.22 43.98 37.30
C GLU A 683 1.81 43.40 37.22
N MET A 684 1.25 43.36 36.00
CA MET A 684 -0.06 42.77 35.75
C MET A 684 -0.06 41.26 36.04
N LEU A 685 0.87 40.49 35.48
CA LEU A 685 0.93 39.02 35.66
C LEU A 685 1.23 38.63 37.11
N GLU A 686 2.07 39.38 37.82
CA GLU A 686 2.28 39.18 39.26
C GLU A 686 1.04 39.52 40.07
N SER A 687 0.37 40.63 39.76
CA SER A 687 -0.89 41.03 40.40
C SER A 687 -1.99 39.99 40.17
N VAL A 688 -2.11 39.46 38.95
CA VAL A 688 -3.03 38.37 38.63
C VAL A 688 -2.64 37.11 39.39
N THR A 689 -1.35 36.72 39.43
CA THR A 689 -0.89 35.54 40.17
C THR A 689 -1.29 35.60 41.64
N ARG A 690 -0.93 36.69 42.34
CA ARG A 690 -1.23 36.85 43.77
C ARG A 690 -2.72 36.81 44.07
N ARG A 691 -3.54 37.45 43.22
CA ARG A 691 -5.00 37.50 43.39
C ARG A 691 -5.70 36.21 43.01
N MET A 692 -5.25 35.51 41.98
CA MET A 692 -5.78 34.19 41.61
C MET A 692 -5.55 33.15 42.71
N ILE A 693 -4.41 33.20 43.40
CA ILE A 693 -4.12 32.32 44.56
C ILE A 693 -5.05 32.63 45.74
N LYS A 694 -5.36 33.91 45.97
CA LYS A 694 -6.28 34.36 47.02
C LYS A 694 -7.75 34.12 46.71
N SER A 695 -8.12 34.03 45.44
CA SER A 695 -9.52 33.88 45.02
C SER A 695 -10.05 32.50 45.36
N GLU A 696 -11.24 32.44 45.95
CA GLU A 696 -11.98 31.20 46.16
C GLU A 696 -12.91 30.91 44.98
N LEU A 697 -13.44 29.68 44.90
CA LEU A 697 -14.34 29.31 43.79
C LEU A 697 -15.67 30.09 43.83
N GLU A 698 -16.04 30.62 44.99
CA GLU A 698 -17.21 31.48 45.17
C GLU A 698 -17.04 32.83 44.46
N ASP A 699 -15.82 33.40 44.46
CA ASP A 699 -15.50 34.65 43.76
C ASP A 699 -15.72 34.54 42.24
N PHE A 700 -15.64 33.33 41.70
CA PHE A 700 -15.89 33.04 40.29
C PHE A 700 -17.34 32.59 40.00
N GLU A 701 -18.17 32.41 41.03
CA GLU A 701 -19.49 31.76 40.94
C GLU A 701 -19.41 30.31 40.40
N LEU A 702 -18.32 29.58 40.70
CA LEU A 702 -18.02 28.22 40.20
C LEU A 702 -17.90 27.18 41.32
N ASP A 703 -18.54 27.43 42.45
CA ASP A 703 -18.53 26.52 43.58
C ASP A 703 -19.37 25.25 43.29
N LYS A 704 -19.47 24.34 44.27
CA LYS A 704 -20.21 23.07 44.08
C LYS A 704 -21.71 23.28 43.86
N SER A 705 -22.25 24.44 44.24
CA SER A 705 -23.65 24.81 44.04
C SER A 705 -23.96 25.17 42.59
N ALA A 706 -22.96 25.58 41.80
CA ALA A 706 -23.13 25.95 40.40
C ALA A 706 -23.62 24.76 39.53
N ASP A 707 -24.51 25.07 38.57
CA ASP A 707 -24.89 24.13 37.51
C ASP A 707 -23.78 24.09 36.45
N PHE A 708 -23.39 22.88 36.04
CA PHE A 708 -22.41 22.61 34.97
C PHE A 708 -23.03 21.76 33.85
N SER A 709 -24.36 21.60 33.84
CA SER A 709 -25.06 20.85 32.83
C SER A 709 -24.92 21.52 31.45
N LEU A 710 -24.46 20.76 30.47
CA LEU A 710 -24.41 21.21 29.08
C LEU A 710 -25.81 21.37 28.44
N SER A 711 -26.88 21.04 29.16
CA SER A 711 -28.27 21.21 28.71
C SER A 711 -28.88 22.55 29.06
N SER A 712 -28.29 23.33 29.98
CA SER A 712 -28.78 24.65 30.39
C SER A 712 -27.82 25.72 29.90
N GLY A 713 -28.33 26.89 29.49
CA GLY A 713 -27.48 28.03 29.14
C GLY A 713 -26.52 28.38 30.28
N VAL A 714 -27.04 28.48 31.51
CA VAL A 714 -26.22 28.76 32.71
C VAL A 714 -25.12 27.71 32.92
N GLY A 715 -25.43 26.42 32.71
CA GLY A 715 -24.43 25.36 32.85
C GLY A 715 -23.35 25.40 31.76
N VAL A 716 -23.69 25.77 30.53
CA VAL A 716 -22.71 26.02 29.46
C VAL A 716 -21.82 27.23 29.79
N LYS A 717 -22.40 28.33 30.31
CA LYS A 717 -21.66 29.52 30.76
C LYS A 717 -20.61 29.14 31.82
N ASN A 718 -21.03 28.44 32.87
CA ASN A 718 -20.16 28.03 33.97
C ASN A 718 -19.09 27.04 33.53
N ASN A 719 -19.40 26.14 32.60
CA ASN A 719 -18.42 25.24 32.02
C ASN A 719 -17.32 25.99 31.25
N ILE A 720 -17.70 27.00 30.45
CA ILE A 720 -16.74 27.86 29.74
C ILE A 720 -15.86 28.63 30.72
N TYR A 721 -16.45 29.24 31.76
CA TYR A 721 -15.68 29.92 32.81
C TYR A 721 -14.73 28.99 33.53
N ALA A 722 -15.17 27.77 33.86
CA ALA A 722 -14.31 26.80 34.52
C ALA A 722 -13.09 26.45 33.66
N ILE A 723 -13.29 26.20 32.35
CA ILE A 723 -12.18 25.93 31.42
C ILE A 723 -11.25 27.14 31.28
N GLN A 724 -11.79 28.37 31.23
CA GLN A 724 -10.96 29.58 31.18
C GLN A 724 -10.12 29.77 32.44
N VAL A 725 -10.72 29.63 33.63
CA VAL A 725 -10.02 29.74 34.92
C VAL A 725 -8.94 28.68 35.04
N MET A 726 -9.25 27.43 34.68
CA MET A 726 -8.25 26.34 34.63
C MET A 726 -7.08 26.69 33.70
N GLY A 727 -7.36 27.18 32.48
CA GLY A 727 -6.34 27.59 31.53
C GLY A 727 -5.49 28.77 32.02
N ILE A 728 -6.12 29.76 32.68
CA ILE A 728 -5.40 30.89 33.30
C ILE A 728 -4.45 30.37 34.38
N CYS A 729 -4.88 29.45 35.25
CA CYS A 729 -4.01 28.83 36.25
C CYS A 729 -2.83 28.11 35.60
N GLU A 730 -3.05 27.32 34.53
CA GLU A 730 -1.96 26.63 33.82
C GLU A 730 -0.94 27.60 33.21
N VAL A 731 -1.40 28.66 32.55
CA VAL A 731 -0.50 29.68 31.98
C VAL A 731 0.33 30.37 33.06
N LEU A 732 -0.28 30.70 34.20
CA LEU A 732 0.42 31.32 35.32
C LEU A 732 1.37 30.34 36.02
N ILE A 733 1.10 29.04 36.01
CA ILE A 733 2.03 28.00 36.47
C ILE A 733 3.30 28.02 35.60
N GLU A 734 3.15 28.03 34.28
CA GLU A 734 4.28 28.11 33.35
C GLU A 734 5.06 29.43 33.50
N TYR A 735 4.35 30.55 33.63
CA TYR A 735 4.95 31.87 33.88
C TYR A 735 5.80 31.91 35.16
N ASN A 736 5.23 31.54 36.30
CA ASN A 736 5.90 31.64 37.60
C ASN A 736 7.05 30.64 37.72
N PHE A 737 6.96 29.49 37.05
CA PHE A 737 8.09 28.56 36.98
C PHE A 737 9.27 29.16 36.19
N ASN A 738 9.00 29.76 35.03
CA ASN A 738 10.05 30.32 34.16
C ASN A 738 10.71 31.57 34.77
N ILE A 739 9.96 32.44 35.44
CA ILE A 739 10.52 33.61 36.14
C ILE A 739 11.19 33.24 37.46
N GLY A 740 10.65 32.22 38.14
CA GLY A 740 11.05 31.88 39.49
C GLY A 740 12.52 31.51 39.62
N ASN A 741 13.19 31.05 38.55
CA ASN A 741 14.61 30.67 38.57
C ASN A 741 14.98 29.85 39.83
N PHE A 742 14.17 28.83 40.15
CA PHE A 742 14.30 27.99 41.36
C PHE A 742 14.14 28.71 42.71
N SER A 743 13.40 29.83 42.76
CA SER A 743 12.98 30.48 44.00
C SER A 743 11.86 29.71 44.70
N LYS A 744 12.02 29.50 46.02
CA LYS A 744 11.04 28.80 46.85
C LYS A 744 9.66 29.47 46.84
N ASN A 745 9.61 30.80 47.00
CA ASN A 745 8.35 31.55 47.07
C ASN A 745 7.52 31.40 45.78
N LYS A 746 8.18 31.45 44.61
CA LYS A 746 7.49 31.31 43.32
C LYS A 746 7.00 29.87 43.08
N PHE A 747 7.66 28.86 43.62
CA PHE A 747 7.15 27.48 43.57
C PHE A 747 6.01 27.21 44.56
N GLU A 748 5.95 27.94 45.69
CA GLU A 748 4.75 27.98 46.54
C GLU A 748 3.58 28.62 45.78
N ASP A 749 3.81 29.70 45.02
CA ASP A 749 2.81 30.30 44.14
C ASP A 749 2.32 29.31 43.06
N VAL A 750 3.23 28.55 42.43
CA VAL A 750 2.88 27.49 41.47
C VAL A 750 1.97 26.44 42.11
N LEU A 751 2.27 26.02 43.35
CA LEU A 751 1.45 25.05 44.06
C LEU A 751 0.08 25.64 44.46
N GLY A 752 0.04 26.93 44.81
CA GLY A 752 -1.20 27.67 45.06
C GLY A 752 -2.11 27.72 43.83
N LEU A 753 -1.55 28.06 42.67
CA LEU A 753 -2.27 28.06 41.38
C LEU A 753 -2.75 26.65 41.01
N PHE A 754 -1.91 25.63 41.19
CA PHE A 754 -2.30 24.23 40.97
C PHE A 754 -3.45 23.81 41.88
N THR A 755 -3.48 24.27 43.13
CA THR A 755 -4.56 23.96 44.07
C THR A 755 -5.91 24.50 43.57
N CYS A 756 -5.92 25.73 43.03
CA CYS A 756 -7.11 26.31 42.39
C CYS A 756 -7.55 25.48 41.17
N TYR A 757 -6.62 25.16 40.27
CA TYR A 757 -6.85 24.30 39.10
C TYR A 757 -7.43 22.93 39.50
N ASN A 758 -6.82 22.26 40.48
CA ASN A 758 -7.18 20.90 40.89
C ASN A 758 -8.58 20.85 41.52
N LYS A 759 -8.92 21.83 42.39
CA LYS A 759 -10.27 21.95 42.97
C LYS A 759 -11.35 22.02 41.89
N LEU A 760 -11.12 22.85 40.86
CA LEU A 760 -12.07 23.04 39.76
C LEU A 760 -12.13 21.83 38.82
N SER A 761 -10.98 21.20 38.54
CA SER A 761 -10.89 19.95 37.76
C SER A 761 -11.70 18.82 38.40
N GLU A 762 -11.59 18.65 39.73
CA GLU A 762 -12.35 17.63 40.45
C GLU A 762 -13.86 17.90 40.43
N ILE A 763 -14.30 19.16 40.57
CA ILE A 763 -15.73 19.53 40.45
C ILE A 763 -16.28 19.14 39.08
N LEU A 764 -15.56 19.46 37.99
CA LEU A 764 -15.99 19.09 36.65
C LEU A 764 -16.04 17.56 36.46
N LYS A 765 -15.09 16.81 37.01
CA LYS A 765 -15.10 15.33 36.96
C LYS A 765 -16.28 14.74 37.74
N GLU A 766 -16.56 15.26 38.93
CA GLU A 766 -17.68 14.83 39.77
C GLU A 766 -19.03 15.08 39.07
N LYS A 767 -19.21 16.27 38.49
CA LYS A 767 -20.47 16.69 37.83
C LYS A 767 -20.67 16.06 36.46
N ALA A 768 -19.59 15.69 35.76
CA ALA A 768 -19.67 14.95 34.49
C ALA A 768 -20.14 13.49 34.65
N GLY A 769 -20.10 12.94 35.87
CA GLY A 769 -20.45 11.56 36.17
C GLY A 769 -21.94 11.31 36.37
N LYS A 770 -22.69 11.06 35.27
CA LYS A 770 -23.87 10.14 35.21
C LYS A 770 -24.53 10.01 33.83
N ASN A 771 -24.32 10.93 32.89
CA ASN A 771 -24.90 10.84 31.54
C ASN A 771 -23.79 10.58 30.52
N LYS A 772 -23.56 9.30 30.17
CA LYS A 772 -22.79 8.94 28.96
C LYS A 772 -23.62 9.34 27.73
N SER A 773 -23.53 10.60 27.31
CA SER A 773 -23.96 11.01 25.97
C SER A 773 -22.87 10.64 24.96
N THR A 774 -23.30 10.32 23.75
CA THR A 774 -22.50 9.73 22.66
C THR A 774 -21.53 10.73 22.00
N LEU A 775 -21.48 11.97 22.46
CA LEU A 775 -20.54 13.02 22.03
C LEU A 775 -19.49 13.20 23.14
N GLY A 776 -18.29 12.69 22.92
CA GLY A 776 -17.30 12.47 23.99
C GLY A 776 -17.00 13.71 24.84
N ASN A 777 -17.08 13.54 26.17
CA ASN A 777 -16.43 14.43 27.14
C ASN A 777 -14.93 14.45 26.85
N LYS A 778 -14.47 15.34 25.98
CA LYS A 778 -13.05 15.65 25.83
C LYS A 778 -12.64 16.32 27.14
N ILE A 779 -11.77 15.66 27.90
CA ILE A 779 -11.01 16.32 28.97
C ILE A 779 -10.44 17.61 28.38
N ALA A 780 -10.61 18.74 29.08
CA ALA A 780 -10.05 20.02 28.64
C ALA A 780 -8.56 19.83 28.30
N ARG A 781 -8.13 20.34 27.15
CA ARG A 781 -6.73 20.23 26.73
C ARG A 781 -5.89 21.18 27.58
N SER A 782 -4.72 20.70 28.00
CA SER A 782 -3.79 21.51 28.78
C SER A 782 -3.16 22.62 27.94
N PHE A 783 -3.05 23.81 28.52
CA PHE A 783 -2.40 24.99 27.95
C PHE A 783 -0.88 24.98 28.09
N LEU A 784 -0.32 24.10 28.93
CA LEU A 784 1.12 24.01 29.14
C LEU A 784 1.84 23.67 27.83
N SER A 785 2.90 24.42 27.51
CA SER A 785 3.66 24.17 26.29
C SER A 785 4.42 22.84 26.36
N MET A 786 4.57 22.14 25.23
CA MET A 786 5.32 20.87 25.19
C MET A 786 6.79 21.06 25.61
N GLY A 787 7.35 22.24 25.31
CA GLY A 787 8.69 22.64 25.76
C GLY A 787 8.76 22.79 27.28
N PHE A 788 7.79 23.48 27.89
CA PHE A 788 7.72 23.61 29.34
C PHE A 788 7.48 22.27 30.04
N VAL A 789 6.58 21.43 29.54
CA VAL A 789 6.36 20.10 30.10
C VAL A 789 7.65 19.28 30.11
N SER A 790 8.45 19.35 29.05
CA SER A 790 9.78 18.73 29.02
C SER A 790 10.71 19.28 30.10
N THR A 791 10.78 20.60 30.26
CA THR A 791 11.62 21.26 31.28
C THR A 791 11.15 20.94 32.70
N LEU A 792 9.84 21.02 32.95
CA LEU A 792 9.20 20.73 34.23
C LEU A 792 9.48 19.29 34.66
N LEU A 793 9.28 18.30 33.79
CA LEU A 793 9.57 16.90 34.13
C LEU A 793 11.06 16.69 34.40
N THR A 794 11.93 17.35 33.62
CA THR A 794 13.38 17.27 33.83
C THR A 794 13.78 17.83 35.19
N ALA A 795 13.24 18.99 35.58
CA ALA A 795 13.48 19.60 36.88
C ALA A 795 12.92 18.74 38.04
N LEU A 796 11.70 18.20 37.89
CA LEU A 796 11.07 17.41 38.95
C LEU A 796 11.79 16.09 39.23
N PHE A 797 12.32 15.42 38.20
CA PHE A 797 12.88 14.08 38.35
C PHE A 797 14.40 13.98 38.19
N ARG A 798 15.03 14.72 37.27
CA ARG A 798 16.48 14.58 36.99
C ARG A 798 17.36 15.63 37.66
N ASP A 799 16.85 16.81 37.98
CA ASP A 799 17.65 17.88 38.56
C ASP A 799 17.98 17.60 40.05
N ASN A 800 19.24 17.29 40.33
CA ASN A 800 19.73 17.04 41.68
C ASN A 800 20.77 18.10 42.11
N ALA A 801 20.75 19.30 41.51
CA ALA A 801 21.63 20.38 41.93
C ALA A 801 21.26 20.85 43.35
N GLN A 802 22.26 20.95 44.24
CA GLN A 802 22.06 21.35 45.65
C GLN A 802 21.37 22.72 45.79
N SER A 803 21.63 23.65 44.86
CA SER A 803 21.00 24.98 44.82
C SER A 803 19.50 24.95 44.53
N HIS A 804 19.00 23.91 43.87
CA HIS A 804 17.60 23.81 43.43
C HIS A 804 16.77 22.88 44.33
N GLU A 805 17.41 22.12 45.22
CA GLU A 805 16.74 21.05 45.98
C GLU A 805 15.68 21.59 46.95
N GLU A 806 15.99 22.67 47.69
CA GLU A 806 15.06 23.26 48.67
C GLU A 806 13.78 23.81 48.03
N SER A 807 13.90 24.41 46.84
CA SER A 807 12.75 24.93 46.11
C SER A 807 11.97 23.81 45.43
N LEU A 808 12.64 22.89 44.73
CA LEU A 808 11.99 21.75 44.07
C LEU A 808 11.31 20.80 45.08
N ALA A 809 11.80 20.72 46.32
CA ALA A 809 11.16 19.97 47.40
C ALA A 809 9.70 20.38 47.63
N VAL A 810 9.36 21.67 47.44
CA VAL A 810 7.98 22.16 47.54
C VAL A 810 7.08 21.43 46.56
N LEU A 811 7.49 21.33 45.29
CA LEU A 811 6.73 20.66 44.23
C LEU A 811 6.77 19.13 44.37
N ARG A 812 7.93 18.56 44.73
CA ARG A 812 8.13 17.10 44.91
C ARG A 812 7.31 16.53 46.08
N SER A 813 7.06 17.33 47.12
CA SER A 813 6.22 16.91 48.25
C SER A 813 4.75 16.67 47.86
N SER A 814 4.28 17.36 46.82
CA SER A 814 2.91 17.21 46.31
C SER A 814 2.80 16.08 45.29
N THR A 815 2.42 14.89 45.76
CA THR A 815 2.17 13.74 44.87
C THR A 815 1.10 13.98 43.82
N GLU A 816 0.14 14.88 44.07
CA GLU A 816 -0.91 15.25 43.11
C GLU A 816 -0.35 16.09 41.98
N PHE A 817 0.53 17.05 42.28
CA PHE A 817 1.22 17.86 41.27
C PHE A 817 2.13 17.01 40.39
N LEU A 818 2.88 16.07 40.99
CA LEU A 818 3.71 15.12 40.23
C LEU A 818 2.88 14.27 39.26
N ARG A 819 1.74 13.72 39.72
CA ARG A 819 0.81 12.96 38.85
C ARG A 819 0.23 13.85 37.74
N TYR A 820 -0.11 15.09 38.07
CA TYR A 820 -0.62 16.06 37.10
C TYR A 820 0.41 16.35 36.00
N ALA A 821 1.66 16.67 36.34
CA ALA A 821 2.71 16.95 35.37
C ALA A 821 2.94 15.79 34.38
N VAL A 822 2.99 14.55 34.88
CA VAL A 822 3.14 13.35 34.02
C VAL A 822 1.87 13.12 33.18
N SER A 823 0.68 13.37 33.73
CA SER A 823 -0.59 13.22 33.01
C SER A 823 -0.72 14.23 31.85
N VAL A 824 -0.23 15.47 32.03
CA VAL A 824 -0.19 16.47 30.96
C VAL A 824 0.76 16.05 29.84
N ALA A 825 1.95 15.55 30.18
CA ALA A 825 2.88 15.02 29.19
C ALA A 825 2.26 13.89 28.37
N LEU A 826 1.56 12.98 29.06
CA LEU A 826 0.85 11.88 28.44
C LEU A 826 -0.28 12.35 27.52
N GLN A 827 -1.05 13.37 27.92
CA GLN A 827 -2.10 13.99 27.12
C GLN A 827 -1.53 14.67 25.87
N LYS A 828 -0.39 15.38 25.97
CA LYS A 828 0.28 16.04 24.84
C LYS A 828 0.86 15.05 23.85
N VAL A 829 1.47 13.95 24.32
CA VAL A 829 1.93 12.86 23.43
C VAL A 829 0.74 12.19 22.73
N GLN A 830 -0.35 11.94 23.44
CA GLN A 830 -1.58 11.41 22.83
C GLN A 830 -2.14 12.37 21.76
N GLN A 831 -2.13 13.67 22.04
CA GLN A 831 -2.54 14.68 21.06
C GLN A 831 -1.66 14.63 19.80
N LEU A 832 -0.35 14.48 19.97
CA LEU A 832 0.61 14.37 18.87
C LEU A 832 0.36 13.10 18.03
N GLU A 833 0.04 11.98 18.67
CA GLU A 833 -0.34 10.73 18.01
C GLU A 833 -1.64 10.87 17.19
N GLU A 834 -2.68 11.53 17.75
CA GLU A 834 -3.99 11.68 17.11
C GLU A 834 -4.01 12.72 15.98
N THR A 835 -3.27 13.84 16.15
CA THR A 835 -3.39 15.00 15.25
C THR A 835 -2.11 15.32 14.48
N GLY A 836 -0.97 14.72 14.83
CA GLY A 836 0.34 15.05 14.27
C GLY A 836 0.93 16.38 14.75
N GLN A 837 0.22 17.12 15.62
CA GLN A 837 0.63 18.41 16.18
C GLN A 837 0.25 18.49 17.66
N THR A 838 0.78 19.49 18.39
CA THR A 838 0.36 19.77 19.78
C THR A 838 -0.11 21.21 19.93
N ASP A 839 -0.96 21.46 20.93
CA ASP A 839 -1.39 22.82 21.27
C ASP A 839 -0.26 23.58 21.99
N GLY A 840 -0.13 24.88 21.69
CA GLY A 840 0.89 25.76 22.27
C GLY A 840 2.04 26.10 21.31
N PRO A 841 3.01 26.91 21.77
CA PRO A 841 4.13 27.35 20.94
C PRO A 841 4.96 26.17 20.43
N ASP A 842 5.47 26.30 19.20
CA ASP A 842 6.24 25.26 18.50
C ASP A 842 5.52 23.93 18.26
N GLY A 843 4.24 23.78 18.63
CA GLY A 843 3.52 22.51 18.51
C GLY A 843 3.34 22.00 17.08
N GLN A 844 3.49 22.87 16.08
CA GLN A 844 3.49 22.54 14.66
C GLN A 844 4.88 22.21 14.09
N ASN A 845 5.96 22.42 14.86
CA ASN A 845 7.33 22.23 14.40
C ASN A 845 7.82 20.79 14.70
N PRO A 846 7.97 19.93 13.68
CA PRO A 846 8.31 18.52 13.88
C PRO A 846 9.70 18.33 14.52
N GLU A 847 10.64 19.22 14.25
CA GLU A 847 12.00 19.18 14.81
C GLU A 847 11.97 19.36 16.33
N LYS A 848 11.28 20.41 16.79
CA LYS A 848 11.19 20.72 18.22
C LYS A 848 10.33 19.70 18.97
N MET A 849 9.27 19.21 18.35
CA MET A 849 8.46 18.13 18.93
C MET A 849 9.31 16.87 19.11
N PHE A 850 10.11 16.50 18.12
CA PHE A 850 11.05 15.38 18.23
C PHE A 850 12.05 15.58 19.37
N GLN A 851 12.67 16.76 19.47
CA GLN A 851 13.60 17.07 20.57
C GLN A 851 12.94 16.99 21.96
N ASN A 852 11.72 17.50 22.10
CA ASN A 852 10.96 17.41 23.35
C ASN A 852 10.57 15.97 23.68
N LEU A 853 10.19 15.15 22.68
CA LEU A 853 9.95 13.73 22.86
C LEU A 853 11.20 13.02 23.39
N CYS A 854 12.39 13.25 22.80
CA CYS A 854 13.64 12.69 23.29
C CYS A 854 13.89 13.03 24.77
N LYS A 855 13.76 14.31 25.14
CA LYS A 855 13.96 14.76 26.52
C LYS A 855 12.96 14.12 27.49
N ILE A 856 11.68 14.11 27.15
CA ILE A 856 10.63 13.51 27.98
C ILE A 856 10.88 12.00 28.13
N THR A 857 11.21 11.28 27.05
CA THR A 857 11.52 9.85 27.13
C THR A 857 12.70 9.58 28.06
N ARG A 858 13.79 10.35 27.97
CA ARG A 858 14.95 10.20 28.88
C ARG A 858 14.57 10.37 30.35
N VAL A 859 13.70 11.32 30.65
CA VAL A 859 13.23 11.59 32.02
C VAL A 859 12.31 10.49 32.52
N LEU A 860 11.29 10.12 31.73
CA LEU A 860 10.35 9.06 32.10
C LEU A 860 11.04 7.71 32.25
N LEU A 861 12.00 7.40 31.37
CA LEU A 861 12.80 6.18 31.42
C LEU A 861 13.62 6.14 32.72
N TRP A 862 14.35 7.22 33.02
CA TRP A 862 15.11 7.34 34.27
C TRP A 862 14.21 7.17 35.49
N ARG A 863 13.05 7.87 35.52
CA ARG A 863 12.13 7.81 36.66
C ARG A 863 11.57 6.40 36.88
N TYR A 864 11.31 5.67 35.80
CA TYR A 864 10.81 4.30 35.87
C TYR A 864 11.91 3.32 36.33
N THR A 865 13.15 3.49 35.89
CA THR A 865 14.26 2.56 36.22
C THR A 865 14.90 2.83 37.57
N SER A 866 14.94 4.09 38.02
CA SER A 866 15.73 4.50 39.19
C SER A 866 14.97 4.45 40.51
N ILE A 867 13.63 4.46 40.48
CA ILE A 867 12.80 4.49 41.70
C ILE A 867 11.87 3.27 41.71
N PRO A 868 12.04 2.34 42.66
CA PRO A 868 11.18 1.14 42.76
C PRO A 868 9.72 1.50 43.00
N THR A 869 8.81 0.81 42.31
CA THR A 869 7.35 0.94 42.45
C THR A 869 6.85 0.70 43.87
N VAL A 870 7.52 -0.20 44.61
CA VAL A 870 7.21 -0.56 46.01
C VAL A 870 7.30 0.65 46.97
N VAL A 871 8.13 1.65 46.66
CA VAL A 871 8.24 2.88 47.46
C VAL A 871 7.00 3.77 47.31
N GLU A 872 6.29 3.69 46.18
CA GLU A 872 5.09 4.50 45.90
C GLU A 872 3.79 3.91 46.48
N GLU A 873 3.68 2.59 46.59
CA GLU A 873 2.44 1.89 46.95
C GLU A 873 2.14 1.87 48.47
N SER A 874 3.09 2.32 49.30
CA SER A 874 2.90 2.45 50.76
C SER A 874 1.81 3.48 51.17
N GLY A 875 1.39 4.35 50.24
CA GLY A 875 0.28 5.28 50.43
C GLY A 875 -0.95 4.90 49.62
N LYS A 876 -1.93 4.21 50.20
CA LYS A 876 -3.26 3.98 49.60
C LYS A 876 -3.97 5.31 49.29
N LYS A 877 -3.72 5.90 48.12
CA LYS A 877 -4.45 7.07 47.59
C LYS A 877 -5.07 6.71 46.23
N LYS A 878 -6.29 7.20 45.98
CA LYS A 878 -7.05 6.98 44.74
C LYS A 878 -6.25 7.54 43.53
N GLY A 879 -5.82 6.67 42.60
CA GLY A 879 -5.16 7.08 41.36
C GLY A 879 -4.22 6.00 40.78
N LYS A 880 -3.75 6.20 39.53
CA LYS A 880 -2.64 5.42 38.96
C LYS A 880 -1.31 5.84 39.63
N SER A 881 -0.38 4.92 39.83
CA SER A 881 0.99 5.24 40.32
C SER A 881 1.75 6.08 39.29
N ILE A 882 2.77 6.83 39.73
CA ILE A 882 3.56 7.69 38.84
C ILE A 882 4.37 6.80 37.90
N SER A 883 4.96 5.72 38.41
CA SER A 883 5.69 4.75 37.59
C SER A 883 4.83 4.14 36.47
N LEU A 884 3.55 3.80 36.74
CA LEU A 884 2.65 3.29 35.70
C LEU A 884 2.33 4.35 34.63
N LEU A 885 2.15 5.62 35.04
CA LEU A 885 1.94 6.73 34.10
C LEU A 885 3.20 6.99 33.25
N CYS A 886 4.39 6.90 33.83
CA CYS A 886 5.66 7.00 33.10
C CYS A 886 5.77 5.90 32.05
N LEU A 887 5.43 4.65 32.40
CA LEU A 887 5.46 3.52 31.47
C LEU A 887 4.42 3.66 30.34
N GLU A 888 3.19 4.11 30.66
CA GLU A 888 2.17 4.44 29.65
C GLU A 888 2.65 5.55 28.71
N GLY A 889 3.33 6.56 29.25
CA GLY A 889 3.98 7.63 28.49
C GLY A 889 5.08 7.13 27.56
N LEU A 890 5.99 6.31 28.08
CA LEU A 890 7.06 5.69 27.29
C LEU A 890 6.48 4.87 26.13
N LEU A 891 5.46 4.04 26.39
CA LEU A 891 4.79 3.26 25.36
C LEU A 891 4.21 4.14 24.25
N ARG A 892 3.48 5.20 24.62
CA ARG A 892 2.93 6.15 23.64
C ARG A 892 4.01 6.86 22.85
N ILE A 893 5.10 7.29 23.48
CA ILE A 893 6.20 7.95 22.78
C ILE A 893 6.87 6.98 21.80
N PHE A 894 7.17 5.73 22.20
CA PHE A 894 7.74 4.74 21.28
C PHE A 894 6.84 4.49 20.08
N ASN A 895 5.53 4.34 20.28
CA ASN A 895 4.56 4.23 19.18
C ASN A 895 4.58 5.47 18.28
N THR A 896 4.51 6.66 18.86
CA THR A 896 4.50 7.94 18.13
C THR A 896 5.77 8.12 17.30
N VAL A 897 6.94 7.80 17.84
CA VAL A 897 8.23 7.92 17.12
C VAL A 897 8.32 6.93 15.97
N GLN A 898 7.90 5.67 16.18
CA GLN A 898 7.91 4.68 15.09
C GLN A 898 6.90 5.02 13.98
N GLN A 899 5.78 5.66 14.33
CA GLN A 899 4.72 6.06 13.41
C GLN A 899 5.06 7.35 12.62
N LEU A 900 5.42 8.43 13.31
CA LEU A 900 5.61 9.76 12.72
C LEU A 900 7.07 10.06 12.33
N TYR A 901 8.04 9.51 13.06
CA TYR A 901 9.46 9.87 12.95
C TYR A 901 10.34 8.67 12.56
N THR A 902 9.85 7.76 11.71
CA THR A 902 10.54 6.51 11.35
C THR A 902 11.97 6.74 10.84
N ALA A 903 12.20 7.78 10.03
CA ALA A 903 13.53 8.11 9.51
C ALA A 903 14.52 8.59 10.59
N ARG A 904 14.02 9.03 11.75
CA ARG A 904 14.83 9.56 12.86
C ARG A 904 14.91 8.63 14.06
N ILE A 905 14.47 7.38 13.92
CA ILE A 905 14.64 6.34 14.95
C ILE A 905 16.11 6.21 15.41
N PRO A 906 17.13 6.24 14.52
CA PRO A 906 18.53 6.18 14.95
C PRO A 906 18.90 7.31 15.92
N GLN A 907 18.53 8.55 15.56
CA GLN A 907 18.76 9.76 16.36
C GLN A 907 17.99 9.71 17.69
N PHE A 908 16.77 9.17 17.68
CA PHE A 908 15.96 9.02 18.90
C PHE A 908 16.62 8.05 19.87
N LEU A 909 17.03 6.86 19.41
CA LEU A 909 17.69 5.87 20.24
C LEU A 909 19.04 6.36 20.77
N GLN A 910 19.82 7.09 19.95
CA GLN A 910 21.06 7.72 20.40
C GLN A 910 20.81 8.73 21.52
N ALA A 911 19.76 9.55 21.41
CA ALA A 911 19.41 10.51 22.44
C ALA A 911 19.02 9.85 23.78
N LEU A 912 18.62 8.58 23.80
CA LEU A 912 18.29 7.86 25.04
C LEU A 912 19.51 7.36 25.80
N ASP A 913 20.66 7.22 25.14
CA ASP A 913 21.88 6.74 25.78
C ASP A 913 22.51 7.82 26.67
N ILE A 914 23.15 7.36 27.76
CA ILE A 914 23.70 8.20 28.83
C ILE A 914 25.20 8.48 28.58
N THR A 915 25.79 7.98 27.49
CA THR A 915 27.20 8.28 27.19
C THR A 915 27.32 9.72 26.70
N ASP A 916 27.73 10.62 27.60
CA ASP A 916 28.17 12.00 27.37
C ASP A 916 29.46 12.06 26.51
N GLY A 917 29.44 11.44 25.35
CA GLY A 917 30.53 11.52 24.40
C GLY A 917 29.98 11.85 23.03
N ASP A 918 30.44 12.97 22.47
CA ASP A 918 30.40 13.31 21.04
C ASP A 918 31.17 12.25 20.24
N ALA A 919 30.68 11.00 20.24
CA ALA A 919 31.13 10.00 19.30
C ALA A 919 30.54 10.38 17.95
N GLU A 920 31.44 10.76 17.04
CA GLU A 920 31.17 11.11 15.64
C GLU A 920 30.16 10.16 14.99
N GLU A 921 29.45 10.67 13.97
CA GLU A 921 28.46 10.02 13.10
C GLU A 921 29.00 8.74 12.41
N THR A 922 29.35 7.74 13.20
CA THR A 922 29.60 6.37 12.75
C THR A 922 28.24 5.67 12.67
N ASP A 923 28.05 4.85 11.62
CA ASP A 923 26.79 4.14 11.31
C ASP A 923 26.09 3.62 12.57
N ILE A 924 25.02 4.30 12.99
CA ILE A 924 24.28 3.96 14.20
C ILE A 924 23.55 2.63 13.95
N ASN A 925 24.05 1.54 14.53
CA ASN A 925 23.37 0.26 14.47
C ASN A 925 22.08 0.29 15.31
N VAL A 926 20.94 0.54 14.64
CA VAL A 926 19.60 0.60 15.25
C VAL A 926 19.28 -0.65 16.05
N THR A 927 19.67 -1.84 15.55
CA THR A 927 19.40 -3.13 16.19
C THR A 927 20.11 -3.24 17.55
N GLU A 928 21.35 -2.78 17.66
CA GLU A 928 22.10 -2.84 18.92
C GLU A 928 21.52 -1.90 19.98
N LYS A 929 21.19 -0.67 19.58
CA LYS A 929 20.59 0.33 20.47
C LYS A 929 19.20 -0.10 20.93
N ALA A 930 18.36 -0.63 20.03
CA ALA A 930 17.07 -1.21 20.38
C ALA A 930 17.22 -2.39 21.34
N ALA A 931 18.18 -3.29 21.11
CA ALA A 931 18.47 -4.42 21.99
C ALA A 931 18.93 -3.97 23.40
N PHE A 932 19.69 -2.88 23.50
CA PHE A 932 20.06 -2.30 24.79
C PHE A 932 18.85 -1.83 25.58
N GLN A 933 17.93 -1.09 24.96
CA GLN A 933 16.70 -0.65 25.60
C GLN A 933 15.79 -1.83 25.98
N ILE A 934 15.69 -2.84 25.11
CA ILE A 934 14.96 -4.08 25.39
C ILE A 934 15.49 -4.77 26.65
N ARG A 935 16.81 -4.89 26.82
CA ARG A 935 17.42 -5.50 28.02
C ARG A 935 17.03 -4.80 29.32
N GLN A 936 16.86 -3.47 29.31
CA GLN A 936 16.40 -2.74 30.48
C GLN A 936 14.98 -3.13 30.87
N PHE A 937 14.04 -3.14 29.92
CA PHE A 937 12.65 -3.54 30.17
C PHE A 937 12.49 -5.03 30.46
N GLN A 938 13.33 -5.91 29.89
CA GLN A 938 13.37 -7.33 30.23
C GLN A 938 13.70 -7.54 31.71
N ARG A 939 14.67 -6.78 32.24
CA ARG A 939 15.05 -6.85 33.66
C ARG A 939 13.89 -6.41 34.56
N SER A 940 13.21 -5.30 34.23
CA SER A 940 12.05 -4.84 34.98
C SER A 940 10.90 -5.86 34.95
N LEU A 941 10.66 -6.52 33.81
CA LEU A 941 9.64 -7.56 33.71
C LEU A 941 9.98 -8.80 34.53
N VAL A 942 11.23 -9.27 34.50
CA VAL A 942 11.67 -10.41 35.32
C VAL A 942 11.52 -10.11 36.81
N ASN A 943 11.82 -8.87 37.23
CA ASN A 943 11.63 -8.45 38.63
C ASN A 943 10.15 -8.57 39.06
N GLN A 944 9.21 -8.16 38.18
CA GLN A 944 7.75 -8.27 38.42
C GLN A 944 7.24 -9.72 38.46
N PHE A 945 7.89 -10.64 37.75
CA PHE A 945 7.56 -12.07 37.85
C PHE A 945 8.17 -12.75 39.08
N SER A 946 9.26 -12.19 39.62
CA SER A 946 9.93 -12.71 40.82
C SER A 946 9.41 -12.16 42.15
N SER A 947 8.56 -11.11 42.12
CA SER A 947 7.95 -10.54 43.33
C SER A 947 6.86 -11.45 43.91
N ALA A 948 6.56 -11.32 45.21
CA ALA A 948 5.51 -12.08 45.87
C ALA A 948 4.14 -11.87 45.19
N GLU A 949 3.26 -12.88 45.22
CA GLU A 949 1.97 -12.88 44.51
C GLU A 949 1.06 -11.67 44.87
N ASP A 950 1.20 -11.12 46.09
CA ASP A 950 0.43 -9.96 46.56
C ASP A 950 0.87 -8.62 45.91
N ASP A 951 2.07 -8.55 45.33
CA ASP A 951 2.65 -7.32 44.74
C ASP A 951 2.55 -7.29 43.19
N PHE A 952 1.92 -8.29 42.55
CA PHE A 952 1.87 -8.39 41.09
C PHE A 952 0.94 -7.35 40.45
N ASN A 953 1.51 -6.44 39.63
CA ASN A 953 0.73 -5.44 38.89
C ASN A 953 0.47 -5.87 37.44
N SER A 954 -0.75 -6.32 37.14
CA SER A 954 -1.12 -6.80 35.80
C SER A 954 -1.07 -5.72 34.72
N LYS A 955 -1.43 -4.47 35.04
CA LYS A 955 -1.43 -3.35 34.09
C LYS A 955 -0.02 -2.90 33.73
N GLU A 956 0.88 -2.90 34.72
CA GLU A 956 2.30 -2.60 34.50
C GLU A 956 2.94 -3.67 33.62
N THR A 957 2.71 -4.95 33.97
CA THR A 957 3.21 -6.12 33.22
C THR A 957 2.73 -6.08 31.76
N GLN A 958 1.44 -5.82 31.52
CA GLN A 958 0.90 -5.69 30.17
C GLN A 958 1.56 -4.54 29.39
N SER A 959 1.78 -3.39 30.04
CA SER A 959 2.41 -2.23 29.41
C SER A 959 3.88 -2.51 29.07
N LEU A 960 4.63 -3.19 29.95
CA LEU A 960 6.00 -3.64 29.71
C LEU A 960 6.09 -4.59 28.50
N ILE A 961 5.22 -5.60 28.44
CA ILE A 961 5.18 -6.53 27.31
C ILE A 961 4.88 -5.79 25.99
N THR A 962 4.01 -4.78 26.04
CA THR A 962 3.66 -3.97 24.86
C THR A 962 4.83 -3.08 24.43
N VAL A 963 5.59 -2.50 25.37
CA VAL A 963 6.83 -1.76 25.07
C VAL A 963 7.85 -2.68 24.41
N LEU A 964 8.06 -3.88 24.96
CA LEU A 964 8.95 -4.88 24.39
C LEU A 964 8.54 -5.29 22.97
N SER A 965 7.24 -5.50 22.73
CA SER A 965 6.68 -5.78 21.40
C SER A 965 6.86 -4.64 20.42
N THR A 966 6.85 -3.40 20.89
CA THR A 966 7.05 -2.21 20.06
C THR A 966 8.52 -2.07 19.69
N LEU A 967 9.43 -2.22 20.66
CA LEU A 967 10.87 -2.16 20.41
C LEU A 967 11.37 -3.33 19.56
N SER A 968 10.77 -4.51 19.67
CA SER A 968 11.20 -5.69 18.90
C SER A 968 11.00 -5.53 17.39
N LYS A 969 10.09 -4.66 16.95
CA LYS A 969 9.91 -4.32 15.52
C LYS A 969 11.12 -3.58 14.92
N LEU A 970 12.01 -3.03 15.76
CA LEU A 970 13.22 -2.33 15.34
C LEU A 970 14.43 -3.27 15.19
N LEU A 971 14.31 -4.52 15.63
CA LEU A 971 15.36 -5.51 15.51
C LEU A 971 15.33 -6.13 14.11
N ASP A 972 16.50 -6.22 13.47
CA ASP A 972 16.63 -7.01 12.24
C ASP A 972 16.38 -8.51 12.53
N PRO A 973 15.42 -9.17 11.85
CA PRO A 973 15.15 -10.60 12.02
C PRO A 973 16.36 -11.52 11.79
N ALA A 974 17.35 -11.10 11.00
CA ALA A 974 18.56 -11.86 10.75
C ALA A 974 19.64 -11.70 11.84
N SER A 975 19.46 -10.76 12.77
CA SER A 975 20.47 -10.41 13.78
C SER A 975 20.57 -11.40 14.95
N GLN A 976 21.74 -11.45 15.59
CA GLN A 976 21.95 -12.25 16.81
C GLN A 976 21.10 -11.73 17.98
N GLN A 977 20.91 -10.41 18.05
CA GLN A 977 20.13 -9.73 19.09
C GLN A 977 18.65 -10.14 19.03
N PHE A 978 18.09 -10.30 17.83
CA PHE A 978 16.74 -10.83 17.64
C PHE A 978 16.61 -12.26 18.18
N LEU A 979 17.58 -13.13 17.88
CA LEU A 979 17.60 -14.51 18.39
C LEU A 979 17.72 -14.57 19.92
N GLN A 980 18.54 -13.70 20.52
CA GLN A 980 18.65 -13.57 21.99
C GLN A 980 17.30 -13.17 22.60
N PHE A 981 16.61 -12.20 22.00
CA PHE A 981 15.31 -11.75 22.47
C PHE A 981 14.25 -12.84 22.36
N LEU A 982 14.15 -13.51 21.21
CA LEU A 982 13.23 -14.64 21.00
C LEU A 982 13.48 -15.77 21.99
N THR A 983 14.75 -16.16 22.19
CA THR A 983 15.12 -17.24 23.13
C THR A 983 14.73 -16.87 24.56
N TRP A 984 14.93 -15.61 24.96
CA TRP A 984 14.47 -15.12 26.25
C TRP A 984 12.93 -15.15 26.36
N THR A 985 12.19 -14.72 25.33
CA THR A 985 10.72 -14.76 25.36
C THR A 985 10.21 -16.19 25.49
N VAL A 986 10.80 -17.16 24.78
CA VAL A 986 10.49 -18.59 24.93
C VAL A 986 10.76 -19.04 26.36
N LYS A 987 11.92 -18.69 26.94
CA LYS A 987 12.27 -19.03 28.33
C LYS A 987 11.23 -18.51 29.32
N VAL A 988 10.82 -17.24 29.17
CA VAL A 988 9.79 -16.63 30.02
C VAL A 988 8.44 -17.36 29.92
N CYS A 989 8.02 -17.78 28.72
CA CYS A 989 6.79 -18.57 28.55
C CYS A 989 6.87 -19.96 29.20
N LYS A 990 8.07 -20.57 29.23
CA LYS A 990 8.30 -21.91 29.76
C LYS A 990 8.36 -21.94 31.28
N GLU A 991 8.95 -20.93 31.90
CA GLU A 991 9.25 -20.91 33.33
C GLU A 991 8.16 -20.25 34.19
N ASN A 992 7.35 -19.34 33.64
CA ASN A 992 6.41 -18.53 34.45
C ASN A 992 4.94 -18.98 34.24
N ALA A 993 4.27 -19.35 35.33
CA ALA A 993 2.84 -19.65 35.35
C ALA A 993 2.03 -18.37 35.67
N LEU A 994 1.50 -17.72 34.63
CA LEU A 994 0.68 -16.51 34.78
C LEU A 994 -0.81 -16.87 34.82
N GLU A 995 -1.53 -16.44 35.87
CA GLU A 995 -2.99 -16.62 35.94
C GLU A 995 -3.76 -15.51 35.23
N ASP A 996 -3.16 -14.34 35.02
CA ASP A 996 -3.81 -13.20 34.36
C ASP A 996 -3.95 -13.40 32.84
N ILE A 997 -5.19 -13.40 32.37
CA ILE A 997 -5.57 -13.61 30.96
C ILE A 997 -4.96 -12.54 30.03
N ALA A 998 -4.94 -11.27 30.46
CA ALA A 998 -4.46 -10.17 29.62
C ALA A 998 -2.93 -10.25 29.41
N CYS A 999 -2.18 -10.52 30.48
CA CYS A 999 -0.74 -10.71 30.41
C CYS A 999 -0.36 -11.96 29.60
N CYS A 1000 -1.05 -13.09 29.81
CA CYS A 1000 -0.87 -14.31 29.03
C CYS A 1000 -1.07 -14.04 27.52
N LYS A 1001 -2.16 -13.34 27.18
CA LYS A 1001 -2.45 -12.95 25.79
C LYS A 1001 -1.35 -12.09 25.18
N ALA A 1002 -0.90 -11.07 25.90
CA ALA A 1002 0.14 -10.16 25.42
C ALA A 1002 1.47 -10.89 25.17
N LEU A 1003 1.85 -11.77 26.10
CA LEU A 1003 3.13 -12.48 26.06
C LEU A 1003 3.17 -13.55 24.95
N LEU A 1004 2.08 -14.31 24.77
CA LEU A 1004 1.95 -15.25 23.65
C LEU A 1004 1.86 -14.53 22.30
N SER A 1005 1.18 -13.37 22.24
CA SER A 1005 1.14 -12.56 21.02
C SER A 1005 2.54 -12.05 20.64
N LEU A 1006 3.33 -11.62 21.63
CA LEU A 1006 4.73 -11.27 21.44
C LEU A 1006 5.53 -12.47 20.92
N LEU A 1007 5.43 -13.63 21.58
CA LEU A 1007 6.11 -14.86 21.16
C LEU A 1007 5.81 -15.21 19.70
N PHE A 1008 4.53 -15.24 19.31
CA PHE A 1008 4.15 -15.55 17.93
C PHE A 1008 4.67 -14.50 16.94
N SER A 1009 4.61 -13.21 17.28
CA SER A 1009 5.11 -12.14 16.40
C SER A 1009 6.61 -12.27 16.10
N LEU A 1010 7.40 -12.73 17.07
CA LEU A 1010 8.84 -12.96 16.89
C LEU A 1010 9.11 -14.29 16.19
N HIS A 1011 8.41 -15.36 16.58
CA HIS A 1011 8.69 -16.70 16.09
C HIS A 1011 8.45 -16.80 14.59
N VAL A 1012 7.36 -16.22 14.07
CA VAL A 1012 7.00 -16.24 12.63
C VAL A 1012 8.08 -15.60 11.74
N LEU A 1013 8.80 -14.60 12.24
CA LEU A 1013 9.92 -13.94 11.55
C LEU A 1013 11.23 -14.75 11.62
N TYR A 1014 11.30 -15.77 12.47
CA TYR A 1014 12.46 -16.66 12.59
C TYR A 1014 12.24 -17.98 11.85
N LYS A 1015 11.11 -18.67 12.12
CA LYS A 1015 10.73 -19.97 11.55
C LYS A 1015 9.20 -20.13 11.55
N SER A 1016 8.68 -21.09 10.79
CA SER A 1016 7.25 -21.42 10.88
C SER A 1016 6.86 -21.85 12.31
N PRO A 1017 5.75 -21.34 12.87
CA PRO A 1017 5.33 -21.61 14.23
C PRO A 1017 4.70 -23.00 14.42
N VAL A 1018 4.59 -23.85 13.40
CA VAL A 1018 3.86 -25.13 13.49
C VAL A 1018 4.35 -26.08 14.59
N SER A 1019 5.66 -26.08 14.89
CA SER A 1019 6.18 -26.88 16.01
C SER A 1019 5.73 -26.33 17.37
N LEU A 1020 5.78 -25.01 17.53
CA LEU A 1020 5.33 -24.31 18.74
C LEU A 1020 3.82 -24.50 18.94
N LEU A 1021 3.03 -24.44 17.87
CA LEU A 1021 1.58 -24.67 17.91
C LEU A 1021 1.25 -26.10 18.34
N ARG A 1022 2.07 -27.08 17.94
CA ARG A 1022 1.92 -28.47 18.38
C ARG A 1022 2.21 -28.63 19.87
N GLU A 1023 3.31 -28.08 20.36
CA GLU A 1023 3.65 -28.11 21.80
C GLU A 1023 2.54 -27.45 22.64
N LEU A 1024 2.04 -26.29 22.23
CA LEU A 1024 0.94 -25.61 22.93
C LEU A 1024 -0.39 -26.38 22.87
N ALA A 1025 -0.69 -27.08 21.77
CA ALA A 1025 -1.89 -27.90 21.68
C ALA A 1025 -1.82 -29.11 22.62
N GLN A 1026 -0.63 -29.71 22.76
CA GLN A 1026 -0.38 -30.79 23.73
C GLN A 1026 -0.54 -30.29 25.16
N ASP A 1027 -0.03 -29.10 25.49
CA ASP A 1027 -0.22 -28.49 26.80
C ASP A 1027 -1.69 -28.19 27.11
N ILE A 1028 -2.46 -27.70 26.12
CA ILE A 1028 -3.90 -27.47 26.26
C ILE A 1028 -4.63 -28.79 26.50
N HIS A 1029 -4.28 -29.84 25.76
CA HIS A 1029 -4.86 -31.16 25.90
C HIS A 1029 -4.56 -31.75 27.29
N ALA A 1030 -3.31 -31.67 27.75
CA ALA A 1030 -2.89 -32.12 29.07
C ALA A 1030 -3.58 -31.34 30.22
N CYS A 1031 -3.81 -30.04 30.05
CA CYS A 1031 -4.45 -29.21 31.08
C CYS A 1031 -5.97 -29.39 31.17
N LEU A 1032 -6.65 -29.58 30.04
CA LEU A 1032 -8.12 -29.65 29.98
C LEU A 1032 -8.66 -31.08 29.98
N GLY A 1033 -7.80 -32.07 29.72
CA GLY A 1033 -8.15 -33.49 29.65
C GLY A 1033 -8.77 -33.91 28.31
N ASP A 1034 -8.88 -35.22 28.11
CA ASP A 1034 -9.53 -35.82 26.95
C ASP A 1034 -11.07 -35.80 27.11
N ILE A 1035 -11.80 -35.90 26.01
CA ILE A 1035 -13.25 -36.10 25.98
C ILE A 1035 -13.61 -37.48 26.55
N ASP A 1036 -12.79 -38.48 26.30
CA ASP A 1036 -12.97 -39.82 26.84
C ASP A 1036 -12.41 -39.89 28.27
N GLN A 1037 -13.31 -40.04 29.26
CA GLN A 1037 -12.95 -40.02 30.69
C GLN A 1037 -12.01 -41.17 31.11
N ASP A 1038 -11.90 -42.21 30.29
CA ASP A 1038 -11.08 -43.40 30.53
C ASP A 1038 -9.64 -43.27 29.97
N VAL A 1039 -9.32 -42.16 29.30
CA VAL A 1039 -8.00 -41.91 28.70
C VAL A 1039 -7.14 -41.06 29.65
N GLU A 1040 -6.08 -41.65 30.19
CA GLU A 1040 -5.06 -40.90 30.93
C GLU A 1040 -4.14 -40.15 29.96
N VAL A 1041 -4.20 -38.82 29.97
CA VAL A 1041 -3.34 -37.97 29.15
C VAL A 1041 -1.97 -37.83 29.83
N GLU A 1042 -0.88 -38.09 29.10
CA GLU A 1042 0.48 -37.87 29.61
C GLU A 1042 0.68 -36.39 29.97
N SER A 1043 1.12 -36.10 31.21
CA SER A 1043 1.37 -34.74 31.71
C SER A 1043 2.66 -34.12 31.17
N ARG A 1044 2.74 -33.95 29.85
CA ARG A 1044 3.82 -33.18 29.21
C ARG A 1044 3.45 -31.70 29.30
N SER A 1045 4.14 -30.95 30.16
CA SER A 1045 4.01 -29.48 30.23
C SER A 1045 5.24 -28.82 29.59
N HIS A 1046 5.07 -28.34 28.37
CA HIS A 1046 6.12 -27.61 27.64
C HIS A 1046 6.19 -26.15 28.08
N PHE A 1047 5.03 -25.51 28.32
CA PHE A 1047 4.91 -24.11 28.72
C PHE A 1047 4.11 -23.94 30.01
N ALA A 1048 4.76 -23.46 31.09
CA ALA A 1048 4.09 -23.19 32.37
C ALA A 1048 2.99 -22.12 32.29
N ILE A 1049 2.99 -21.28 31.25
CA ILE A 1049 1.95 -20.25 31.03
C ILE A 1049 0.57 -20.85 30.72
N VAL A 1050 0.52 -22.12 30.31
CA VAL A 1050 -0.72 -22.85 30.03
C VAL A 1050 -1.19 -23.51 31.31
N ASN A 1051 -2.26 -22.98 31.90
CA ASN A 1051 -2.89 -23.51 33.10
C ASN A 1051 -4.41 -23.61 32.90
N ALA A 1052 -5.14 -24.21 33.85
CA ALA A 1052 -6.58 -24.40 33.73
C ALA A 1052 -7.38 -23.09 33.50
N LYS A 1053 -6.87 -21.93 33.98
CA LYS A 1053 -7.51 -20.62 33.83
C LYS A 1053 -7.19 -19.96 32.48
N THR A 1054 -5.99 -20.18 31.92
CA THR A 1054 -5.53 -19.54 30.69
C THR A 1054 -5.77 -20.39 29.43
N ALA A 1055 -5.67 -21.72 29.55
CA ALA A 1055 -5.67 -22.68 28.43
C ALA A 1055 -6.89 -22.54 27.52
N ALA A 1056 -8.10 -22.61 28.10
CA ALA A 1056 -9.33 -22.55 27.32
C ALA A 1056 -9.68 -21.14 26.79
N PRO A 1057 -9.80 -20.08 27.60
CA PRO A 1057 -10.34 -18.80 27.12
C PRO A 1057 -9.33 -17.98 26.29
N THR A 1058 -8.03 -18.25 26.41
CA THR A 1058 -6.99 -17.37 25.84
C THR A 1058 -6.05 -18.13 24.92
N VAL A 1059 -5.36 -19.15 25.43
CA VAL A 1059 -4.31 -19.87 24.67
C VAL A 1059 -4.92 -20.60 23.47
N CYS A 1060 -6.04 -21.30 23.65
CA CYS A 1060 -6.76 -21.99 22.57
C CYS A 1060 -7.18 -21.03 21.45
N LEU A 1061 -7.75 -19.86 21.78
CA LEU A 1061 -8.17 -18.88 20.77
C LEU A 1061 -6.99 -18.23 20.03
N LEU A 1062 -5.89 -17.95 20.73
CA LEU A 1062 -4.67 -17.42 20.11
C LEU A 1062 -4.00 -18.44 19.20
N LEU A 1063 -3.93 -19.70 19.65
CA LEU A 1063 -3.41 -20.82 18.88
C LEU A 1063 -4.23 -20.99 17.59
N LEU A 1064 -5.56 -21.06 17.68
CA LEU A 1064 -6.43 -21.18 16.51
C LEU A 1064 -6.31 -19.98 15.56
N GLY A 1065 -6.22 -18.77 16.10
CA GLY A 1065 -5.98 -17.56 15.30
C GLY A 1065 -4.63 -17.58 14.57
N GLN A 1066 -3.61 -18.20 15.16
CA GLN A 1066 -2.30 -18.36 14.52
C GLN A 1066 -2.29 -19.50 13.50
N VAL A 1067 -2.98 -20.61 13.77
CA VAL A 1067 -3.21 -21.69 12.80
C VAL A 1067 -3.92 -21.16 11.56
N ASP A 1068 -4.95 -20.33 11.72
CA ASP A 1068 -5.68 -19.74 10.59
C ASP A 1068 -4.79 -18.88 9.68
N LYS A 1069 -3.77 -18.21 10.22
CA LYS A 1069 -2.76 -17.45 9.44
C LYS A 1069 -1.82 -18.39 8.69
N VAL A 1070 -1.31 -19.45 9.33
CA VAL A 1070 -0.46 -20.45 8.64
C VAL A 1070 -1.25 -21.13 7.52
N LEU A 1071 -2.54 -21.39 7.72
CA LEU A 1071 -3.41 -21.91 6.67
C LEU A 1071 -3.59 -20.94 5.49
N GLU A 1072 -3.61 -19.62 5.74
CA GLU A 1072 -3.59 -18.62 4.67
C GLU A 1072 -2.27 -18.63 3.90
N GLU A 1073 -1.14 -18.86 4.58
CA GLU A 1073 0.17 -19.01 3.93
C GLU A 1073 0.18 -20.21 3.00
N VAL A 1074 -0.35 -21.34 3.47
CA VAL A 1074 -0.47 -22.56 2.67
C VAL A 1074 -1.44 -22.39 1.49
N ASP A 1075 -2.62 -21.78 1.70
CA ASP A 1075 -3.58 -21.53 0.61
C ASP A 1075 -2.99 -20.60 -0.46
N TRP A 1076 -2.23 -19.58 -0.06
CA TRP A 1076 -1.50 -18.71 -0.98
C TRP A 1076 -0.44 -19.49 -1.79
N LEU A 1077 0.33 -20.37 -1.14
CA LEU A 1077 1.32 -21.23 -1.83
C LEU A 1077 0.65 -22.20 -2.82
N ILE A 1078 -0.46 -22.84 -2.44
CA ILE A 1078 -1.21 -23.76 -3.34
C ILE A 1078 -1.72 -23.01 -4.58
N LYS A 1079 -2.22 -21.77 -4.40
CA LYS A 1079 -2.65 -20.92 -5.53
C LYS A 1079 -1.50 -20.57 -6.47
N LYS A 1080 -0.29 -20.34 -5.96
CA LYS A 1080 0.92 -20.11 -6.78
C LYS A 1080 1.43 -21.39 -7.44
N LEU A 1081 1.38 -22.53 -6.76
CA LEU A 1081 1.72 -23.83 -7.35
C LEU A 1081 0.79 -24.19 -8.53
N THR A 1082 -0.50 -23.87 -8.41
CA THR A 1082 -1.49 -24.08 -9.49
C THR A 1082 -1.14 -23.27 -10.74
N SER A 1083 -0.47 -22.14 -10.58
CA SER A 1083 -0.11 -21.27 -11.69
C SER A 1083 1.19 -21.67 -12.39
N LEU A 1084 2.10 -22.35 -11.67
CA LEU A 1084 3.37 -22.87 -12.19
C LEU A 1084 3.23 -24.23 -12.91
N GLY A 1085 2.27 -25.07 -12.50
CA GLY A 1085 2.13 -26.46 -12.98
C GLY A 1085 1.50 -26.67 -14.37
N SER A 1086 1.18 -25.62 -15.13
CA SER A 1086 0.56 -25.75 -16.47
C SER A 1086 1.54 -25.91 -17.63
N ASP A 1087 2.85 -25.78 -17.39
CA ASP A 1087 3.87 -25.79 -18.44
C ASP A 1087 4.54 -27.17 -18.53
N THR A 1088 3.99 -28.05 -19.37
CA THR A 1088 4.74 -29.19 -19.92
C THR A 1088 5.59 -28.71 -21.09
N SER A 1089 6.72 -28.06 -20.82
CA SER A 1089 7.76 -27.79 -21.82
C SER A 1089 9.12 -28.23 -21.28
N GLU A 1090 9.84 -29.03 -22.06
CA GLU A 1090 10.95 -29.92 -21.65
C GLU A 1090 12.25 -29.24 -21.15
N ASP A 1091 12.30 -27.91 -21.00
CA ASP A 1091 13.52 -27.17 -20.67
C ASP A 1091 13.53 -26.57 -19.25
N SER A 1092 13.38 -27.39 -18.20
CA SER A 1092 13.43 -26.86 -16.82
C SER A 1092 13.85 -27.85 -15.71
N SER A 1093 15.11 -28.29 -15.71
CA SER A 1093 15.67 -29.07 -14.58
C SER A 1093 15.69 -28.28 -13.26
N GLN A 1094 15.97 -26.96 -13.29
CA GLN A 1094 15.99 -26.12 -12.08
C GLN A 1094 14.61 -25.68 -11.55
N ALA A 1095 13.60 -25.50 -12.43
CA ALA A 1095 12.25 -25.13 -12.01
C ALA A 1095 11.49 -26.32 -11.38
N SER A 1096 11.83 -27.55 -11.78
CA SER A 1096 11.33 -28.79 -11.19
C SER A 1096 11.75 -28.93 -9.71
N ASP A 1097 13.02 -28.61 -9.38
CA ASP A 1097 13.53 -28.73 -8.01
C ASP A 1097 12.90 -27.71 -7.04
N GLN A 1098 12.66 -26.47 -7.50
CA GLN A 1098 11.96 -25.46 -6.70
C GLN A 1098 10.49 -25.81 -6.46
N THR A 1099 9.78 -26.28 -7.49
CA THR A 1099 8.37 -26.71 -7.36
C THR A 1099 8.25 -27.89 -6.39
N GLN A 1100 9.16 -28.85 -6.45
CA GLN A 1100 9.19 -29.97 -5.52
C GLN A 1100 9.52 -29.55 -4.08
N ALA A 1101 10.39 -28.56 -3.88
CA ALA A 1101 10.69 -28.00 -2.56
C ALA A 1101 9.45 -27.28 -1.96
N LEU A 1102 8.71 -26.53 -2.77
CA LEU A 1102 7.45 -25.89 -2.39
C LEU A 1102 6.39 -26.92 -1.97
N GLU A 1103 6.20 -27.97 -2.77
CA GLU A 1103 5.25 -29.04 -2.46
C GLU A 1103 5.58 -29.77 -1.15
N LYS A 1104 6.86 -30.11 -0.94
CA LYS A 1104 7.34 -30.71 0.32
C LYS A 1104 7.11 -29.77 1.52
N GLY A 1105 7.38 -28.48 1.35
CA GLY A 1105 7.13 -27.46 2.37
C GLY A 1105 5.66 -27.39 2.78
N VAL A 1106 4.74 -27.35 1.81
CA VAL A 1106 3.29 -27.34 2.04
C VAL A 1106 2.83 -28.61 2.78
N ILE A 1107 3.29 -29.78 2.35
CA ILE A 1107 2.92 -31.06 2.96
C ILE A 1107 3.39 -31.14 4.42
N LEU A 1108 4.63 -30.72 4.70
CA LEU A 1108 5.18 -30.75 6.06
C LEU A 1108 4.42 -29.79 7.01
N GLN A 1109 4.08 -28.59 6.53
CA GLN A 1109 3.27 -27.63 7.28
C GLN A 1109 1.88 -28.19 7.60
N LEU A 1110 1.15 -28.66 6.58
CA LEU A 1110 -0.19 -29.22 6.75
C LEU A 1110 -0.18 -30.48 7.63
N GLY A 1111 0.80 -31.38 7.44
CA GLY A 1111 0.94 -32.58 8.26
C GLY A 1111 1.12 -32.26 9.74
N THR A 1112 1.94 -31.25 10.05
CA THR A 1112 2.16 -30.81 11.44
C THR A 1112 0.90 -30.15 12.01
N LEU A 1113 0.20 -29.33 11.23
CA LEU A 1113 -1.08 -28.72 11.64
C LEU A 1113 -2.18 -29.76 11.89
N LEU A 1114 -2.22 -30.85 11.13
CA LEU A 1114 -3.15 -31.96 11.39
C LEU A 1114 -2.89 -32.61 12.75
N THR A 1115 -1.62 -32.72 13.17
CA THR A 1115 -1.29 -33.15 14.53
C THR A 1115 -1.78 -32.14 15.59
N VAL A 1116 -1.66 -30.83 15.33
CA VAL A 1116 -2.22 -29.79 16.23
C VAL A 1116 -3.73 -29.97 16.40
N TYR A 1117 -4.46 -30.12 15.29
CA TYR A 1117 -5.90 -30.32 15.33
C TYR A 1117 -6.29 -31.64 16.00
N HIS A 1118 -5.49 -32.70 15.85
CA HIS A 1118 -5.76 -33.98 16.49
C HIS A 1118 -5.84 -33.82 18.02
N GLU A 1119 -4.85 -33.17 18.63
CA GLU A 1119 -4.82 -32.90 20.08
C GLU A 1119 -6.03 -32.05 20.51
N LEU A 1120 -6.34 -30.97 19.77
CA LEU A 1120 -7.46 -30.07 20.10
C LEU A 1120 -8.84 -30.71 19.91
N VAL A 1121 -8.97 -31.65 18.97
CA VAL A 1121 -10.21 -32.40 18.74
C VAL A 1121 -10.41 -33.44 19.85
N GLN A 1122 -9.34 -34.01 20.42
CA GLN A 1122 -9.44 -34.89 21.59
C GLN A 1122 -9.71 -34.13 22.89
N THR A 1123 -9.28 -32.87 22.98
CA THR A 1123 -9.42 -32.08 24.21
C THR A 1123 -10.89 -31.76 24.59
N ALA A 1124 -11.21 -31.85 25.89
CA ALA A 1124 -12.48 -31.43 26.49
C ALA A 1124 -12.60 -29.88 26.61
N LEU A 1125 -12.79 -29.21 25.46
CA LEU A 1125 -12.90 -27.74 25.40
C LEU A 1125 -14.24 -27.22 25.98
N PRO A 1126 -14.23 -26.10 26.72
CA PRO A 1126 -15.46 -25.46 27.19
C PRO A 1126 -16.37 -25.02 26.03
N ALA A 1127 -17.69 -25.22 26.20
CA ALA A 1127 -18.69 -24.81 25.23
C ALA A 1127 -18.69 -23.29 25.03
N GLY A 1128 -18.69 -22.82 23.78
CA GLY A 1128 -18.67 -21.40 23.42
C GLY A 1128 -17.72 -21.12 22.25
N SER A 1129 -17.04 -19.97 22.31
CA SER A 1129 -16.21 -19.44 21.21
C SER A 1129 -15.06 -20.36 20.77
N CYS A 1130 -14.49 -21.16 21.68
CA CYS A 1130 -13.36 -22.04 21.38
C CYS A 1130 -13.79 -23.18 20.45
N VAL A 1131 -14.95 -23.79 20.71
CA VAL A 1131 -15.52 -24.84 19.86
C VAL A 1131 -15.93 -24.28 18.50
N ASP A 1132 -16.59 -23.12 18.46
CA ASP A 1132 -16.99 -22.49 17.19
C ASP A 1132 -15.79 -22.14 16.29
N THR A 1133 -14.73 -21.59 16.90
CA THR A 1133 -13.50 -21.21 16.18
C THR A 1133 -12.77 -22.46 15.69
N LEU A 1134 -12.67 -23.51 16.52
CA LEU A 1134 -12.08 -24.80 16.13
C LEU A 1134 -12.82 -25.41 14.93
N LEU A 1135 -14.16 -25.47 14.97
CA LEU A 1135 -14.96 -26.04 13.89
C LEU A 1135 -14.81 -25.26 12.57
N ARG A 1136 -14.75 -23.93 12.64
CA ARG A 1136 -14.51 -23.08 11.46
C ARG A 1136 -13.12 -23.30 10.88
N SER A 1137 -12.11 -23.35 11.74
CA SER A 1137 -10.72 -23.56 11.36
C SER A 1137 -10.51 -24.96 10.73
N LEU A 1138 -11.12 -26.01 11.32
CA LEU A 1138 -11.16 -27.36 10.72
C LEU A 1138 -11.81 -27.37 9.33
N SER A 1139 -12.93 -26.67 9.16
CA SER A 1139 -13.61 -26.56 7.87
C SER A 1139 -12.70 -25.91 6.81
N LYS A 1140 -11.95 -24.87 7.20
CA LYS A 1140 -10.95 -24.20 6.34
C LYS A 1140 -9.83 -25.16 5.96
N THR A 1141 -9.31 -25.95 6.90
CA THR A 1141 -8.27 -26.96 6.63
C THR A 1141 -8.72 -28.00 5.60
N TYR A 1142 -9.93 -28.54 5.73
CA TYR A 1142 -10.47 -29.48 4.74
C TYR A 1142 -10.67 -28.84 3.35
N ALA A 1143 -11.08 -27.57 3.28
CA ALA A 1143 -11.16 -26.85 2.02
C ALA A 1143 -9.78 -26.67 1.35
N ILE A 1144 -8.74 -26.36 2.14
CA ILE A 1144 -7.36 -26.21 1.66
C ILE A 1144 -6.78 -27.55 1.21
N LEU A 1145 -6.99 -28.61 2.00
CA LEU A 1145 -6.61 -29.98 1.61
C LEU A 1145 -7.30 -30.42 0.32
N THR A 1146 -8.57 -30.04 0.12
CA THR A 1146 -9.30 -30.27 -1.13
C THR A 1146 -8.66 -29.51 -2.30
N SER A 1147 -8.20 -28.27 -2.07
CA SER A 1147 -7.46 -27.48 -3.06
C SER A 1147 -6.14 -28.16 -3.45
N LEU A 1148 -5.39 -28.67 -2.45
CA LEU A 1148 -4.14 -29.41 -2.67
C LEU A 1148 -4.35 -30.69 -3.49
N ILE A 1149 -5.39 -31.47 -3.19
CA ILE A 1149 -5.72 -32.71 -3.92
C ILE A 1149 -6.03 -32.44 -5.40
N LYS A 1150 -6.59 -31.27 -5.73
CA LYS A 1150 -6.85 -30.90 -7.13
C LYS A 1150 -5.56 -30.66 -7.92
N HIS A 1151 -4.43 -30.41 -7.24
CA HIS A 1151 -3.16 -29.99 -7.85
C HIS A 1151 -2.13 -31.12 -7.94
N VAL A 1152 -1.97 -31.94 -6.88
CA VAL A 1152 -0.84 -32.89 -6.78
C VAL A 1152 -1.06 -34.17 -7.59
N SER A 1153 -0.04 -34.57 -8.36
CA SER A 1153 0.03 -35.90 -8.98
C SER A 1153 0.30 -36.98 -7.93
N ALA A 1154 -0.29 -38.16 -8.12
CA ALA A 1154 -0.47 -39.20 -7.11
C ALA A 1154 0.76 -39.69 -6.33
N ALA A 1155 1.97 -39.47 -6.85
CA ALA A 1155 3.22 -39.99 -6.30
C ALA A 1155 3.68 -39.28 -5.00
N LEU A 1156 3.23 -38.05 -4.74
CA LEU A 1156 3.58 -37.31 -3.52
C LEU A 1156 2.65 -37.59 -2.34
N LEU A 1157 1.40 -38.01 -2.62
CA LEU A 1157 0.44 -38.36 -1.58
C LEU A 1157 0.84 -39.64 -0.84
N THR A 1158 1.59 -40.55 -1.47
CA THR A 1158 2.06 -41.78 -0.80
C THR A 1158 3.09 -41.53 0.30
N VAL A 1159 3.79 -40.39 0.32
CA VAL A 1159 4.88 -40.10 1.28
C VAL A 1159 4.39 -39.28 2.50
N GLY A 1160 3.33 -38.49 2.35
CA GLY A 1160 2.81 -37.59 3.41
C GLY A 1160 1.65 -38.14 4.24
N TRP A 1161 1.05 -39.26 3.86
CA TRP A 1161 -0.13 -39.82 4.53
C TRP A 1161 0.23 -40.68 5.75
N LEU A 1162 0.80 -40.03 6.77
CA LEU A 1162 0.82 -40.54 8.16
C LEU A 1162 -0.35 -39.99 9.00
N GLY A 1163 -1.10 -39.00 8.51
CA GLY A 1163 -2.22 -38.39 9.25
C GLY A 1163 -3.58 -39.10 9.14
N SER A 1164 -3.75 -40.03 8.20
CA SER A 1164 -5.06 -40.67 7.96
C SER A 1164 -5.43 -41.76 8.96
N LYS A 1165 -4.46 -42.37 9.65
CA LYS A 1165 -4.76 -43.44 10.61
C LYS A 1165 -5.51 -42.95 11.85
N ASN A 1166 -5.33 -41.68 12.27
CA ASN A 1166 -5.88 -41.17 13.54
C ASN A 1166 -6.80 -39.93 13.42
N PHE A 1167 -6.86 -39.21 12.27
CA PHE A 1167 -7.57 -37.92 12.20
C PHE A 1167 -9.07 -38.03 11.86
N PHE A 1168 -9.45 -38.96 10.97
CA PHE A 1168 -10.83 -39.08 10.46
C PHE A 1168 -11.86 -39.65 11.45
N PRO A 1169 -11.55 -40.67 12.28
CA PRO A 1169 -12.52 -41.22 13.23
C PRO A 1169 -12.91 -40.23 14.35
N ILE A 1170 -12.01 -39.32 14.71
CA ILE A 1170 -12.12 -38.49 15.93
C ILE A 1170 -12.89 -37.19 15.67
N CYS A 1171 -12.88 -36.66 14.44
CA CYS A 1171 -13.80 -35.56 14.08
C CYS A 1171 -15.27 -35.98 14.24
N TYR A 1172 -15.58 -37.27 14.02
CA TYR A 1172 -16.92 -37.82 14.24
C TYR A 1172 -17.20 -38.10 15.73
N SER A 1173 -16.22 -38.52 16.55
CA SER A 1173 -16.45 -38.72 18.00
C SER A 1173 -16.84 -37.43 18.73
N LYS A 1174 -16.22 -36.30 18.36
CA LYS A 1174 -16.61 -34.97 18.87
C LYS A 1174 -18.00 -34.50 18.39
N LEU A 1175 -18.52 -35.08 17.30
CA LEU A 1175 -19.88 -34.89 16.81
C LEU A 1175 -20.91 -35.86 17.45
N THR A 1176 -20.48 -36.98 18.04
CA THR A 1176 -21.37 -38.04 18.58
C THR A 1176 -21.41 -38.19 20.10
N VAL A 1177 -20.57 -37.51 20.88
CA VAL A 1177 -20.75 -37.39 22.36
C VAL A 1177 -21.97 -36.48 22.62
N THR A 1178 -23.16 -36.93 23.06
CA THR A 1178 -23.62 -38.16 23.74
C THR A 1178 -25.14 -38.35 23.57
N PRO A 1179 -25.68 -39.57 23.74
CA PRO A 1179 -26.79 -39.74 24.68
C PRO A 1179 -26.54 -40.97 25.58
N GLY A 1180 -25.84 -40.78 26.72
CA GLY A 1180 -25.56 -41.89 27.63
C GLY A 1180 -25.36 -41.51 29.10
N SER A 1181 -24.92 -40.29 29.44
CA SER A 1181 -24.77 -39.87 30.84
C SER A 1181 -25.92 -38.96 31.28
N SER A 1182 -26.46 -39.19 32.48
CA SER A 1182 -27.67 -38.55 33.01
C SER A 1182 -27.56 -37.04 33.25
N TYR A 1183 -26.38 -36.44 33.12
CA TYR A 1183 -26.17 -34.98 33.11
C TYR A 1183 -26.35 -34.34 31.72
N ALA A 1184 -26.47 -35.12 30.64
CA ALA A 1184 -26.52 -34.65 29.26
C ALA A 1184 -27.88 -34.07 28.81
N GLN A 1185 -28.98 -34.28 29.56
CA GLN A 1185 -30.31 -33.83 29.14
C GLN A 1185 -30.48 -32.30 29.12
N ASN A 1186 -29.75 -31.57 29.96
CA ASN A 1186 -29.73 -30.10 29.94
C ASN A 1186 -28.62 -29.50 29.06
N TRP A 1187 -27.58 -30.28 28.72
CA TRP A 1187 -26.47 -29.88 27.84
C TRP A 1187 -26.85 -29.99 26.35
N ALA A 1188 -27.49 -31.07 25.92
CA ALA A 1188 -27.82 -31.32 24.51
C ALA A 1188 -28.87 -30.34 23.96
N ALA A 1189 -29.85 -29.93 24.77
CA ALA A 1189 -30.96 -29.08 24.31
C ALA A 1189 -30.57 -27.60 24.08
N LYS A 1190 -29.42 -27.16 24.61
CA LYS A 1190 -28.90 -25.79 24.47
C LYS A 1190 -27.81 -25.71 23.39
N VAL A 1191 -26.95 -26.71 23.28
CA VAL A 1191 -25.83 -26.76 22.29
C VAL A 1191 -26.30 -27.02 20.86
N LEU A 1192 -27.34 -27.84 20.64
CA LEU A 1192 -27.92 -28.06 19.29
C LEU A 1192 -28.60 -26.82 18.71
N ARG A 1193 -28.92 -25.81 19.53
CA ARG A 1193 -29.57 -24.57 19.07
C ARG A 1193 -28.58 -23.49 18.65
N ASP A 1194 -27.30 -23.60 19.03
CA ASP A 1194 -26.33 -22.51 18.94
C ASP A 1194 -25.12 -22.75 17.99
N THR A 1195 -24.89 -23.94 17.43
CA THR A 1195 -23.74 -24.20 16.53
C THR A 1195 -24.09 -24.26 15.04
N LYS A 1196 -24.13 -23.09 14.38
CA LYS A 1196 -24.18 -22.96 12.90
C LYS A 1196 -23.03 -23.60 12.10
N PRO A 1197 -21.79 -23.82 12.60
CA PRO A 1197 -20.68 -24.25 11.74
C PRO A 1197 -20.60 -25.77 11.48
N ILE A 1198 -21.36 -26.60 12.19
CA ILE A 1198 -21.30 -28.08 12.05
C ILE A 1198 -21.65 -28.56 10.63
N PRO A 1199 -22.73 -28.10 9.98
CA PRO A 1199 -23.05 -28.50 8.60
C PRO A 1199 -21.95 -28.12 7.59
N ASN A 1200 -21.26 -26.99 7.82
CA ASN A 1200 -20.18 -26.53 6.95
C ASN A 1200 -18.95 -27.46 7.05
N LEU A 1201 -18.65 -27.97 8.25
CA LEU A 1201 -17.58 -28.93 8.46
C LEU A 1201 -17.88 -30.25 7.75
N ILE A 1202 -19.09 -30.78 7.93
CA ILE A 1202 -19.52 -32.02 7.26
C ILE A 1202 -19.42 -31.87 5.74
N PHE A 1203 -19.92 -30.75 5.20
CA PHE A 1203 -19.82 -30.47 3.77
C PHE A 1203 -18.37 -30.39 3.29
N ALA A 1204 -17.46 -29.76 4.04
CA ALA A 1204 -16.05 -29.67 3.68
C ALA A 1204 -15.37 -31.06 3.66
N ILE A 1205 -15.72 -31.94 4.60
CA ILE A 1205 -15.24 -33.33 4.64
C ILE A 1205 -15.78 -34.12 3.45
N GLU A 1206 -17.09 -34.04 3.16
CA GLU A 1206 -17.70 -34.71 2.00
C GLU A 1206 -17.07 -34.27 0.67
N GLN A 1207 -16.78 -32.97 0.51
CA GLN A 1207 -16.07 -32.46 -0.68
C GLN A 1207 -14.65 -33.02 -0.78
N TYR A 1208 -13.93 -33.06 0.34
CA TYR A 1208 -12.58 -33.62 0.40
C TYR A 1208 -12.56 -35.10 -0.04
N GLU A 1209 -13.44 -35.92 0.54
CA GLU A 1209 -13.57 -37.34 0.19
C GLU A 1209 -13.93 -37.52 -1.30
N LYS A 1210 -14.86 -36.71 -1.82
CA LYS A 1210 -15.25 -36.74 -3.24
C LYS A 1210 -14.06 -36.51 -4.17
N PHE A 1211 -13.22 -35.49 -3.91
CA PHE A 1211 -12.06 -35.21 -4.75
C PHE A 1211 -10.95 -36.24 -4.57
N LEU A 1212 -10.78 -36.81 -3.38
CA LEU A 1212 -9.85 -37.92 -3.12
C LEU A 1212 -10.24 -39.19 -3.89
N ILE A 1213 -11.53 -39.52 -3.97
CA ILE A 1213 -12.06 -40.63 -4.80
C ILE A 1213 -11.76 -40.38 -6.28
N HIS A 1214 -11.98 -39.16 -6.77
CA HIS A 1214 -11.69 -38.81 -8.16
C HIS A 1214 -10.20 -38.93 -8.48
N LEU A 1215 -9.34 -38.49 -7.56
CA LEU A 1215 -7.89 -38.61 -7.71
C LEU A 1215 -7.44 -40.07 -7.67
N SER A 1216 -7.96 -40.89 -6.74
CA SER A 1216 -7.65 -42.32 -6.65
C SER A 1216 -7.99 -43.08 -7.93
N LYS A 1217 -9.13 -42.74 -8.57
CA LYS A 1217 -9.53 -43.30 -9.86
C LYS A 1217 -8.59 -42.87 -10.99
N LYS A 1218 -8.16 -41.61 -11.01
CA LYS A 1218 -7.24 -41.07 -12.03
C LYS A 1218 -5.81 -41.59 -11.87
N SER A 1219 -5.36 -41.77 -10.64
CA SER A 1219 -3.99 -42.16 -10.31
C SER A 1219 -3.72 -43.66 -10.34
N LYS A 1220 -4.78 -44.48 -10.25
CA LYS A 1220 -4.71 -45.93 -10.04
C LYS A 1220 -4.08 -46.36 -8.70
N VAL A 1221 -3.83 -45.41 -7.79
CA VAL A 1221 -3.39 -45.68 -6.41
C VAL A 1221 -4.62 -45.58 -5.49
N ASN A 1222 -4.89 -46.62 -4.71
CA ASN A 1222 -6.03 -46.63 -3.78
C ASN A 1222 -5.74 -45.80 -2.52
N LEU A 1223 -5.88 -44.47 -2.63
CA LEU A 1223 -5.68 -43.56 -1.49
C LEU A 1223 -6.80 -43.67 -0.43
N MET A 1224 -7.95 -44.27 -0.79
CA MET A 1224 -9.06 -44.56 0.12
C MET A 1224 -8.80 -45.75 1.05
N GLN A 1225 -7.76 -46.55 0.82
CA GLN A 1225 -7.44 -47.74 1.63
C GLN A 1225 -7.23 -47.41 3.13
N TYR A 1226 -6.85 -46.17 3.44
CA TYR A 1226 -6.57 -45.71 4.80
C TYR A 1226 -7.68 -44.82 5.39
N MET A 1227 -8.84 -44.70 4.74
CA MET A 1227 -9.99 -43.91 5.21
C MET A 1227 -11.27 -44.75 5.21
N LYS A 1228 -12.02 -44.75 6.31
CA LYS A 1228 -13.41 -45.27 6.33
C LYS A 1228 -14.34 -44.20 5.78
N LEU A 1229 -15.22 -44.56 4.84
CA LEU A 1229 -16.27 -43.67 4.31
C LEU A 1229 -17.12 -43.09 5.45
N SER A 1230 -17.50 -41.81 5.34
CA SER A 1230 -18.40 -41.17 6.29
C SER A 1230 -19.74 -41.91 6.38
N THR A 1231 -20.05 -42.51 7.53
CA THR A 1231 -21.31 -43.24 7.79
C THR A 1231 -22.44 -42.36 8.32
N SER A 1232 -22.27 -41.03 8.29
CA SER A 1232 -23.22 -40.04 8.83
C SER A 1232 -24.58 -40.01 8.09
N ARG A 1233 -24.70 -40.68 6.93
CA ARG A 1233 -25.95 -40.88 6.18
C ARG A 1233 -26.16 -42.33 5.73
N ASP A 1234 -25.65 -43.30 6.48
CA ASP A 1234 -25.76 -44.71 6.10
C ASP A 1234 -27.07 -45.34 6.59
N PHE A 1235 -27.68 -46.20 5.78
CA PHE A 1235 -28.83 -47.01 6.22
C PHE A 1235 -28.30 -48.14 7.09
N ARG A 1236 -28.49 -48.05 8.41
CA ARG A 1236 -28.20 -49.17 9.31
C ARG A 1236 -29.25 -50.26 9.10
N ILE A 1237 -28.92 -51.28 8.32
CA ILE A 1237 -29.66 -52.54 8.34
C ILE A 1237 -29.34 -53.21 9.67
N ASN A 1238 -30.38 -53.52 10.45
CA ASN A 1238 -30.22 -54.15 11.75
C ASN A 1238 -29.81 -55.61 11.54
N ALA A 1239 -28.50 -55.88 11.49
CA ALA A 1239 -27.95 -57.19 11.19
C ALA A 1239 -28.47 -58.27 12.16
N SER A 1240 -28.79 -57.94 13.42
CA SER A 1240 -29.42 -58.88 14.35
C SER A 1240 -30.86 -59.24 14.00
N MET A 1241 -31.60 -58.34 13.35
CA MET A 1241 -32.94 -58.59 12.84
C MET A 1241 -32.90 -59.32 11.48
N LEU A 1242 -31.85 -59.09 10.69
CA LEU A 1242 -31.61 -59.83 9.45
C LEU A 1242 -31.11 -61.26 9.74
N ASP A 1243 -30.25 -61.44 10.73
CA ASP A 1243 -29.79 -62.73 11.22
C ASP A 1243 -30.88 -63.48 11.97
N SER A 1244 -31.78 -62.78 12.71
CA SER A 1244 -32.96 -63.43 13.29
C SER A 1244 -33.94 -63.88 12.21
N VAL A 1245 -34.18 -63.07 11.18
CA VAL A 1245 -35.04 -63.45 10.05
C VAL A 1245 -34.39 -64.56 9.20
N LEU A 1246 -33.06 -64.57 9.03
CA LEU A 1246 -32.34 -65.65 8.33
C LEU A 1246 -32.20 -66.93 9.17
N GLN A 1247 -32.21 -66.84 10.50
CA GLN A 1247 -32.30 -68.01 11.39
C GLN A 1247 -33.73 -68.54 11.48
N GLU A 1248 -34.75 -67.67 11.51
CA GLU A 1248 -36.16 -68.04 11.45
C GLU A 1248 -36.50 -68.70 10.10
N HIS A 1249 -35.95 -68.21 8.98
CA HIS A 1249 -36.14 -68.81 7.64
C HIS A 1249 -35.42 -70.15 7.44
N ASN A 1250 -34.40 -70.46 8.24
CA ASN A 1250 -33.74 -71.78 8.22
C ASN A 1250 -34.40 -72.79 9.18
N THR A 1251 -35.36 -72.35 10.00
CA THR A 1251 -36.15 -73.23 10.88
C THR A 1251 -37.58 -73.47 10.41
N GLU A 1252 -38.06 -72.74 9.40
CA GLU A 1252 -39.43 -72.89 8.85
C GLU A 1252 -39.50 -73.66 7.51
N ASP A 1253 -38.39 -74.18 6.97
CA ASP A 1253 -38.37 -75.09 5.82
C ASP A 1253 -38.62 -76.58 6.19
N ALA A 1254 -39.15 -76.83 7.38
CA ALA A 1254 -39.60 -78.16 7.78
C ALA A 1254 -40.85 -78.08 8.67
N GLU A 1255 -41.97 -77.54 8.14
CA GLU A 1255 -43.30 -78.17 8.27
C GLU A 1255 -44.41 -77.32 7.61
N ASN A 1256 -44.85 -77.83 6.46
CA ASN A 1256 -46.21 -77.83 5.93
C ASN A 1256 -46.93 -76.53 5.52
N ASP A 1257 -46.92 -76.33 4.20
CA ASP A 1257 -48.06 -76.57 3.31
C ASP A 1257 -49.40 -75.85 3.58
N SER A 1258 -49.93 -75.31 2.47
CA SER A 1258 -51.33 -74.98 2.18
C SER A 1258 -51.94 -73.61 2.59
N THR A 1259 -51.95 -72.74 1.57
CA THR A 1259 -53.13 -72.07 0.96
C THR A 1259 -53.82 -70.85 1.59
N ALA A 1260 -54.09 -69.90 0.67
CA ALA A 1260 -55.23 -68.98 0.55
C ALA A 1260 -55.23 -67.72 1.44
N GLU A 1261 -55.02 -66.49 0.94
CA GLU A 1261 -55.79 -65.66 -0.02
C GLU A 1261 -56.56 -64.52 0.69
N GLN A 1262 -56.55 -63.36 0.03
CA GLN A 1262 -57.46 -62.20 0.12
C GLN A 1262 -57.17 -61.06 1.12
N THR A 1263 -56.57 -60.01 0.53
CA THR A 1263 -57.07 -58.61 0.44
C THR A 1263 -58.22 -58.18 1.35
N ASP A 1264 -58.05 -57.04 2.04
CA ASP A 1264 -58.97 -55.91 1.82
C ASP A 1264 -58.39 -54.54 2.22
N GLU A 1265 -58.77 -53.54 1.44
CA GLU A 1265 -58.50 -52.11 1.57
C GLU A 1265 -59.30 -51.50 2.73
N ASN A 1266 -58.81 -50.41 3.35
CA ASN A 1266 -59.68 -49.25 3.53
C ASN A 1266 -58.98 -47.91 3.76
N GLN A 1267 -59.63 -46.91 3.16
CA GLN A 1267 -59.23 -45.55 2.86
C GLN A 1267 -59.29 -44.59 4.08
N GLU A 1268 -58.30 -43.67 4.15
CA GLU A 1268 -58.40 -42.19 4.25
C GLU A 1268 -59.58 -41.46 4.97
N PRO A 1269 -59.59 -40.12 5.17
CA PRO A 1269 -58.52 -39.12 5.37
C PRO A 1269 -58.89 -38.01 6.43
N LYS A 1270 -57.94 -37.09 6.73
CA LYS A 1270 -58.07 -35.60 6.77
C LYS A 1270 -57.38 -34.87 7.95
N LYS A 1271 -56.39 -34.07 7.54
CA LYS A 1271 -56.15 -32.62 7.76
C LYS A 1271 -55.93 -32.05 9.19
N LYS A 1272 -54.75 -31.41 9.25
CA LYS A 1272 -54.41 -30.04 9.69
C LYS A 1272 -53.84 -29.82 11.11
N ARG A 1273 -52.70 -29.12 11.08
CA ARG A 1273 -52.24 -28.03 11.99
C ARG A 1273 -51.87 -28.41 13.43
N GLN A 1274 -50.59 -28.35 13.78
CA GLN A 1274 -49.94 -27.25 14.53
C GLN A 1274 -48.55 -27.66 15.05
N ARG A 1275 -47.70 -26.65 15.24
CA ARG A 1275 -46.30 -26.65 15.69
C ARG A 1275 -45.99 -27.40 17.01
N LYS A 1276 -44.68 -27.69 17.14
CA LYS A 1276 -43.84 -28.05 18.30
C LYS A 1276 -43.76 -29.57 18.54
N LYS A 1277 -42.58 -30.19 18.68
CA LYS A 1277 -41.25 -29.71 19.08
C LYS A 1277 -40.18 -30.09 18.07
#